data_AF-A0AAD8YAS3-F1
#
_entry.id   AF-A0AAD8YAS3-F1
#
_cell.length_a   1.000
_cell.length_b   1.000
_cell.length_c   1.000
_cell.angle_alpha   90.00
_cell.angle_beta   90.00
_cell.angle_gamma   90.00
#
_symmetry.space_group_name_H-M   'P 1'
#
loop_
_entity.id
_entity.type
_entity.pdbx_description
1 polymer ?
#
loop_
_entity_poly.entity_id
_entity_poly.type
_entity_poly.pdbx_seq_one_letter_code
_entity_poly.pdbx_strand_id
1 'polypeptide(L)'
;MLNLPTSVEEITEETKRAFNAFDLQKKLEQATLAVSCSDLSAIQAIQLPSECTDFKEGCKGRDMEGAVTLDWRVDPFASMSDLTLLVYDGSGSGGVPYYVHTLTLVHGGRKSGFVAEQMKLQQSGKRSHNNCAGDYKIEIYVPPLAAKHIPEFLDYVYGRELKITTSNAPPLRYLANRFDLRDLYKDISTKFIPVDLEIGTAPIYCTLADQLKDFELRDRAIKVMAERMDKLNINSVKNLSPRLMRSLVQCEKLECSSEELSEKVAIWLRLHRELEQARDEALIGDYYGVDESRNASASSVRKDNNETMTDEDFYWITHVQFMPKIAPSEALFYFKFGSQYPQVMNEVGSGSLKSRCLAAFSGKWAVDKLAAHVENKDAKPFDLYENLDLESKVELLEASLVGAKKMLAEKDEASKQQDVKDKDAKRSDEIMYKTNYESSSSSSPADKIMKVVVMGCGVQPANGIYIYKESGIDERTSSGSNLINNNTIVYEKEAIWNQKRVTFVLYPTTAGQYYSQHKLAIRQSNSQQTKTLYNSPTVMGLSGVIPELAWEVEVFTTALSVSTTAADNMCKTTAISEGNPLLQSWAAQPFHLPPFEEINPGHFQPALEAAMEAHIADLEAIASCTDNDFDSILGAYDRAGSLYSKVGGVYGNYISSLNTPDMQEVQSAMAPILSRHRSKCYNIPGLFEKMTSMYDIREEMANKGEWTAEQVRLAERVYTAFVRMGVKLNEEEKKEYGDIQVELATLQTKFMQNILKDEETWEMVITAEDMAGCPEDLVAAARQAAVDRGHEGADEYVITLGRSLVEPFLTYSTRRDLRKKAFDAWTSRGELSEERDNLAIATKILRLRKRQANLMGHTTFSEYQTEDTMAQNPENVMNLCMDVWKRAKEAADKERAMMESFLSEKGDELEGGIQPWDWRFYAEQVRQANFNFDESELKPYLSLDAVTNAVFDVSNKLYGLKYVKRDDIKAYHKDVNVYEVRRAKKDSPDEDELVAIFLHDNFSRAHKSSGAWMSEYRTQTKNLIEGADPIEGVPIVSNNNNFAKGSGATLLSFDDGTTLFHEMGHGHHGMLSDCTYEYLASTSVLKDFVELPSQLMEHWLEEPVVLKEHAKHYKTGETVPDDLLARLKAASLFNEGFATVEYTACALLDMAVHSLSEYDDDFDLSEFEKKYLAEIGMPQGIVMRHRPAHFAHLFASSSYASGYYVYQWAQVLDNDVFAAFQETGDVFDAETAERCRRCIYSAGNTVAPQDLFKAFRGREPDTSFFLKNKGFFLKNKGMA
;
A
#
# COMPACT_ATOMS: atom_id res chain seq x y z
N MET A 1 -53.11 -12.58 -26.15
CA MET A 1 -54.44 -12.16 -26.66
C MET A 1 -55.07 -11.28 -25.59
N LEU A 2 -55.57 -10.07 -25.84
CA LEU A 2 -55.74 -9.31 -27.08
C LEU A 2 -55.55 -7.79 -26.84
N ASN A 3 -55.02 -7.10 -27.87
CA ASN A 3 -55.26 -5.71 -28.27
C ASN A 3 -55.22 -4.55 -27.25
N LEU A 4 -54.25 -3.63 -27.48
CA LEU A 4 -54.42 -2.18 -27.27
C LEU A 4 -55.56 -1.62 -28.13
N PRO A 5 -56.10 -0.44 -27.79
CA PRO A 5 -55.94 0.66 -28.75
C PRO A 5 -55.58 2.02 -28.12
N THR A 6 -55.08 2.90 -29.00
CA THR A 6 -54.66 4.28 -28.76
C THR A 6 -55.80 5.29 -28.60
N SER A 7 -55.63 6.27 -27.69
CA SER A 7 -55.94 7.69 -27.96
C SER A 7 -55.26 8.60 -26.92
N VAL A 8 -54.77 9.76 -27.35
CA VAL A 8 -54.27 10.84 -26.47
C VAL A 8 -55.34 11.91 -26.38
N GLU A 9 -55.77 12.29 -25.16
CA GLU A 9 -56.27 13.64 -24.84
C GLU A 9 -56.45 13.83 -23.31
N GLU A 10 -56.65 15.08 -22.90
CA GLU A 10 -56.93 15.56 -21.52
C GLU A 10 -55.89 15.28 -20.41
N ILE A 11 -54.76 16.02 -20.45
CA ILE A 11 -54.11 16.55 -19.24
C ILE A 11 -54.40 18.06 -19.17
N THR A 12 -54.75 18.54 -17.98
CA THR A 12 -55.27 19.91 -17.74
C THR A 12 -54.21 21.01 -17.86
N GLU A 13 -54.66 22.22 -18.21
CA GLU A 13 -53.84 23.42 -18.48
C GLU A 13 -52.88 23.83 -17.34
N GLU A 14 -53.16 23.47 -16.09
CA GLU A 14 -52.27 23.80 -14.96
C GLU A 14 -50.92 23.07 -15.06
N THR A 15 -50.89 21.87 -15.65
CA THR A 15 -49.65 21.10 -15.87
C THR A 15 -48.72 21.78 -16.87
N LYS A 16 -49.25 22.57 -17.83
CA LYS A 16 -48.44 23.28 -18.83
C LYS A 16 -47.72 24.52 -18.30
N ARG A 17 -47.99 24.96 -17.07
CA ARG A 17 -47.26 26.07 -16.43
C ARG A 17 -46.00 25.63 -15.68
N ALA A 18 -45.83 24.33 -15.44
CA ALA A 18 -44.67 23.78 -14.72
C ALA A 18 -43.44 23.54 -15.61
N PHE A 19 -43.58 23.52 -16.95
CA PHE A 19 -42.49 23.20 -17.88
C PHE A 19 -42.30 24.28 -18.95
N ASN A 20 -41.48 25.30 -18.66
CA ASN A 20 -40.92 26.17 -19.69
C ASN A 20 -39.63 26.93 -19.25
N ALA A 21 -38.66 26.21 -18.69
CA ALA A 21 -37.34 26.75 -18.32
C ALA A 21 -36.45 27.18 -19.51
N PHE A 22 -36.99 27.25 -20.74
CA PHE A 22 -36.24 27.50 -21.98
C PHE A 22 -36.44 28.92 -22.56
N ASP A 23 -37.48 29.64 -22.14
CA ASP A 23 -37.81 30.97 -22.68
C ASP A 23 -37.13 32.13 -21.91
N LEU A 24 -36.56 31.86 -20.73
CA LEU A 24 -35.76 32.83 -19.98
C LEU A 24 -34.35 33.00 -20.57
N GLN A 25 -33.68 31.87 -20.87
CA GLN A 25 -32.33 31.84 -21.43
C GLN A 25 -32.27 32.55 -22.79
N LYS A 26 -33.26 32.29 -23.66
CA LYS A 26 -33.36 32.91 -24.99
C LYS A 26 -33.57 34.44 -24.94
N LYS A 27 -34.16 34.95 -23.85
CA LYS A 27 -34.32 36.39 -23.60
C LYS A 27 -33.04 37.03 -23.05
N LEU A 28 -32.25 36.32 -22.25
CA LEU A 28 -30.89 36.76 -21.88
C LEU A 28 -29.96 36.79 -23.11
N GLU A 29 -30.01 35.78 -23.98
CA GLU A 29 -29.22 35.74 -25.22
C GLU A 29 -29.58 36.91 -26.15
N GLN A 30 -30.87 37.22 -26.33
CA GLN A 30 -31.30 38.37 -27.13
C GLN A 30 -30.97 39.73 -26.48
N ALA A 31 -30.92 39.83 -25.15
CA ALA A 31 -30.44 41.03 -24.47
C ALA A 31 -28.92 41.22 -24.65
N THR A 32 -28.15 40.12 -24.70
CA THR A 32 -26.68 40.15 -24.82
C THR A 32 -26.21 40.45 -26.25
N LEU A 33 -27.01 40.11 -27.27
CA LEU A 33 -26.71 40.35 -28.69
C LEU A 33 -27.01 41.78 -29.19
N ALA A 34 -27.42 42.70 -28.33
CA ALA A 34 -27.85 44.06 -28.70
C ALA A 34 -26.73 45.13 -28.62
N VAL A 35 -25.51 44.78 -28.21
CA VAL A 35 -24.37 45.73 -28.10
C VAL A 35 -23.30 45.40 -29.15
N SER A 36 -23.42 46.04 -30.32
CA SER A 36 -22.40 45.98 -31.37
C SER A 36 -21.22 46.92 -31.07
N CYS A 37 -20.05 46.63 -31.68
CA CYS A 37 -18.82 47.39 -31.47
C CYS A 37 -18.87 48.84 -31.99
N SER A 38 -19.32 49.79 -31.16
CA SER A 38 -19.00 51.22 -31.31
C SER A 38 -19.37 52.06 -30.06
N ASP A 39 -18.60 51.98 -28.98
CA ASP A 39 -18.18 53.15 -28.17
C ASP A 39 -17.32 52.73 -26.95
N LEU A 40 -16.03 53.10 -26.98
CA LEU A 40 -15.07 52.84 -25.88
C LEU A 40 -15.14 53.85 -24.72
N SER A 41 -16.15 54.72 -24.72
CA SER A 41 -16.35 55.83 -23.76
C SER A 41 -17.29 55.51 -22.60
N ALA A 42 -18.06 54.42 -22.67
CA ALA A 42 -19.11 54.13 -21.69
C ALA A 42 -18.63 53.40 -20.41
N ILE A 43 -17.45 52.76 -20.43
CA ILE A 43 -16.96 51.90 -19.33
C ILE A 43 -16.09 52.70 -18.34
N GLN A 44 -16.54 53.90 -17.94
CA GLN A 44 -15.84 54.74 -16.96
C GLN A 44 -16.75 55.34 -15.86
N ALA A 45 -17.99 54.85 -15.73
CA ALA A 45 -18.93 55.29 -14.69
C ALA A 45 -19.82 54.14 -14.17
N ILE A 46 -19.22 53.17 -13.47
CA ILE A 46 -20.00 52.17 -12.71
C ILE A 46 -20.45 52.79 -11.39
N GLN A 47 -21.75 53.13 -11.28
CA GLN A 47 -22.36 53.30 -9.96
C GLN A 47 -22.55 51.93 -9.31
N LEU A 48 -22.00 51.76 -8.10
CA LEU A 48 -22.10 50.52 -7.34
C LEU A 48 -23.58 50.19 -7.00
N PRO A 49 -24.02 48.92 -7.16
CA PRO A 49 -25.33 48.47 -6.69
C PRO A 49 -25.55 48.73 -5.20
N SER A 50 -26.80 48.97 -4.80
CA SER A 50 -27.18 49.35 -3.43
C SER A 50 -27.00 48.25 -2.38
N GLU A 51 -26.67 47.03 -2.79
CA GLU A 51 -26.62 45.83 -1.94
C GLU A 51 -25.22 45.49 -1.43
N CYS A 52 -24.18 46.23 -1.86
CA CYS A 52 -22.81 46.07 -1.34
C CYS A 52 -22.54 47.09 -0.21
N THR A 53 -22.96 46.76 1.02
CA THR A 53 -22.83 47.64 2.19
C THR A 53 -21.39 47.75 2.72
N ASP A 54 -20.68 46.63 2.81
CA ASP A 54 -19.39 46.54 3.51
C ASP A 54 -18.30 47.40 2.83
N PHE A 55 -18.40 47.65 1.52
CA PHE A 55 -17.43 48.46 0.77
C PHE A 55 -17.51 49.98 1.09
N LYS A 56 -18.59 50.47 1.71
CA LYS A 56 -18.75 51.90 2.06
C LYS A 56 -18.22 52.27 3.44
N GLU A 57 -18.03 51.31 4.33
CA GLU A 57 -17.62 51.59 5.72
C GLU A 57 -16.11 51.88 5.83
N GLY A 58 -15.28 51.18 5.06
CA GLY A 58 -13.81 51.31 5.08
C GLY A 58 -13.24 52.63 4.55
N CYS A 59 -14.06 53.47 3.90
CA CYS A 59 -13.60 54.69 3.20
C CYS A 59 -14.06 56.02 3.84
N LYS A 60 -14.46 56.01 5.12
CA LYS A 60 -14.78 57.23 5.88
C LYS A 60 -13.53 58.08 6.17
N GLY A 61 -13.08 58.88 5.19
CA GLY A 61 -12.01 59.86 5.40
C GLY A 61 -11.29 60.43 4.17
N ARG A 62 -11.69 60.07 2.94
CA ARG A 62 -11.06 60.59 1.70
C ARG A 62 -12.10 61.07 0.69
N ASP A 63 -12.17 62.37 0.47
CA ASP A 63 -12.91 62.96 -0.65
C ASP A 63 -12.19 62.62 -1.97
N MET A 64 -12.83 61.82 -2.83
CA MET A 64 -12.33 61.53 -4.18
C MET A 64 -13.43 61.77 -5.22
N GLU A 65 -13.63 63.03 -5.61
CA GLU A 65 -14.41 63.39 -6.80
C GLU A 65 -13.61 63.06 -8.07
N GLY A 66 -13.60 61.78 -8.48
CA GLY A 66 -12.92 61.32 -9.69
C GLY A 66 -13.24 59.87 -10.04
N ALA A 67 -13.25 59.54 -11.33
CA ALA A 67 -13.43 58.17 -11.80
C ALA A 67 -12.11 57.38 -11.64
N VAL A 68 -12.05 56.50 -10.63
CA VAL A 68 -10.90 55.61 -10.43
C VAL A 68 -10.85 54.57 -11.54
N THR A 69 -9.67 54.42 -12.18
CA THR A 69 -9.44 53.43 -13.23
C THR A 69 -8.74 52.21 -12.63
N LEU A 70 -9.42 51.06 -12.64
CA LEU A 70 -8.91 49.80 -12.11
C LEU A 70 -7.86 49.22 -13.09
N ASP A 71 -6.58 49.41 -12.78
CA ASP A 71 -5.46 48.94 -13.60
C ASP A 71 -4.34 48.43 -12.69
N TRP A 72 -3.92 47.18 -12.89
CA TRP A 72 -2.87 46.52 -12.10
C TRP A 72 -1.47 47.15 -12.31
N ARG A 73 -1.29 47.97 -13.36
CA ARG A 73 -0.05 48.70 -13.63
C ARG A 73 0.00 50.11 -13.04
N VAL A 74 -1.10 50.59 -12.47
CA VAL A 74 -1.17 51.89 -11.76
C VAL A 74 -0.85 51.66 -10.28
N ASP A 75 -0.24 52.66 -9.64
CA ASP A 75 0.11 52.61 -8.20
C ASP A 75 -1.04 52.04 -7.34
N PRO A 76 -0.78 51.06 -6.44
CA PRO A 76 -1.85 50.34 -5.73
C PRO A 76 -2.79 51.23 -4.91
N PHE A 77 -2.30 52.36 -4.40
CA PHE A 77 -3.11 53.32 -3.64
C PHE A 77 -3.93 54.25 -4.55
N ALA A 78 -3.46 54.50 -5.77
CA ALA A 78 -4.17 55.29 -6.77
C ALA A 78 -5.19 54.46 -7.59
N SER A 79 -4.93 53.18 -7.82
CA SER A 79 -5.87 52.25 -8.47
C SER A 79 -6.91 51.67 -7.49
N MET A 80 -6.60 51.68 -6.18
CA MET A 80 -7.35 51.02 -5.11
C MET A 80 -7.34 49.49 -5.23
N SER A 81 -6.15 48.91 -5.41
CA SER A 81 -5.95 47.46 -5.40
C SER A 81 -6.24 46.86 -4.02
N ASP A 82 -7.16 45.89 -3.96
CA ASP A 82 -7.60 45.22 -2.72
C ASP A 82 -7.06 43.79 -2.55
N LEU A 83 -6.42 43.23 -3.59
CA LEU A 83 -5.85 41.88 -3.62
C LEU A 83 -4.39 41.91 -4.10
N THR A 84 -3.51 41.15 -3.45
CA THR A 84 -2.15 40.87 -3.92
C THR A 84 -2.02 39.42 -4.37
N LEU A 85 -1.63 39.18 -5.62
CA LEU A 85 -1.16 37.86 -6.06
C LEU A 85 0.35 37.78 -5.82
N LEU A 86 0.80 36.84 -5.01
CA LEU A 86 2.22 36.66 -4.70
C LEU A 86 2.75 35.46 -5.50
N VAL A 87 3.44 35.74 -6.61
CA VAL A 87 3.85 34.71 -7.57
C VAL A 87 5.25 34.20 -7.25
N TYR A 88 5.35 32.90 -7.00
CA TYR A 88 6.61 32.20 -6.77
C TYR A 88 6.98 31.37 -8.00
N ASP A 89 8.22 31.53 -8.48
CA ASP A 89 8.74 30.80 -9.64
C ASP A 89 9.57 29.56 -9.28
N GLY A 90 9.85 29.34 -7.99
CA GLY A 90 10.69 28.25 -7.50
C GLY A 90 12.20 28.53 -7.53
N SER A 91 12.65 29.72 -7.95
CA SER A 91 14.08 30.07 -8.04
C SER A 91 14.76 30.37 -6.69
N GLY A 92 13.98 30.49 -5.61
CA GLY A 92 14.47 30.71 -4.24
C GLY A 92 14.47 32.17 -3.77
N SER A 93 14.12 33.14 -4.63
CA SER A 93 13.76 34.49 -4.19
C SER A 93 12.32 34.56 -3.68
N GLY A 94 12.04 35.46 -2.74
CA GLY A 94 10.67 35.73 -2.27
C GLY A 94 9.75 36.16 -3.43
N GLY A 95 8.48 35.76 -3.36
CA GLY A 95 7.52 35.88 -4.46
C GLY A 95 7.32 37.32 -4.96
N VAL A 96 7.02 37.45 -6.26
CA VAL A 96 6.78 38.73 -6.93
C VAL A 96 5.34 39.17 -6.66
N PRO A 97 5.09 40.32 -6.00
CA PRO A 97 3.75 40.80 -5.73
C PRO A 97 3.15 41.51 -6.95
N TYR A 98 1.96 41.09 -7.36
CA TYR A 98 1.11 41.76 -8.34
C TYR A 98 -0.14 42.30 -7.63
N TYR A 99 -0.24 43.62 -7.54
CA TYR A 99 -1.39 44.29 -6.95
C TYR A 99 -2.53 44.35 -7.98
N VAL A 100 -3.68 43.78 -7.61
CA VAL A 100 -4.82 43.57 -8.48
C VAL A 100 -6.12 43.85 -7.71
N HIS A 101 -7.25 43.69 -8.40
CA HIS A 101 -8.56 44.12 -7.93
C HIS A 101 -9.54 42.94 -7.95
N THR A 102 -10.11 42.59 -6.79
CA THR A 102 -11.04 41.44 -6.63
C THR A 102 -12.24 41.57 -7.55
N LEU A 103 -12.74 42.80 -7.75
CA LEU A 103 -13.84 43.09 -8.68
C LEU A 103 -13.51 42.64 -10.12
N THR A 104 -12.26 42.82 -10.58
CA THR A 104 -11.84 42.39 -11.92
C THR A 104 -11.65 40.87 -11.98
N LEU A 105 -10.96 40.27 -11.01
CA LEU A 105 -10.60 38.84 -11.06
C LEU A 105 -11.75 37.89 -10.69
N VAL A 106 -12.70 38.30 -9.87
CA VAL A 106 -13.83 37.46 -9.40
C VAL A 106 -15.13 37.77 -10.14
N HIS A 107 -15.38 39.05 -10.44
CA HIS A 107 -16.67 39.52 -10.98
C HIS A 107 -16.57 40.11 -12.40
N GLY A 108 -15.37 40.30 -12.95
CA GLY A 108 -15.16 40.86 -14.28
C GLY A 108 -15.53 39.92 -15.43
N GLY A 109 -15.65 40.48 -16.64
CA GLY A 109 -15.96 39.71 -17.86
C GLY A 109 -14.88 38.71 -18.30
N ARG A 110 -13.69 38.74 -17.67
CA ARG A 110 -12.59 37.78 -17.83
C ARG A 110 -12.12 37.29 -16.45
N LYS A 111 -13.07 36.89 -15.60
CA LYS A 111 -12.83 36.37 -14.25
C LYS A 111 -12.08 35.03 -14.24
N SER A 112 -11.34 34.78 -13.16
CA SER A 112 -10.64 33.54 -12.85
C SER A 112 -11.48 32.68 -11.89
N GLY A 113 -11.76 31.43 -12.27
CA GLY A 113 -12.42 30.47 -11.38
C GLY A 113 -11.60 30.21 -10.11
N PHE A 114 -10.28 30.01 -10.26
CA PHE A 114 -9.35 29.80 -9.15
C PHE A 114 -9.38 30.96 -8.14
N VAL A 115 -9.26 32.22 -8.57
CA VAL A 115 -9.27 33.37 -7.64
C VAL A 115 -10.64 33.56 -6.98
N ALA A 116 -11.73 33.28 -7.69
CA ALA A 116 -13.08 33.27 -7.12
C ALA A 116 -13.29 32.18 -6.06
N GLU A 117 -12.60 31.04 -6.18
CA GLU A 117 -12.63 29.94 -5.22
C GLU A 117 -11.75 30.21 -3.99
N GLN A 118 -10.51 30.67 -4.19
CA GLN A 118 -9.61 31.06 -3.10
C GLN A 118 -10.24 32.17 -2.22
N MET A 119 -10.97 33.11 -2.83
CA MET A 119 -11.73 34.14 -2.10
C MET A 119 -12.87 33.57 -1.25
N LYS A 120 -13.57 32.51 -1.69
CA LYS A 120 -14.59 31.83 -0.86
C LYS A 120 -13.95 31.15 0.35
N LEU A 121 -12.82 30.46 0.13
CA LEU A 121 -12.08 29.76 1.19
C LEU A 121 -11.54 30.75 2.24
N GLN A 122 -11.03 31.91 1.82
CA GLN A 122 -10.60 32.95 2.78
C GLN A 122 -11.78 33.62 3.50
N GLN A 123 -12.97 33.70 2.88
CA GLN A 123 -14.18 34.25 3.50
C GLN A 123 -14.90 33.31 4.48
N SER A 124 -14.61 32.00 4.48
CA SER A 124 -15.08 31.08 5.53
C SER A 124 -14.22 31.14 6.80
N GLY A 125 -13.03 31.75 6.73
CA GLY A 125 -12.21 32.12 7.89
C GLY A 125 -12.80 33.29 8.68
N LYS A 126 -12.55 33.34 9.99
CA LYS A 126 -13.09 34.38 10.89
C LYS A 126 -12.60 35.79 10.48
N ARG A 127 -13.55 36.72 10.29
CA ARG A 127 -13.26 38.15 10.04
C ARG A 127 -12.38 38.76 11.14
N SER A 128 -11.33 39.46 10.74
CA SER A 128 -10.65 40.48 11.55
C SER A 128 -11.03 41.87 11.02
N HIS A 129 -11.55 42.75 11.88
CA HIS A 129 -11.88 44.12 11.51
C HIS A 129 -10.68 45.05 11.68
N ASN A 130 -9.92 45.27 10.61
CA ASN A 130 -9.26 46.55 10.22
C ASN A 130 -8.19 46.28 9.15
N ASN A 131 -8.22 47.03 8.04
CA ASN A 131 -7.08 47.64 7.32
C ASN A 131 -7.53 48.19 5.95
N CYS A 132 -6.60 48.75 5.16
CA CYS A 132 -6.84 49.29 3.83
C CYS A 132 -5.69 48.93 2.88
N ALA A 133 -6.04 48.51 1.65
CA ALA A 133 -5.16 48.25 0.51
C ALA A 133 -4.12 47.11 0.71
N GLY A 134 -4.48 45.90 0.24
CA GLY A 134 -3.54 44.79 0.01
C GLY A 134 -3.56 43.65 1.03
N ASP A 135 -4.49 43.63 1.99
CA ASP A 135 -4.53 42.60 3.05
C ASP A 135 -4.86 41.19 2.52
N TYR A 136 -5.69 41.05 1.49
CA TYR A 136 -5.92 39.76 0.84
C TYR A 136 -4.72 39.36 -0.01
N LYS A 137 -4.17 38.17 0.28
CA LYS A 137 -3.03 37.59 -0.44
C LYS A 137 -3.37 36.20 -0.93
N ILE A 138 -3.06 35.93 -2.19
CA ILE A 138 -3.10 34.58 -2.78
C ILE A 138 -1.70 34.26 -3.25
N GLU A 139 -1.09 33.21 -2.69
CA GLU A 139 0.19 32.68 -3.15
C GLU A 139 0.01 31.77 -4.36
N ILE A 140 0.85 31.95 -5.38
CA ILE A 140 0.70 31.23 -6.65
C ILE A 140 2.06 30.73 -7.13
N TYR A 141 2.26 29.42 -7.00
CA TYR A 141 3.46 28.72 -7.43
C TYR A 141 3.28 28.27 -8.89
N VAL A 142 4.20 28.69 -9.78
CA VAL A 142 4.22 28.36 -11.23
C VAL A 142 5.65 28.21 -11.75
N PRO A 143 5.92 27.50 -12.86
CA PRO A 143 7.27 27.42 -13.45
C PRO A 143 7.84 28.79 -13.87
N PRO A 144 9.17 29.00 -13.88
CA PRO A 144 9.80 30.26 -14.29
C PRO A 144 9.47 30.74 -15.71
N LEU A 145 9.11 29.83 -16.62
CA LEU A 145 8.60 30.19 -17.93
C LEU A 145 7.19 30.79 -17.85
N ALA A 146 6.29 30.22 -17.04
CA ALA A 146 4.94 30.75 -16.84
C ALA A 146 4.95 32.07 -16.06
N ALA A 147 5.78 32.20 -15.02
CA ALA A 147 5.89 33.41 -14.20
C ALA A 147 6.15 34.68 -15.05
N LYS A 148 7.00 34.57 -16.08
CA LYS A 148 7.35 35.67 -17.00
C LYS A 148 6.16 36.21 -17.80
N HIS A 149 5.09 35.42 -17.99
CA HIS A 149 3.90 35.81 -18.74
C HIS A 149 2.71 36.23 -17.86
N ILE A 150 2.86 36.27 -16.52
CA ILE A 150 1.86 36.86 -15.61
C ILE A 150 1.47 38.29 -16.03
N PRO A 151 2.38 39.20 -16.45
CA PRO A 151 2.02 40.52 -16.97
C PRO A 151 1.10 40.50 -18.20
N GLU A 152 1.27 39.55 -19.11
CA GLU A 152 0.45 39.43 -20.33
C GLU A 152 -0.91 38.83 -20.01
N PHE A 153 -0.93 37.82 -19.15
CA PHE A 153 -2.13 37.21 -18.58
C PHE A 153 -2.98 38.23 -17.80
N LEU A 154 -2.36 39.07 -16.95
CA LEU A 154 -3.07 40.13 -16.22
C LEU A 154 -3.58 41.22 -17.17
N ASP A 155 -2.81 41.63 -18.19
CA ASP A 155 -3.33 42.56 -19.21
C ASP A 155 -4.59 42.00 -19.90
N TYR A 156 -4.62 40.71 -20.23
CA TYR A 156 -5.83 40.05 -20.73
C TYR A 156 -6.98 40.12 -19.71
N VAL A 157 -6.76 39.74 -18.46
CA VAL A 157 -7.80 39.78 -17.41
C VAL A 157 -8.36 41.20 -17.22
N TYR A 158 -7.51 42.23 -17.34
CA TYR A 158 -7.88 43.65 -17.33
C TYR A 158 -8.47 44.17 -18.66
N GLY A 159 -8.94 43.28 -19.53
CA GLY A 159 -9.70 43.64 -20.73
C GLY A 159 -8.88 44.13 -21.92
N ARG A 160 -7.54 44.21 -21.81
CA ARG A 160 -6.66 44.67 -22.89
C ARG A 160 -6.58 43.63 -24.01
N GLU A 161 -6.04 44.03 -25.16
CA GLU A 161 -5.83 43.13 -26.30
C GLU A 161 -4.58 42.26 -26.07
N LEU A 162 -4.76 40.93 -26.10
CA LEU A 162 -3.70 39.96 -25.90
C LEU A 162 -3.20 39.45 -27.24
N LYS A 163 -1.94 39.76 -27.58
CA LYS A 163 -1.30 39.20 -28.77
C LYS A 163 -0.71 37.82 -28.44
N ILE A 164 -1.44 36.77 -28.80
CA ILE A 164 -0.97 35.38 -28.76
C ILE A 164 0.06 35.17 -29.89
N THR A 165 1.13 34.43 -29.58
CA THR A 165 2.28 34.11 -30.44
C THR A 165 2.80 32.72 -30.08
N THR A 166 3.54 32.07 -30.98
CA THR A 166 4.20 30.77 -30.74
C THR A 166 4.98 30.71 -29.41
N SER A 167 5.62 31.81 -29.01
CA SER A 167 6.45 31.88 -27.81
C SER A 167 5.68 32.08 -26.51
N ASN A 168 4.51 32.73 -26.52
CA ASN A 168 3.70 32.93 -25.31
C ASN A 168 2.45 32.03 -25.25
N ALA A 169 2.07 31.36 -26.34
CA ALA A 169 0.93 30.44 -26.35
C ALA A 169 1.06 29.30 -25.31
N PRO A 170 2.19 28.57 -25.17
CA PRO A 170 2.33 27.55 -24.12
C PRO A 170 2.23 28.10 -22.67
N PRO A 171 2.99 29.14 -22.25
CA PRO A 171 2.84 29.66 -20.88
C PRO A 171 1.49 30.33 -20.64
N LEU A 172 0.87 30.98 -21.63
CA LEU A 172 -0.49 31.51 -21.48
C LEU A 172 -1.55 30.40 -21.43
N ARG A 173 -1.37 29.27 -22.13
CA ARG A 173 -2.20 28.07 -21.97
C ARG A 173 -2.08 27.51 -20.55
N TYR A 174 -0.86 27.39 -20.05
CA TYR A 174 -0.58 26.94 -18.69
C TYR A 174 -1.25 27.86 -17.65
N LEU A 175 -1.07 29.18 -17.75
CA LEU A 175 -1.71 30.16 -16.85
C LEU A 175 -3.24 30.14 -16.96
N ALA A 176 -3.79 30.08 -18.17
CA ALA A 176 -5.24 30.00 -18.36
C ALA A 176 -5.86 28.75 -17.73
N ASN A 177 -5.14 27.61 -17.77
CA ASN A 177 -5.55 26.40 -17.05
C ASN A 177 -5.40 26.57 -15.52
N ARG A 178 -4.23 27.05 -15.06
CA ARG A 178 -3.89 27.21 -13.63
C ARG A 178 -4.82 28.18 -12.89
N PHE A 179 -5.44 29.13 -13.59
CA PHE A 179 -6.37 30.12 -13.04
C PHE A 179 -7.86 29.83 -13.36
N ASP A 180 -8.20 28.72 -14.00
CA ASP A 180 -9.53 28.42 -14.57
C ASP A 180 -10.12 29.60 -15.36
N LEU A 181 -9.45 29.94 -16.47
CA LEU A 181 -9.82 30.97 -17.44
C LEU A 181 -10.14 30.32 -18.79
N ARG A 182 -11.27 29.61 -18.80
CA ARG A 182 -11.70 28.67 -19.86
C ARG A 182 -11.72 29.28 -21.25
N ASP A 183 -12.15 30.53 -21.40
CA ASP A 183 -12.19 31.20 -22.70
C ASP A 183 -10.78 31.47 -23.26
N LEU A 184 -9.84 31.92 -22.43
CA LEU A 184 -8.44 32.09 -22.85
C LEU A 184 -7.79 30.75 -23.17
N TYR A 185 -8.01 29.73 -22.33
CA TYR A 185 -7.50 28.38 -22.56
C TYR A 185 -8.04 27.79 -23.88
N LYS A 186 -9.32 28.01 -24.18
CA LYS A 186 -9.98 27.60 -25.42
C LYS A 186 -9.46 28.37 -26.63
N ASP A 187 -9.34 29.70 -26.55
CA ASP A 187 -8.81 30.52 -27.65
C ASP A 187 -7.38 30.11 -28.02
N ILE A 188 -6.54 29.83 -27.03
CA ILE A 188 -5.18 29.33 -27.28
C ILE A 188 -5.24 27.88 -27.82
N SER A 189 -5.88 26.96 -27.10
CA SER A 189 -5.78 25.51 -27.37
C SER A 189 -6.60 25.05 -28.59
N THR A 190 -7.69 25.74 -28.95
CA THR A 190 -8.60 25.32 -30.04
C THR A 190 -8.67 26.30 -31.21
N LYS A 191 -8.08 27.50 -31.14
CA LYS A 191 -8.02 28.45 -32.26
C LYS A 191 -6.58 28.79 -32.67
N PHE A 192 -5.71 29.14 -31.72
CA PHE A 192 -4.34 29.54 -32.03
C PHE A 192 -3.42 28.34 -32.31
N ILE A 193 -3.20 27.47 -31.32
CA ILE A 193 -2.25 26.36 -31.42
C ILE A 193 -2.55 25.42 -32.61
N PRO A 194 -3.81 25.02 -32.91
CA PRO A 194 -4.08 24.14 -34.07
C PRO A 194 -3.81 24.77 -35.44
N VAL A 195 -3.56 26.07 -35.51
CA VAL A 195 -3.22 26.81 -36.75
C VAL A 195 -1.74 27.21 -36.75
N ASP A 196 -1.17 27.55 -35.59
CA ASP A 196 0.21 27.97 -35.42
C ASP A 196 1.19 26.80 -35.24
N LEU A 197 0.74 25.60 -34.85
CA LEU A 197 1.58 24.40 -34.69
C LEU A 197 1.82 23.70 -36.05
N GLU A 198 2.87 24.15 -36.74
CA GLU A 198 3.36 23.56 -37.98
C GLU A 198 4.87 23.23 -37.89
N ILE A 199 5.45 22.67 -38.96
CA ILE A 199 6.86 22.21 -38.98
C ILE A 199 7.89 23.31 -38.63
N GLY A 200 7.57 24.59 -38.86
CA GLY A 200 8.44 25.72 -38.51
C GLY A 200 8.42 26.09 -37.03
N THR A 201 7.31 25.86 -36.34
CA THR A 201 7.03 26.31 -34.97
C THR A 201 7.05 25.16 -33.96
N ALA A 202 6.79 23.93 -34.38
CA ALA A 202 6.80 22.73 -33.54
C ALA A 202 8.07 22.55 -32.68
N PRO A 203 9.30 22.91 -33.11
CA PRO A 203 10.47 22.90 -32.23
C PRO A 203 10.32 23.81 -30.99
N ILE A 204 9.70 24.98 -31.18
CA ILE A 204 9.44 25.96 -30.11
C ILE A 204 8.36 25.41 -29.18
N TYR A 205 7.25 24.91 -29.74
CA TYR A 205 6.20 24.25 -28.96
C TYR A 205 6.72 23.07 -28.14
N CYS A 206 7.51 22.18 -28.73
CA CYS A 206 8.11 21.03 -28.04
C CYS A 206 8.95 21.47 -26.85
N THR A 207 9.85 22.44 -27.05
CA THR A 207 10.75 22.95 -26.01
C THR A 207 9.97 23.63 -24.86
N LEU A 208 9.04 24.53 -25.18
CA LEU A 208 8.28 25.28 -24.17
C LEU A 208 7.26 24.39 -23.43
N ALA A 209 6.68 23.40 -24.12
CA ALA A 209 5.75 22.46 -23.53
C ALA A 209 6.43 21.50 -22.55
N ASP A 210 7.63 20.98 -22.86
CA ASP A 210 8.39 20.11 -21.95
C ASP A 210 8.80 20.87 -20.67
N GLN A 211 9.24 22.14 -20.79
CA GLN A 211 9.51 23.03 -19.63
C GLN A 211 8.27 23.28 -18.74
N LEU A 212 7.08 23.29 -19.33
CA LEU A 212 5.80 23.47 -18.61
C LEU A 212 5.14 22.15 -18.19
N LYS A 213 5.75 21.00 -18.53
CA LYS A 213 5.21 19.64 -18.38
C LYS A 213 3.87 19.41 -19.12
N ASP A 214 3.62 20.17 -20.18
CA ASP A 214 2.50 20.00 -21.11
C ASP A 214 2.82 18.89 -22.13
N PHE A 215 2.80 17.64 -21.65
CA PHE A 215 3.18 16.47 -22.45
C PHE A 215 2.27 16.26 -23.67
N GLU A 216 1.00 16.66 -23.60
CA GLU A 216 0.08 16.60 -24.75
C GLU A 216 0.56 17.50 -25.91
N LEU A 217 0.92 18.75 -25.62
CA LEU A 217 1.41 19.70 -26.62
C LEU A 217 2.81 19.33 -27.12
N ARG A 218 3.68 18.87 -26.23
CA ARG A 218 5.01 18.38 -26.56
C ARG A 218 4.95 17.21 -27.53
N ASP A 219 4.13 16.20 -27.24
CA ASP A 219 4.08 14.97 -28.03
C ASP A 219 3.36 15.20 -29.37
N ARG A 220 2.39 16.12 -29.44
CA ARG A 220 1.85 16.64 -30.70
C ARG A 220 2.92 17.34 -31.54
N ALA A 221 3.73 18.20 -30.92
CA ALA A 221 4.81 18.89 -31.61
C ALA A 221 5.90 17.90 -32.12
N ILE A 222 6.24 16.87 -31.34
CA ILE A 222 7.13 15.78 -31.77
C ILE A 222 6.54 15.06 -32.99
N LYS A 223 5.25 14.72 -32.99
CA LYS A 223 4.58 14.09 -34.15
C LYS A 223 4.61 14.99 -35.39
N VAL A 224 4.30 16.28 -35.26
CA VAL A 224 4.39 17.26 -36.38
C VAL A 224 5.82 17.40 -36.93
N MET A 225 6.85 17.30 -36.09
CA MET A 225 8.25 17.26 -36.54
C MET A 225 8.62 15.93 -37.22
N ALA A 226 8.10 14.81 -36.73
CA ALA A 226 8.38 13.47 -37.26
C ALA A 226 7.71 13.23 -38.63
N GLU A 227 6.42 13.55 -38.77
CA GLU A 227 5.63 13.41 -40.01
C GLU A 227 6.18 14.25 -41.18
N ARG A 228 7.09 15.19 -40.88
CA ARG A 228 7.67 16.14 -41.84
C ARG A 228 9.15 16.37 -41.58
N MET A 229 9.85 15.32 -41.13
CA MET A 229 11.28 15.35 -40.82
C MET A 229 12.10 15.75 -42.05
N ASP A 230 11.65 15.41 -43.26
CA ASP A 230 12.18 15.89 -44.55
C ASP A 230 12.24 17.44 -44.64
N LYS A 231 11.15 18.13 -44.28
CA LYS A 231 11.02 19.59 -44.28
C LYS A 231 11.46 20.26 -42.97
N LEU A 232 11.86 19.50 -41.94
CA LEU A 232 12.41 20.07 -40.70
C LEU A 232 13.74 20.78 -40.97
N ASN A 233 13.80 22.07 -40.65
CA ASN A 233 15.05 22.84 -40.60
C ASN A 233 15.83 22.44 -39.34
N ILE A 234 16.91 21.69 -39.51
CA ILE A 234 17.69 21.15 -38.39
C ILE A 234 18.23 22.23 -37.42
N ASN A 235 18.36 23.49 -37.88
CA ASN A 235 18.80 24.61 -37.05
C ASN A 235 17.75 25.09 -36.04
N SER A 236 16.45 24.76 -36.19
CA SER A 236 15.42 25.13 -35.21
C SER A 236 15.31 24.12 -34.06
N VAL A 237 15.75 22.87 -34.24
CA VAL A 237 15.78 21.83 -33.19
C VAL A 237 17.12 21.74 -32.44
N LYS A 238 18.12 22.58 -32.77
CA LYS A 238 19.40 22.62 -32.05
C LYS A 238 19.30 22.85 -30.53
N ASN A 239 18.16 23.41 -30.07
CA ASN A 239 17.85 23.69 -28.68
C ASN A 239 17.06 22.57 -27.97
N LEU A 240 16.65 21.50 -28.67
CA LEU A 240 16.06 20.33 -28.02
C LEU A 240 17.10 19.67 -27.09
N SER A 241 16.65 19.11 -25.96
CA SER A 241 17.52 18.25 -25.13
C SER A 241 17.83 16.93 -25.86
N PRO A 242 18.89 16.21 -25.48
CA PRO A 242 19.18 14.88 -26.03
C PRO A 242 17.99 13.93 -25.94
N ARG A 243 17.27 13.93 -24.81
CA ARG A 243 16.02 13.19 -24.60
C ARG A 243 14.94 13.55 -25.62
N LEU A 244 14.70 14.83 -25.88
CA LEU A 244 13.70 15.28 -26.86
C LEU A 244 14.11 14.93 -28.30
N MET A 245 15.40 15.02 -28.64
CA MET A 245 15.91 14.60 -29.94
C MET A 245 15.79 13.08 -30.14
N ARG A 246 16.06 12.30 -29.09
CA ARG A 246 15.80 10.85 -29.04
C ARG A 246 14.32 10.54 -29.26
N SER A 247 13.40 11.19 -28.56
CA SER A 247 11.96 11.02 -28.76
C SER A 247 11.49 11.38 -30.18
N LEU A 248 12.13 12.34 -30.84
CA LEU A 248 11.87 12.67 -32.25
C LEU A 248 12.30 11.54 -33.19
N VAL A 249 13.54 11.02 -33.06
CA VAL A 249 14.02 9.93 -33.93
C VAL A 249 13.43 8.56 -33.60
N GLN A 250 12.83 8.39 -32.41
CA GLN A 250 12.09 7.18 -32.01
C GLN A 250 10.57 7.28 -32.30
N CYS A 251 10.08 8.38 -32.89
CA CYS A 251 8.66 8.59 -33.15
C CYS A 251 8.13 7.62 -34.23
N GLU A 252 6.98 6.98 -33.96
CA GLU A 252 6.27 6.08 -34.90
C GLU A 252 5.89 6.72 -36.25
N LYS A 253 5.93 8.05 -36.31
CA LYS A 253 5.53 8.90 -37.43
C LYS A 253 6.69 9.45 -38.27
N LEU A 254 7.91 8.95 -38.08
CA LEU A 254 9.11 9.52 -38.69
C LEU A 254 9.16 9.31 -40.23
N GLU A 255 8.89 10.37 -40.99
CA GLU A 255 8.91 10.38 -42.46
C GLU A 255 10.11 11.16 -43.00
N CYS A 256 11.17 10.43 -43.36
CA CYS A 256 12.35 10.90 -44.10
C CYS A 256 13.16 9.71 -44.65
N SER A 257 14.17 9.97 -45.50
CA SER A 257 15.11 8.92 -45.94
C SER A 257 16.22 8.68 -44.92
N SER A 258 16.80 7.46 -44.87
CA SER A 258 17.87 7.16 -43.90
C SER A 258 19.14 7.99 -44.11
N GLU A 259 19.49 8.33 -45.35
CA GLU A 259 20.61 9.25 -45.66
C GLU A 259 20.35 10.67 -45.09
N GLU A 260 19.16 11.20 -45.32
CA GLU A 260 18.74 12.54 -44.87
C GLU A 260 18.58 12.62 -43.34
N LEU A 261 18.04 11.56 -42.73
CA LEU A 261 17.95 11.44 -41.28
C LEU A 261 19.35 11.41 -40.65
N SER A 262 20.28 10.65 -41.25
CA SER A 262 21.68 10.59 -40.82
C SER A 262 22.36 11.95 -40.89
N GLU A 263 22.18 12.68 -41.99
CA GLU A 263 22.70 14.03 -42.19
C GLU A 263 22.12 15.02 -41.16
N LYS A 264 20.79 15.04 -40.99
CA LYS A 264 20.10 15.88 -40.00
C LYS A 264 20.61 15.58 -38.58
N VAL A 265 20.69 14.32 -38.19
CA VAL A 265 21.19 13.93 -36.86
C VAL A 265 22.67 14.30 -36.67
N ALA A 266 23.52 14.16 -37.69
CA ALA A 266 24.91 14.59 -37.63
C ALA A 266 25.06 16.11 -37.48
N ILE A 267 24.23 16.90 -38.17
CA ILE A 267 24.20 18.35 -38.02
C ILE A 267 23.67 18.74 -36.63
N TRP A 268 22.65 18.06 -36.10
CA TRP A 268 22.15 18.31 -34.75
C TRP A 268 23.21 18.04 -33.68
N LEU A 269 23.87 16.86 -33.71
CA LEU A 269 24.94 16.53 -32.76
C LEU A 269 26.07 17.56 -32.78
N ARG A 270 26.42 18.05 -33.98
CA ARG A 270 27.40 19.12 -34.13
C ARG A 270 26.92 20.44 -33.51
N LEU A 271 25.71 20.89 -33.86
CA LEU A 271 25.15 22.15 -33.36
C LEU A 271 24.92 22.13 -31.85
N HIS A 272 24.53 20.99 -31.28
CA HIS A 272 24.36 20.80 -29.85
C HIS A 272 25.70 20.94 -29.12
N ARG A 273 26.76 20.27 -29.61
CA ARG A 273 28.12 20.38 -29.07
C ARG A 273 28.72 21.79 -29.22
N GLU A 274 28.47 22.46 -30.35
CA GLU A 274 28.87 23.87 -30.55
C GLU A 274 28.13 24.81 -29.56
N LEU A 275 26.87 24.50 -29.19
CA LEU A 275 26.13 25.22 -28.16
C LEU A 275 26.61 24.93 -26.73
N GLU A 276 26.95 23.68 -26.40
CA GLU A 276 27.57 23.31 -25.12
C GLU A 276 28.90 24.06 -24.94
N GLN A 277 29.79 24.00 -25.94
CA GLN A 277 31.08 24.69 -25.89
C GLN A 277 30.92 26.21 -25.78
N ALA A 278 30.01 26.83 -26.54
CA ALA A 278 29.76 28.28 -26.44
C ALA A 278 29.15 28.69 -25.07
N ARG A 279 28.42 27.79 -24.39
CA ARG A 279 27.90 28.02 -23.04
C ARG A 279 29.00 27.91 -21.98
N ASP A 280 29.88 26.91 -22.10
CA ASP A 280 31.03 26.77 -21.20
C ASP A 280 32.05 27.92 -21.39
N GLU A 281 32.28 28.37 -22.62
CA GLU A 281 33.10 29.56 -22.89
C GLU A 281 32.48 30.86 -22.31
N ALA A 282 31.16 31.02 -22.36
CA ALA A 282 30.46 32.14 -21.71
C ALA A 282 30.60 32.09 -20.17
N LEU A 283 30.47 30.90 -19.58
CA LEU A 283 30.70 30.64 -18.14
C LEU A 283 32.14 30.93 -17.69
N ILE A 284 33.12 30.75 -18.58
CA ILE A 284 34.51 31.14 -18.35
C ILE A 284 34.71 32.65 -18.54
N GLY A 285 33.99 33.28 -19.47
CA GLY A 285 34.02 34.73 -19.70
C GLY A 285 33.56 35.54 -18.49
N ASP A 286 32.39 35.20 -17.92
CA ASP A 286 31.86 35.84 -16.71
C ASP A 286 32.78 35.63 -15.48
N TYR A 287 33.62 34.59 -15.49
CA TYR A 287 34.59 34.30 -14.43
C TYR A 287 35.79 35.28 -14.37
N TYR A 288 35.96 36.11 -15.40
CA TYR A 288 37.05 37.11 -15.48
C TYR A 288 36.55 38.55 -15.78
N GLY A 289 35.23 38.79 -15.67
CA GLY A 289 34.55 39.98 -16.19
C GLY A 289 33.84 40.91 -15.17
N VAL A 290 34.51 41.29 -14.07
CA VAL A 290 34.20 42.44 -13.17
C VAL A 290 32.72 42.89 -13.04
N ASP A 291 32.00 42.38 -12.03
CA ASP A 291 31.36 43.14 -10.94
C ASP A 291 30.63 42.16 -9.98
N GLU A 292 30.92 42.18 -8.68
CA GLU A 292 30.45 41.13 -7.75
C GLU A 292 28.94 41.25 -7.42
N SER A 293 28.29 42.38 -7.70
CA SER A 293 26.91 42.65 -7.23
C SER A 293 25.78 42.01 -8.07
N ARG A 294 26.08 41.07 -8.99
CA ARG A 294 25.06 40.46 -9.90
C ARG A 294 25.06 38.93 -10.02
N ASN A 295 26.09 38.22 -9.55
CA ASN A 295 26.28 36.81 -9.89
C ASN A 295 25.26 35.81 -9.29
N ALA A 296 24.34 36.25 -8.42
CA ALA A 296 23.26 35.41 -7.89
C ALA A 296 22.27 34.91 -8.96
N SER A 297 22.11 35.62 -10.09
CA SER A 297 21.21 35.23 -11.18
C SER A 297 21.85 34.37 -12.26
N ALA A 298 23.19 34.17 -12.25
CA ALA A 298 23.88 33.33 -13.22
C ALA A 298 23.79 31.83 -12.86
N SER A 299 23.83 31.49 -11.58
CA SER A 299 23.75 30.10 -11.11
C SER A 299 22.36 29.49 -11.21
N SER A 300 21.28 30.29 -11.18
CA SER A 300 19.90 29.79 -11.35
C SER A 300 19.59 29.39 -12.79
N VAL A 301 20.16 30.08 -13.79
CA VAL A 301 20.01 29.76 -15.23
C VAL A 301 20.51 28.35 -15.58
N ARG A 302 21.39 27.74 -14.76
CA ARG A 302 21.87 26.37 -14.96
C ARG A 302 20.83 25.27 -14.68
N LYS A 303 19.75 25.52 -13.93
CA LYS A 303 18.89 24.44 -13.41
C LYS A 303 17.79 23.90 -14.35
N ASP A 304 17.27 24.71 -15.27
CA ASP A 304 15.92 24.44 -15.81
C ASP A 304 15.86 23.73 -17.19
N ASN A 305 16.98 23.47 -17.88
CA ASN A 305 16.92 23.09 -19.32
C ASN A 305 17.99 22.15 -19.91
N ASN A 306 19.09 21.83 -19.22
CA ASN A 306 20.19 21.08 -19.83
C ASN A 306 20.38 19.70 -19.18
N GLU A 307 19.74 18.69 -19.74
CA GLU A 307 20.17 17.30 -19.58
C GLU A 307 21.48 17.10 -20.37
N THR A 308 22.54 16.62 -19.73
CA THR A 308 23.75 16.17 -20.43
C THR A 308 23.45 14.91 -21.23
N MET A 309 23.91 14.84 -22.49
CA MET A 309 23.71 13.67 -23.35
C MET A 309 24.27 12.40 -22.69
N THR A 310 23.41 11.43 -22.39
CA THR A 310 23.81 10.17 -21.77
C THR A 310 24.47 9.24 -22.80
N ASP A 311 25.19 8.22 -22.33
CA ASP A 311 25.70 7.14 -23.21
C ASP A 311 24.57 6.44 -23.98
N GLU A 312 23.37 6.35 -23.39
CA GLU A 312 22.21 5.76 -24.05
C GLU A 312 21.66 6.68 -25.16
N ASP A 313 21.53 7.98 -24.90
CA ASP A 313 21.11 8.95 -25.92
C ASP A 313 22.14 9.06 -27.04
N PHE A 314 23.43 9.09 -26.71
CA PHE A 314 24.52 9.06 -27.69
C PHE A 314 24.49 7.78 -28.52
N TYR A 315 24.28 6.61 -27.89
CA TYR A 315 24.12 5.33 -28.59
C TYR A 315 22.92 5.38 -29.55
N TRP A 316 21.73 5.77 -29.08
CA TRP A 316 20.51 5.82 -29.89
C TRP A 316 20.62 6.81 -31.05
N ILE A 317 21.06 8.03 -30.78
CA ILE A 317 21.14 9.10 -31.76
C ILE A 317 22.21 8.78 -32.82
N THR A 318 23.38 8.23 -32.43
CA THR A 318 24.42 7.89 -33.42
C THR A 318 24.13 6.64 -34.24
N HIS A 319 23.48 5.60 -33.70
CA HIS A 319 23.25 4.37 -34.46
C HIS A 319 22.30 4.54 -35.66
N VAL A 320 21.44 5.57 -35.63
CA VAL A 320 20.64 6.01 -36.78
C VAL A 320 21.52 6.31 -38.00
N GLN A 321 22.72 6.88 -37.80
CA GLN A 321 23.60 7.39 -38.85
C GLN A 321 24.24 6.31 -39.75
N PHE A 322 24.11 5.03 -39.37
CA PHE A 322 24.78 3.91 -40.02
C PHE A 322 23.81 2.90 -40.65
N MET A 323 22.53 3.28 -40.81
CA MET A 323 21.53 2.48 -41.49
C MET A 323 21.61 2.66 -43.02
N PRO A 324 21.67 1.56 -43.82
CA PRO A 324 21.61 1.64 -45.27
C PRO A 324 20.19 2.05 -45.76
N LYS A 325 19.94 2.01 -47.08
CA LYS A 325 18.61 2.26 -47.65
C LYS A 325 17.66 1.10 -47.34
N ILE A 326 16.89 1.26 -46.27
CA ILE A 326 15.81 0.38 -45.82
C ILE A 326 14.53 1.22 -45.65
N ALA A 327 13.36 0.58 -45.63
CA ALA A 327 12.10 1.28 -45.40
C ALA A 327 12.02 1.81 -43.94
N PRO A 328 11.34 2.95 -43.66
CA PRO A 328 11.19 3.45 -42.29
C PRO A 328 10.54 2.44 -41.33
N SER A 329 9.62 1.59 -41.81
CA SER A 329 9.03 0.48 -41.06
C SER A 329 10.04 -0.62 -40.72
N GLU A 330 10.91 -0.97 -41.66
CA GLU A 330 12.01 -1.94 -41.46
C GLU A 330 13.07 -1.38 -40.50
N ALA A 331 13.40 -0.09 -40.63
CA ALA A 331 14.25 0.62 -39.67
C ALA A 331 13.65 0.60 -38.26
N LEU A 332 12.36 0.93 -38.12
CA LEU A 332 11.64 0.93 -36.84
C LEU A 332 11.57 -0.48 -36.22
N PHE A 333 11.45 -1.53 -37.02
CA PHE A 333 11.59 -2.91 -36.54
C PHE A 333 12.99 -3.15 -35.98
N TYR A 334 14.06 -2.84 -36.72
CA TYR A 334 15.43 -3.03 -36.23
C TYR A 334 15.75 -2.16 -35.00
N PHE A 335 15.20 -0.94 -34.88
CA PHE A 335 15.34 -0.12 -33.67
C PHE A 335 14.66 -0.77 -32.46
N LYS A 336 13.42 -1.27 -32.62
CA LYS A 336 12.68 -1.98 -31.56
C LYS A 336 13.30 -3.33 -31.18
N PHE A 337 13.91 -4.03 -32.14
CA PHE A 337 14.63 -5.28 -31.90
C PHE A 337 15.97 -5.03 -31.20
N GLY A 338 16.70 -3.99 -31.62
CA GLY A 338 17.96 -3.58 -31.01
C GLY A 338 17.83 -3.07 -29.58
N SER A 339 16.69 -2.46 -29.21
CA SER A 339 16.43 -2.02 -27.83
C SER A 339 16.06 -3.17 -26.89
N GLN A 340 15.45 -4.24 -27.41
CA GLN A 340 15.15 -5.44 -26.63
C GLN A 340 16.38 -6.33 -26.38
N TYR A 341 17.39 -6.29 -27.25
CA TYR A 341 18.55 -7.21 -27.20
C TYR A 341 19.93 -6.52 -27.34
N PRO A 342 20.25 -5.48 -26.53
CA PRO A 342 21.50 -4.71 -26.67
C PRO A 342 22.77 -5.56 -26.49
N GLN A 343 22.72 -6.61 -25.65
CA GLN A 343 23.86 -7.50 -25.41
C GLN A 343 24.28 -8.28 -26.68
N VAL A 344 23.30 -8.74 -27.48
CA VAL A 344 23.56 -9.42 -28.76
C VAL A 344 24.17 -8.45 -29.77
N MET A 345 23.72 -7.19 -29.77
CA MET A 345 24.27 -6.14 -30.65
C MET A 345 25.73 -5.77 -30.32
N ASN A 346 26.16 -5.98 -29.07
CA ASN A 346 27.53 -5.74 -28.62
C ASN A 346 28.48 -6.90 -28.95
N GLU A 347 28.08 -8.17 -28.77
CA GLU A 347 28.92 -9.35 -29.09
C GLU A 347 29.31 -9.43 -30.58
N VAL A 348 28.43 -9.03 -31.50
CA VAL A 348 28.63 -9.21 -32.95
C VAL A 348 29.59 -8.16 -33.57
N GLY A 349 30.11 -7.23 -32.75
CA GLY A 349 31.25 -6.39 -33.10
C GLY A 349 30.95 -5.18 -34.01
N SER A 350 32.01 -4.43 -34.32
CA SER A 350 31.90 -3.13 -35.02
C SER A 350 31.67 -3.29 -36.52
N GLY A 351 30.45 -2.99 -36.96
CA GLY A 351 30.06 -2.91 -38.36
C GLY A 351 28.67 -2.32 -38.53
N SER A 352 28.25 -2.10 -39.80
CA SER A 352 26.86 -1.73 -40.10
C SER A 352 25.90 -2.79 -39.59
N LEU A 353 24.66 -2.42 -39.24
CA LEU A 353 23.64 -3.37 -38.78
C LEU A 353 23.49 -4.57 -39.74
N LYS A 354 23.46 -4.30 -41.05
CA LYS A 354 23.42 -5.30 -42.13
C LYS A 354 24.59 -6.29 -42.07
N SER A 355 25.79 -5.81 -41.73
CA SER A 355 26.99 -6.65 -41.54
C SER A 355 26.87 -7.56 -40.31
N ARG A 356 26.23 -7.09 -39.23
CA ARG A 356 26.04 -7.88 -38.00
C ARG A 356 25.00 -8.99 -38.19
N CYS A 357 23.88 -8.70 -38.83
CA CYS A 357 22.91 -9.74 -39.23
C CYS A 357 23.57 -10.82 -40.10
N LEU A 358 24.42 -10.42 -41.05
CA LEU A 358 25.17 -11.37 -41.91
C LEU A 358 26.14 -12.27 -41.14
N ALA A 359 26.73 -11.81 -40.04
CA ALA A 359 27.59 -12.63 -39.20
C ALA A 359 26.80 -13.74 -38.47
N ALA A 360 25.57 -13.46 -38.03
CA ALA A 360 24.71 -14.45 -37.36
C ALA A 360 24.33 -15.63 -38.29
N PHE A 361 24.13 -15.39 -39.58
CA PHE A 361 23.83 -16.43 -40.58
C PHE A 361 25.04 -17.32 -40.95
N SER A 362 26.22 -17.11 -40.37
CA SER A 362 27.42 -17.94 -40.64
C SER A 362 27.37 -19.36 -40.05
N GLY A 363 26.48 -19.59 -39.07
CA GLY A 363 26.26 -20.91 -38.50
C GLY A 363 25.60 -21.86 -39.51
N LYS A 364 26.19 -23.04 -39.74
CA LYS A 364 25.71 -24.06 -40.69
C LYS A 364 24.20 -24.30 -40.61
N TRP A 365 23.67 -24.36 -39.39
CA TRP A 365 22.26 -24.63 -39.12
C TRP A 365 21.30 -23.57 -39.73
N ALA A 366 21.72 -22.29 -39.77
CA ALA A 366 20.95 -21.20 -40.34
C ALA A 366 21.00 -21.24 -41.88
N VAL A 367 22.15 -21.64 -42.44
CA VAL A 367 22.28 -21.94 -43.88
C VAL A 367 21.39 -23.12 -44.27
N ASP A 368 21.32 -24.17 -43.46
CA ASP A 368 20.42 -25.32 -43.68
C ASP A 368 18.92 -24.90 -43.62
N LYS A 369 18.54 -23.99 -42.70
CA LYS A 369 17.19 -23.40 -42.58
C LYS A 369 16.82 -22.49 -43.76
N LEU A 370 17.76 -21.70 -44.27
CA LEU A 370 17.61 -20.84 -45.44
C LEU A 370 17.49 -21.67 -46.73
N ALA A 371 18.33 -22.71 -46.87
CA ALA A 371 18.28 -23.66 -47.99
C ALA A 371 17.05 -24.58 -47.99
N ALA A 372 16.22 -24.54 -46.93
CA ALA A 372 14.90 -25.16 -46.89
C ALA A 372 13.79 -24.25 -47.45
N HIS A 373 14.01 -22.94 -47.54
CA HIS A 373 13.03 -21.97 -48.06
C HIS A 373 13.18 -21.66 -49.55
N VAL A 374 14.30 -22.02 -50.18
CA VAL A 374 14.55 -21.71 -51.60
C VAL A 374 15.08 -22.95 -52.33
N GLU A 375 14.45 -23.31 -53.45
CA GLU A 375 14.74 -24.55 -54.20
C GLU A 375 16.15 -24.62 -54.83
N ASN A 376 16.90 -23.52 -54.88
CA ASN A 376 18.19 -23.42 -55.55
C ASN A 376 19.38 -23.45 -54.57
N LYS A 377 19.99 -24.63 -54.41
CA LYS A 377 21.02 -24.93 -53.41
C LYS A 377 22.43 -24.44 -53.76
N ASP A 378 22.67 -23.93 -54.96
CA ASP A 378 23.97 -23.44 -55.41
C ASP A 378 24.14 -21.91 -55.27
N ALA A 379 23.10 -21.19 -54.81
CA ALA A 379 23.15 -19.76 -54.53
C ALA A 379 23.82 -19.47 -53.17
N LYS A 380 24.49 -18.31 -53.03
CA LYS A 380 25.09 -17.93 -51.74
C LYS A 380 24.02 -17.48 -50.75
N PRO A 381 24.17 -17.74 -49.43
CA PRO A 381 23.18 -17.37 -48.42
C PRO A 381 22.77 -15.89 -48.42
N PHE A 382 23.69 -14.98 -48.74
CA PHE A 382 23.37 -13.55 -48.84
C PHE A 382 22.42 -13.23 -50.01
N ASP A 383 22.70 -13.79 -51.19
CA ASP A 383 21.90 -13.59 -52.40
C ASP A 383 20.49 -14.22 -52.24
N LEU A 384 20.37 -15.26 -51.41
CA LEU A 384 19.08 -15.84 -51.01
C LEU A 384 18.32 -14.94 -50.03
N TYR A 385 18.97 -14.43 -48.97
CA TYR A 385 18.33 -13.57 -47.96
C TYR A 385 17.77 -12.27 -48.56
N GLU A 386 18.51 -11.59 -49.45
CA GLU A 386 18.06 -10.32 -50.05
C GLU A 386 16.74 -10.45 -50.81
N ASN A 387 16.48 -11.60 -51.44
CA ASN A 387 15.30 -11.87 -52.26
C ASN A 387 14.07 -12.33 -51.47
N LEU A 388 14.20 -12.57 -50.16
CA LEU A 388 13.03 -12.83 -49.29
C LEU A 388 12.19 -11.55 -49.12
N ASP A 389 10.89 -11.72 -48.90
CA ASP A 389 10.01 -10.64 -48.43
C ASP A 389 10.32 -10.27 -46.96
N LEU A 390 9.65 -9.24 -46.43
CA LEU A 390 9.92 -8.75 -45.08
C LEU A 390 9.49 -9.74 -43.96
N GLU A 391 8.42 -10.51 -44.17
CA GLU A 391 7.88 -11.46 -43.21
C GLU A 391 8.78 -12.69 -43.11
N SER A 392 9.17 -13.25 -44.27
CA SER A 392 10.19 -14.29 -44.39
C SER A 392 11.57 -13.87 -43.83
N LYS A 393 11.95 -12.58 -43.93
CA LYS A 393 13.17 -12.05 -43.31
C LYS A 393 13.07 -12.01 -41.78
N VAL A 394 11.92 -11.65 -41.24
CA VAL A 394 11.66 -11.65 -39.79
C VAL A 394 11.70 -13.08 -39.24
N GLU A 395 10.95 -14.04 -39.81
CA GLU A 395 10.98 -15.45 -39.37
C GLU A 395 12.40 -16.02 -39.37
N LEU A 396 13.20 -15.72 -40.40
CA LEU A 396 14.57 -16.23 -40.51
C LEU A 396 15.51 -15.58 -39.47
N LEU A 397 15.32 -14.30 -39.14
CA LEU A 397 16.06 -13.62 -38.08
C LEU A 397 15.66 -14.14 -36.68
N GLU A 398 14.37 -14.36 -36.43
CA GLU A 398 13.88 -14.93 -35.17
C GLU A 398 14.35 -16.37 -34.98
N ALA A 399 14.28 -17.20 -36.02
CA ALA A 399 14.91 -18.52 -36.00
C ALA A 399 16.41 -18.40 -35.71
N SER A 400 17.12 -17.52 -36.41
CA SER A 400 18.56 -17.29 -36.18
C SER A 400 18.87 -16.84 -34.76
N LEU A 401 17.98 -16.09 -34.12
CA LEU A 401 18.08 -15.71 -32.70
C LEU A 401 17.96 -16.92 -31.76
N VAL A 402 17.11 -17.92 -32.06
CA VAL A 402 17.05 -19.17 -31.27
C VAL A 402 18.38 -19.92 -31.35
N GLY A 403 18.98 -20.01 -32.54
CA GLY A 403 20.31 -20.60 -32.70
C GLY A 403 21.44 -19.79 -32.07
N ALA A 404 21.37 -18.46 -32.13
CA ALA A 404 22.33 -17.57 -31.47
C ALA A 404 22.23 -17.66 -29.95
N LYS A 405 21.01 -17.70 -29.38
CA LYS A 405 20.75 -17.97 -27.96
C LYS A 405 21.26 -19.36 -27.56
N LYS A 406 21.08 -20.39 -28.42
CA LYS A 406 21.63 -21.73 -28.19
C LYS A 406 23.16 -21.75 -28.24
N MET A 407 23.78 -21.06 -29.20
CA MET A 407 25.24 -20.94 -29.28
C MET A 407 25.81 -20.10 -28.12
N LEU A 408 25.10 -19.08 -27.64
CA LEU A 408 25.45 -18.35 -26.41
C LEU A 408 25.33 -19.26 -25.19
N ALA A 409 24.26 -20.03 -25.04
CA ALA A 409 24.12 -21.01 -23.96
C ALA A 409 25.18 -22.11 -24.03
N GLU A 410 25.50 -22.65 -25.22
CA GLU A 410 26.58 -23.63 -25.42
C GLU A 410 27.98 -23.03 -25.18
N LYS A 411 28.17 -21.74 -25.50
CA LYS A 411 29.40 -20.97 -25.23
C LYS A 411 29.52 -20.60 -23.75
N ASP A 412 28.43 -20.32 -23.05
CA ASP A 412 28.39 -20.12 -21.61
C ASP A 412 28.57 -21.44 -20.86
N GLU A 413 28.05 -22.56 -21.38
CA GLU A 413 28.29 -23.87 -20.82
C GLU A 413 29.73 -24.33 -21.06
N ALA A 414 30.29 -24.04 -22.24
CA ALA A 414 31.71 -24.20 -22.53
C ALA A 414 32.58 -23.23 -21.71
N SER A 415 32.09 -22.02 -21.42
CA SER A 415 32.75 -21.02 -20.57
C SER A 415 32.75 -21.48 -19.11
N LYS A 416 31.63 -22.00 -18.58
CA LYS A 416 31.56 -22.64 -17.26
C LYS A 416 32.42 -23.89 -17.18
N GLN A 417 32.47 -24.72 -18.23
CA GLN A 417 33.37 -25.88 -18.29
C GLN A 417 34.85 -25.46 -18.40
N GLN A 418 35.14 -24.33 -19.07
CA GLN A 418 36.48 -23.75 -19.13
C GLN A 418 36.84 -23.07 -17.81
N ASP A 419 35.92 -22.43 -17.11
CA ASP A 419 36.12 -21.84 -15.78
C ASP A 419 36.17 -22.90 -14.69
N VAL A 420 35.53 -24.07 -14.87
CA VAL A 420 35.79 -25.28 -14.07
C VAL A 420 37.18 -25.84 -14.37
N LYS A 421 37.61 -25.93 -15.64
CA LYS A 421 38.98 -26.31 -15.99
C LYS A 421 40.01 -25.29 -15.53
N ASP A 422 39.69 -24.01 -15.49
CA ASP A 422 40.57 -22.92 -15.07
C ASP A 422 40.52 -22.75 -13.54
N LYS A 423 39.46 -23.20 -12.87
CA LYS A 423 39.43 -23.45 -11.42
C LYS A 423 40.23 -24.70 -11.07
N ASP A 424 40.16 -25.78 -11.84
CA ASP A 424 41.02 -26.96 -11.64
C ASP A 424 42.48 -26.70 -12.06
N ALA A 425 42.73 -25.79 -13.02
CA ALA A 425 44.06 -25.30 -13.35
C ALA A 425 44.56 -24.34 -12.27
N LYS A 426 43.75 -23.40 -11.77
CA LYS A 426 44.10 -22.59 -10.58
C LYS A 426 44.30 -23.43 -9.33
N ARG A 427 43.54 -24.51 -9.15
CA ARG A 427 43.71 -25.47 -8.05
C ARG A 427 44.97 -26.31 -8.26
N SER A 428 45.30 -26.68 -9.49
CA SER A 428 46.58 -27.30 -9.86
C SER A 428 47.75 -26.32 -9.70
N ASP A 429 47.55 -25.02 -9.94
CA ASP A 429 48.53 -23.95 -9.77
C ASP A 429 48.70 -23.57 -8.30
N GLU A 430 47.66 -23.58 -7.46
CA GLU A 430 47.74 -23.44 -6.01
C GLU A 430 48.40 -24.67 -5.37
N ILE A 431 48.07 -25.88 -5.86
CA ILE A 431 48.78 -27.11 -5.51
C ILE A 431 50.23 -27.02 -5.97
N MET A 432 50.53 -26.51 -7.16
CA MET A 432 51.89 -26.26 -7.64
C MET A 432 52.59 -25.14 -6.88
N TYR A 433 51.90 -24.11 -6.38
CA TYR A 433 52.53 -23.04 -5.62
C TYR A 433 52.91 -23.53 -4.22
N LYS A 434 52.01 -24.26 -3.54
CA LYS A 434 52.34 -24.95 -2.28
C LYS A 434 53.44 -26.01 -2.50
N THR A 435 53.29 -26.86 -3.51
CA THR A 435 54.22 -27.96 -3.77
C THR A 435 55.59 -27.49 -4.28
N ASN A 436 55.69 -26.41 -5.06
CA ASN A 436 57.00 -25.88 -5.49
C ASN A 436 57.67 -25.02 -4.41
N TYR A 437 56.91 -24.34 -3.53
CA TYR A 437 57.49 -23.68 -2.35
C TYR A 437 58.04 -24.70 -1.34
N GLU A 438 57.50 -25.92 -1.30
CA GLU A 438 57.95 -26.99 -0.39
C GLU A 438 58.84 -28.07 -1.05
N SER A 439 58.93 -28.18 -2.38
CA SER A 439 59.69 -29.26 -3.05
C SER A 439 60.52 -28.90 -4.29
N SER A 440 60.69 -27.60 -4.62
CA SER A 440 61.87 -27.15 -5.39
C SER A 440 62.98 -26.75 -4.40
N SER A 441 63.74 -27.69 -3.84
CA SER A 441 64.89 -28.40 -4.44
C SER A 441 66.07 -27.47 -4.80
N SER A 442 67.35 -27.86 -4.70
CA SER A 442 67.97 -28.95 -3.95
C SER A 442 69.51 -28.78 -3.99
N SER A 443 70.17 -28.78 -2.84
CA SER A 443 71.54 -29.27 -2.70
C SER A 443 71.72 -29.70 -1.23
N SER A 444 72.14 -30.93 -0.88
CA SER A 444 73.16 -31.84 -1.43
C SER A 444 74.58 -31.33 -1.15
N PRO A 445 75.50 -32.16 -0.60
CA PRO A 445 75.47 -33.62 -0.58
C PRO A 445 75.32 -34.30 0.80
N ALA A 446 74.56 -35.40 0.80
CA ALA A 446 74.71 -36.62 1.63
C ALA A 446 74.75 -36.53 3.18
N ASP A 447 73.60 -36.87 3.77
CA ASP A 447 73.41 -37.72 4.97
C ASP A 447 74.00 -37.36 6.36
N LYS A 448 73.11 -36.76 7.18
CA LYS A 448 72.71 -37.18 8.55
C LYS A 448 73.65 -36.98 9.77
N ILE A 449 72.97 -36.68 10.89
CA ILE A 449 73.34 -36.74 12.34
C ILE A 449 73.62 -35.37 13.02
N MET A 450 73.14 -35.25 14.27
CA MET A 450 72.95 -34.00 15.05
C MET A 450 74.16 -33.52 15.86
N LYS A 451 74.24 -32.19 16.08
CA LYS A 451 74.39 -31.45 17.38
C LYS A 451 74.47 -29.93 17.08
N VAL A 452 73.98 -28.96 17.87
CA VAL A 452 73.77 -28.73 19.33
C VAL A 452 75.03 -28.30 20.10
N VAL A 453 75.12 -26.99 20.42
CA VAL A 453 75.81 -26.30 21.55
C VAL A 453 75.04 -24.96 21.73
N VAL A 454 74.28 -24.63 22.80
CA VAL A 454 74.56 -24.46 24.27
C VAL A 454 75.18 -23.06 24.54
N MET A 455 74.67 -22.20 25.45
CA MET A 455 74.44 -22.34 26.90
C MET A 455 73.11 -21.69 27.39
N GLY A 456 72.47 -22.07 28.50
CA GLY A 456 72.71 -23.18 29.45
C GLY A 456 71.74 -23.17 30.67
N CYS A 457 71.54 -24.35 31.31
CA CYS A 457 70.81 -24.67 32.58
C CYS A 457 69.42 -24.02 32.86
N GLY A 458 68.33 -24.72 33.22
CA GLY A 458 67.98 -26.13 33.53
C GLY A 458 66.49 -26.19 33.99
N VAL A 459 65.83 -27.24 34.52
CA VAL A 459 66.12 -28.66 34.88
C VAL A 459 64.79 -29.49 34.74
N GLN A 460 64.81 -30.81 34.94
CA GLN A 460 63.70 -31.81 34.82
C GLN A 460 62.95 -32.12 36.15
N PRO A 461 61.91 -33.01 36.20
CA PRO A 461 61.17 -33.77 35.16
C PRO A 461 59.65 -33.41 35.13
N ALA A 462 58.56 -34.19 34.89
CA ALA A 462 58.20 -35.59 34.55
C ALA A 462 56.69 -35.61 34.09
N ASN A 463 56.00 -36.66 33.58
CA ASN A 463 56.28 -37.88 32.78
C ASN A 463 54.91 -38.55 32.38
N GLY A 464 54.77 -39.14 31.18
CA GLY A 464 53.64 -40.05 30.79
C GLY A 464 53.08 -39.83 29.36
N ILE A 465 53.00 -40.86 28.49
CA ILE A 465 52.78 -40.73 27.03
C ILE A 465 52.38 -42.05 26.30
N TYR A 466 52.05 -41.96 24.98
CA TYR A 466 52.05 -43.01 23.88
C TYR A 466 50.70 -43.70 23.48
N ILE A 467 50.41 -44.22 22.25
CA ILE A 467 50.91 -44.10 20.83
C ILE A 467 49.89 -44.72 19.80
N TYR A 468 49.54 -44.02 18.69
CA TYR A 468 49.14 -44.49 17.31
C TYR A 468 47.97 -45.53 17.11
N LYS A 469 47.52 -46.00 15.91
CA LYS A 469 47.96 -45.91 14.49
C LYS A 469 46.80 -45.92 13.42
N GLU A 470 47.18 -45.65 12.16
CA GLU A 470 46.47 -45.57 10.85
C GLU A 470 45.69 -46.82 10.32
N SER A 471 44.86 -46.57 9.30
CA SER A 471 44.80 -47.21 7.95
C SER A 471 43.60 -48.09 7.50
N GLY A 472 42.91 -47.65 6.43
CA GLY A 472 42.75 -48.44 5.19
C GLY A 472 41.41 -49.13 4.84
N ILE A 473 41.03 -48.99 3.55
CA ILE A 473 40.40 -50.00 2.66
C ILE A 473 38.91 -50.39 2.88
N ASP A 474 38.04 -49.79 2.05
CA ASP A 474 37.21 -50.42 0.99
C ASP A 474 36.14 -51.52 1.27
N GLU A 475 35.25 -51.68 0.29
CA GLU A 475 34.24 -52.72 0.02
C GLU A 475 33.03 -52.96 0.95
N ARG A 476 31.85 -52.54 0.42
CA ARG A 476 30.63 -53.35 0.19
C ARG A 476 29.83 -54.00 1.36
N THR A 477 28.49 -53.95 1.16
CA THR A 477 27.45 -54.90 1.63
C THR A 477 27.22 -55.07 3.15
N SER A 478 26.02 -55.41 3.65
CA SER A 478 24.63 -55.29 3.14
C SER A 478 23.64 -55.61 4.27
N SER A 479 22.34 -55.36 4.05
CA SER A 479 21.18 -56.17 4.53
C SER A 479 21.00 -56.52 6.02
N GLY A 480 19.79 -56.29 6.55
CA GLY A 480 19.27 -56.97 7.76
C GLY A 480 19.54 -56.20 9.06
N SER A 481 18.68 -55.31 9.59
CA SER A 481 17.23 -55.36 9.82
C SER A 481 16.78 -56.11 11.09
N ASN A 482 15.66 -55.63 11.63
CA ASN A 482 14.76 -56.23 12.63
C ASN A 482 15.10 -56.03 14.13
N LEU A 483 14.22 -55.35 14.90
CA LEU A 483 13.09 -55.88 15.72
C LEU A 483 13.56 -56.40 17.10
N ILE A 484 12.92 -56.19 18.27
CA ILE A 484 11.66 -55.48 18.62
C ILE A 484 11.55 -55.16 20.14
N ASN A 485 10.83 -54.08 20.47
CA ASN A 485 9.96 -53.84 21.66
C ASN A 485 10.40 -53.91 23.16
N ASN A 486 9.95 -52.85 23.85
CA ASN A 486 9.13 -52.82 25.09
C ASN A 486 9.75 -52.74 26.51
N ASN A 487 9.62 -51.53 27.07
CA ASN A 487 8.81 -51.19 28.25
C ASN A 487 8.90 -52.05 29.54
N THR A 488 9.28 -51.40 30.64
CA THR A 488 8.40 -51.16 31.82
C THR A 488 8.94 -49.94 32.61
N ILE A 489 8.09 -49.29 33.41
CA ILE A 489 8.26 -47.97 34.06
C ILE A 489 8.29 -48.16 35.61
N VAL A 490 8.46 -47.06 36.39
CA VAL A 490 8.14 -46.90 37.85
C VAL A 490 9.22 -47.37 38.85
N TYR A 491 9.57 -46.65 39.93
CA TYR A 491 9.70 -45.20 40.25
C TYR A 491 10.44 -45.03 41.62
N GLU A 492 10.96 -43.82 41.90
CA GLU A 492 11.17 -43.15 43.21
C GLU A 492 11.84 -43.83 44.44
N LYS A 493 12.87 -43.15 45.00
CA LYS A 493 12.86 -42.41 46.30
C LYS A 493 14.31 -42.01 46.70
N GLU A 494 14.61 -40.99 47.53
CA GLU A 494 14.00 -39.69 47.88
C GLU A 494 14.98 -38.94 48.83
N ALA A 495 14.83 -37.62 49.01
CA ALA A 495 15.24 -36.83 50.22
C ALA A 495 16.76 -36.61 50.56
N ILE A 496 17.22 -35.49 51.17
CA ILE A 496 16.60 -34.17 51.49
C ILE A 496 17.68 -33.05 51.69
N TRP A 497 17.25 -31.78 51.57
CA TRP A 497 17.99 -30.52 51.85
C TRP A 497 18.51 -30.35 53.30
N ASN A 498 19.66 -29.66 53.53
CA ASN A 498 19.64 -28.25 54.01
C ASN A 498 20.98 -27.48 54.22
N GLN A 499 21.05 -26.30 53.59
CA GLN A 499 21.50 -24.96 54.04
C GLN A 499 22.65 -24.67 55.08
N LYS A 500 23.51 -23.72 54.65
CA LYS A 500 24.08 -22.52 55.36
C LYS A 500 25.48 -22.54 56.05
N ARG A 501 26.37 -21.68 55.49
CA ARG A 501 27.45 -20.83 56.08
C ARG A 501 28.85 -21.43 56.41
N VAL A 502 29.99 -20.71 56.37
CA VAL A 502 30.48 -19.49 55.60
C VAL A 502 31.98 -19.14 55.89
N THR A 503 32.47 -17.99 55.36
CA THR A 503 33.69 -17.18 55.70
C THR A 503 35.05 -17.66 55.16
N PHE A 504 36.05 -16.82 54.83
CA PHE A 504 36.20 -15.33 54.85
C PHE A 504 36.30 -14.78 53.38
N VAL A 505 36.92 -13.67 52.92
CA VAL A 505 37.81 -12.54 53.34
C VAL A 505 37.43 -11.32 52.42
N LEU A 506 37.40 -10.01 52.73
CA LEU A 506 37.84 -9.07 53.78
C LEU A 506 39.13 -8.22 53.54
N TYR A 507 38.93 -6.98 53.07
CA TYR A 507 39.83 -5.79 53.10
C TYR A 507 40.17 -5.35 54.56
N PRO A 508 41.11 -4.39 54.87
CA PRO A 508 41.64 -3.27 54.04
C PRO A 508 43.14 -2.83 54.27
N THR A 509 43.50 -1.60 53.82
CA THR A 509 44.56 -0.64 54.27
C THR A 509 45.95 -0.46 53.56
N THR A 510 46.04 0.71 52.87
CA THR A 510 47.12 1.75 52.85
C THR A 510 48.47 1.65 52.11
N ALA A 511 48.74 2.74 51.37
CA ALA A 511 50.02 3.40 50.99
C ALA A 511 50.90 2.78 49.88
N GLY A 512 51.50 3.57 48.96
CA GLY A 512 51.46 5.03 48.71
C GLY A 512 51.60 5.37 47.21
N GLN A 513 51.06 6.49 46.69
CA GLN A 513 51.48 7.92 46.79
C GLN A 513 52.26 8.37 45.54
N TYR A 514 52.08 9.57 44.95
CA TYR A 514 51.36 10.82 45.34
C TYR A 514 50.35 11.26 44.22
N TYR A 515 49.97 12.52 43.85
CA TYR A 515 50.32 13.90 44.30
C TYR A 515 49.22 14.99 44.05
N SER A 516 47.96 14.76 44.44
CA SER A 516 46.97 15.84 44.81
C SER A 516 46.45 16.79 43.68
N GLN A 517 45.42 17.66 43.83
CA GLN A 517 44.74 18.35 44.97
C GLN A 517 43.19 18.39 44.75
N HIS A 518 42.30 18.10 45.72
CA HIS A 518 41.69 18.94 46.80
C HIS A 518 40.78 20.11 46.35
N LYS A 519 39.61 20.41 46.98
CA LYS A 519 39.21 20.40 48.42
C LYS A 519 37.75 19.93 48.70
N LEU A 520 37.39 19.67 49.97
CA LEU A 520 36.02 19.35 50.47
C LEU A 520 35.87 19.65 52.00
N ALA A 521 34.66 20.01 52.50
CA ALA A 521 34.23 20.16 53.91
C ALA A 521 32.68 20.39 53.99
N ILE A 522 31.86 20.31 55.07
CA ILE A 522 31.76 19.58 56.38
C ILE A 522 30.36 19.94 57.01
N ARG A 523 29.72 19.28 58.01
CA ARG A 523 29.39 17.86 58.35
C ARG A 523 28.79 17.78 59.80
N GLN A 524 27.52 17.40 60.03
CA GLN A 524 27.02 16.97 61.37
C GLN A 524 25.78 16.03 61.33
N SER A 525 25.38 15.45 62.48
CA SER A 525 24.43 14.30 62.62
C SER A 525 23.84 14.15 64.04
N ASN A 526 22.73 13.38 64.23
CA ASN A 526 22.58 12.25 65.22
C ASN A 526 21.14 11.78 65.59
N SER A 527 20.91 10.44 65.59
CA SER A 527 20.05 9.63 66.51
C SER A 527 18.50 9.81 66.49
N GLN A 528 17.60 8.88 66.91
CA GLN A 528 17.58 7.59 67.65
C GLN A 528 16.61 6.57 66.96
N GLN A 529 16.83 5.22 66.90
CA GLN A 529 16.35 4.11 67.77
C GLN A 529 14.82 4.06 68.09
N THR A 530 14.05 2.94 68.15
CA THR A 530 14.30 1.45 68.14
C THR A 530 12.99 0.60 67.96
N LYS A 531 13.08 -0.66 67.45
CA LYS A 531 12.36 -1.95 67.81
C LYS A 531 10.83 -2.02 68.16
N THR A 532 10.03 -3.12 68.05
CA THR A 532 10.07 -4.48 67.40
C THR A 532 8.75 -5.30 67.64
N LEU A 533 8.15 -5.89 66.57
CA LEU A 533 7.30 -7.12 66.44
C LEU A 533 5.95 -7.42 67.21
N TYR A 534 5.01 -7.97 66.39
CA TYR A 534 4.14 -9.18 66.55
C TYR A 534 2.64 -9.17 67.01
N ASN A 535 1.84 -9.87 66.16
CA ASN A 535 0.68 -10.76 66.40
C ASN A 535 -0.81 -10.29 66.30
N SER A 536 -1.60 -11.20 65.71
CA SER A 536 -3.06 -11.25 65.44
C SER A 536 -3.77 -12.15 66.51
N PRO A 537 -5.12 -12.38 66.58
CA PRO A 537 -6.20 -12.02 65.63
C PRO A 537 -7.59 -11.55 66.20
N THR A 538 -8.43 -11.09 65.25
CA THR A 538 -9.92 -11.08 65.08
C THR A 538 -10.92 -11.50 66.20
N VAL A 539 -12.06 -10.76 66.36
CA VAL A 539 -13.49 -11.28 66.42
C VAL A 539 -14.59 -10.20 66.69
N MET A 540 -15.67 -10.22 65.88
CA MET A 540 -17.11 -9.80 66.01
C MET A 540 -17.65 -8.72 66.99
N GLY A 541 -18.74 -7.99 66.59
CA GLY A 541 -19.96 -7.91 67.44
C GLY A 541 -20.91 -6.66 67.50
N LEU A 542 -21.92 -6.57 66.60
CA LEU A 542 -23.35 -6.19 66.82
C LEU A 542 -23.87 -4.87 67.51
N SER A 543 -24.67 -4.11 66.73
CA SER A 543 -26.06 -3.59 67.02
C SER A 543 -26.39 -2.38 67.95
N GLY A 544 -27.43 -1.59 67.57
CA GLY A 544 -28.20 -0.66 68.45
C GLY A 544 -28.71 0.64 67.79
N VAL A 545 -29.99 1.03 67.96
CA VAL A 545 -30.63 2.23 67.33
C VAL A 545 -31.73 2.88 68.21
N ILE A 546 -31.78 4.22 68.33
CA ILE A 546 -32.96 5.04 68.75
C ILE A 546 -32.90 6.45 68.05
N PRO A 547 -34.03 6.99 67.53
CA PRO A 547 -34.13 8.35 66.96
C PRO A 547 -35.12 9.28 67.71
N GLU A 548 -35.09 10.61 67.46
CA GLU A 548 -36.30 11.46 67.54
C GLU A 548 -36.16 12.79 66.73
N LEU A 549 -37.13 13.71 66.82
CA LEU A 549 -37.67 14.41 65.64
C LEU A 549 -38.32 15.81 65.90
N ALA A 550 -37.87 16.91 65.26
CA ALA A 550 -38.66 18.17 65.14
C ALA A 550 -38.20 19.21 64.06
N TRP A 551 -39.08 19.47 63.08
CA TRP A 551 -39.45 20.71 62.35
C TRP A 551 -38.90 22.07 62.87
N GLU A 552 -38.64 23.12 62.07
CA GLU A 552 -38.62 23.36 60.60
C GLU A 552 -38.06 24.80 60.33
N VAL A 553 -37.26 25.02 59.26
CA VAL A 553 -36.99 26.31 58.54
C VAL A 553 -35.96 26.07 57.41
N GLU A 554 -36.08 26.75 56.26
CA GLU A 554 -35.18 26.62 55.11
C GLU A 554 -33.88 27.44 55.22
N VAL A 555 -32.72 26.80 54.99
CA VAL A 555 -31.55 27.40 54.31
C VAL A 555 -30.86 26.31 53.48
N PHE A 556 -30.91 26.38 52.15
CA PHE A 556 -30.28 25.36 51.28
C PHE A 556 -28.75 25.51 51.23
N THR A 557 -28.03 24.65 51.97
CA THR A 557 -26.61 24.35 51.74
C THR A 557 -26.34 22.87 51.98
N THR A 558 -25.52 22.26 51.12
CA THR A 558 -25.26 20.82 51.06
C THR A 558 -24.31 20.34 52.16
N ALA A 559 -24.61 19.20 52.78
CA ALA A 559 -23.74 18.53 53.74
C ALA A 559 -23.31 17.14 53.22
N LEU A 560 -22.03 16.81 53.37
CA LEU A 560 -21.52 15.47 53.10
C LEU A 560 -21.94 14.50 54.21
N SER A 561 -22.29 13.28 53.83
CA SER A 561 -21.99 12.09 54.64
C SER A 561 -21.64 10.93 53.71
N VAL A 562 -20.66 10.11 54.09
CA VAL A 562 -19.94 9.24 53.15
C VAL A 562 -20.34 7.78 53.32
N SER A 563 -20.80 7.22 52.20
CA SER A 563 -20.57 5.85 51.70
C SER A 563 -20.27 4.73 52.71
N THR A 564 -21.22 3.82 52.85
CA THR A 564 -20.95 2.41 53.21
C THR A 564 -20.81 1.50 51.99
N THR A 565 -21.10 1.97 50.77
CA THR A 565 -21.10 1.16 49.54
C THR A 565 -19.72 1.04 48.88
N ALA A 566 -18.84 2.04 49.03
CA ALA A 566 -17.51 2.01 48.42
C ALA A 566 -16.60 0.94 49.04
N ALA A 567 -16.71 0.68 50.35
CA ALA A 567 -15.88 -0.32 51.03
C ALA A 567 -16.22 -1.75 50.59
N ASP A 568 -17.51 -2.09 50.50
CA ASP A 568 -17.95 -3.41 50.02
C ASP A 568 -17.65 -3.63 48.53
N ASN A 569 -17.74 -2.57 47.72
CA ASN A 569 -17.32 -2.65 46.31
C ASN A 569 -15.79 -2.82 46.20
N MET A 570 -14.97 -1.99 46.86
CA MET A 570 -13.51 -2.16 46.85
C MET A 570 -13.08 -3.55 47.34
N CYS A 571 -13.72 -4.08 48.40
CA CYS A 571 -13.42 -5.41 48.90
C CYS A 571 -13.72 -6.51 47.86
N LYS A 572 -14.78 -6.36 47.07
CA LYS A 572 -15.08 -7.28 45.95
C LYS A 572 -14.13 -7.10 44.78
N THR A 573 -13.87 -5.87 44.32
CA THR A 573 -12.96 -5.59 43.20
C THR A 573 -11.54 -6.10 43.51
N THR A 574 -11.07 -5.96 44.76
CA THR A 574 -9.76 -6.49 45.19
C THR A 574 -9.74 -8.02 45.21
N ALA A 575 -10.81 -8.67 45.68
CA ALA A 575 -10.90 -10.14 45.66
C ALA A 575 -11.04 -10.72 44.23
N ILE A 576 -11.59 -9.94 43.29
CA ILE A 576 -11.68 -10.30 41.87
C ILE A 576 -10.33 -10.09 41.17
N SER A 577 -9.57 -9.05 41.52
CA SER A 577 -8.25 -8.80 40.92
C SER A 577 -7.17 -9.76 41.42
N GLU A 578 -7.20 -10.20 42.68
CA GLU A 578 -6.26 -11.22 43.21
C GLU A 578 -6.39 -12.60 42.52
N GLY A 579 -7.53 -12.90 41.87
CA GLY A 579 -7.80 -14.20 41.24
C GLY A 579 -7.79 -14.24 39.71
N ASN A 580 -7.75 -13.09 39.02
CA ASN A 580 -7.91 -13.03 37.57
C ASN A 580 -6.55 -13.00 36.83
N PRO A 581 -6.20 -14.01 35.99
CA PRO A 581 -4.90 -14.11 35.31
C PRO A 581 -4.66 -13.01 34.26
N LEU A 582 -5.73 -12.40 33.71
CA LEU A 582 -5.59 -11.27 32.79
C LEU A 582 -5.08 -10.00 33.51
N LEU A 583 -5.35 -9.88 34.82
CA LEU A 583 -4.94 -8.75 35.66
C LEU A 583 -3.59 -8.98 36.38
N GLN A 584 -3.03 -10.19 36.33
CA GLN A 584 -1.71 -10.48 36.90
C GLN A 584 -0.57 -9.90 36.07
N SER A 585 0.61 -9.76 36.71
CA SER A 585 1.85 -9.56 35.97
C SER A 585 2.18 -10.81 35.15
N TRP A 586 2.50 -10.62 33.87
CA TRP A 586 2.91 -11.70 32.98
C TRP A 586 4.43 -11.87 32.92
N ALA A 587 5.20 -11.18 33.78
CA ALA A 587 6.66 -11.26 33.82
C ALA A 587 7.22 -12.67 34.18
N ALA A 588 6.37 -13.56 34.67
CA ALA A 588 6.71 -14.97 34.89
C ALA A 588 6.46 -15.86 33.65
N GLN A 589 5.71 -15.37 32.64
CA GLN A 589 5.43 -16.08 31.40
C GLN A 589 6.55 -15.81 30.37
N PRO A 590 6.91 -16.78 29.51
CA PRO A 590 7.87 -16.58 28.43
C PRO A 590 7.52 -15.35 27.59
N PHE A 591 8.48 -14.44 27.39
CA PHE A 591 8.34 -13.19 26.61
C PHE A 591 7.21 -12.24 27.06
N HIS A 592 6.73 -12.40 28.30
CA HIS A 592 5.54 -11.74 28.86
C HIS A 592 4.27 -12.02 28.01
N LEU A 593 4.16 -13.24 27.45
CA LEU A 593 2.97 -13.71 26.74
C LEU A 593 1.74 -13.80 27.67
N PRO A 594 0.51 -13.74 27.11
CA PRO A 594 -0.70 -14.04 27.86
C PRO A 594 -0.67 -15.45 28.48
N PRO A 595 -1.20 -15.64 29.71
CA PRO A 595 -1.28 -16.95 30.38
C PRO A 595 -2.40 -17.81 29.76
N PHE A 596 -2.23 -18.24 28.51
CA PHE A 596 -3.27 -18.85 27.68
C PHE A 596 -3.99 -20.05 28.31
N GLU A 597 -3.29 -20.89 29.09
CA GLU A 597 -3.90 -22.06 29.77
C GLU A 597 -4.81 -21.68 30.96
N GLU A 598 -4.71 -20.46 31.48
CA GLU A 598 -5.46 -19.98 32.65
C GLU A 598 -6.69 -19.15 32.27
N ILE A 599 -6.82 -18.73 31.01
CA ILE A 599 -7.85 -17.81 30.54
C ILE A 599 -9.14 -18.56 30.14
N ASN A 600 -10.27 -18.10 30.68
CA ASN A 600 -11.61 -18.57 30.31
C ASN A 600 -12.57 -17.36 30.11
N PRO A 601 -13.76 -17.56 29.51
CA PRO A 601 -14.69 -16.47 29.18
C PRO A 601 -15.05 -15.56 30.36
N GLY A 602 -15.26 -16.14 31.55
CA GLY A 602 -15.63 -15.41 32.77
C GLY A 602 -14.54 -14.46 33.30
N HIS A 603 -13.30 -14.56 32.81
CA HIS A 603 -12.23 -13.64 33.18
C HIS A 603 -12.29 -12.30 32.42
N PHE A 604 -12.90 -12.24 31.23
CA PHE A 604 -12.79 -11.07 30.35
C PHE A 604 -13.57 -9.85 30.84
N GLN A 605 -14.85 -9.97 31.19
CA GLN A 605 -15.63 -8.83 31.69
C GLN A 605 -14.96 -8.13 32.88
N PRO A 606 -14.65 -8.80 34.00
CA PRO A 606 -14.02 -8.14 35.15
C PRO A 606 -12.60 -7.63 34.86
N ALA A 607 -11.86 -8.25 33.94
CA ALA A 607 -10.54 -7.75 33.53
C ALA A 607 -10.66 -6.47 32.69
N LEU A 608 -11.58 -6.44 31.73
CA LEU A 608 -11.85 -5.26 30.91
C LEU A 608 -12.42 -4.11 31.75
N GLU A 609 -13.33 -4.38 32.69
CA GLU A 609 -13.86 -3.37 33.61
C GLU A 609 -12.75 -2.70 34.43
N ALA A 610 -11.89 -3.48 35.09
CA ALA A 610 -10.74 -2.94 35.84
C ALA A 610 -9.72 -2.22 34.92
N ALA A 611 -9.49 -2.72 33.71
CA ALA A 611 -8.58 -2.10 32.75
C ALA A 611 -9.13 -0.77 32.17
N MET A 612 -10.46 -0.67 31.99
CA MET A 612 -11.13 0.59 31.62
C MET A 612 -11.03 1.61 32.75
N GLU A 613 -11.23 1.22 34.02
CA GLU A 613 -11.04 2.11 35.17
C GLU A 613 -9.60 2.65 35.25
N ALA A 614 -8.59 1.80 35.04
CA ALA A 614 -7.18 2.21 35.00
C ALA A 614 -6.88 3.19 33.85
N HIS A 615 -7.35 2.88 32.63
CA HIS A 615 -7.17 3.74 31.45
C HIS A 615 -7.81 5.13 31.67
N ILE A 616 -8.99 5.23 32.28
CA ILE A 616 -9.56 6.55 32.65
C ILE A 616 -8.64 7.30 33.63
N ALA A 617 -8.09 6.63 34.64
CA ALA A 617 -7.21 7.27 35.62
C ALA A 617 -5.92 7.82 34.99
N ASP A 618 -5.33 7.12 34.02
CA ASP A 618 -4.18 7.59 33.24
C ASP A 618 -4.51 8.89 32.48
N LEU A 619 -5.68 8.91 31.80
CA LEU A 619 -6.13 10.08 31.04
C LEU A 619 -6.51 11.28 31.93
N GLU A 620 -7.12 11.04 33.09
CA GLU A 620 -7.41 12.07 34.09
C GLU A 620 -6.11 12.65 34.71
N ALA A 621 -5.06 11.83 34.86
CA ALA A 621 -3.73 12.30 35.28
C ALA A 621 -3.05 13.20 34.22
N ILE A 622 -3.15 12.86 32.93
CA ILE A 622 -2.62 13.70 31.84
C ILE A 622 -3.39 15.03 31.74
N ALA A 623 -4.73 14.98 31.83
CA ALA A 623 -5.58 16.17 31.77
C ALA A 623 -5.32 17.14 32.94
N SER A 624 -5.01 16.61 34.13
CA SER A 624 -4.70 17.40 35.33
C SER A 624 -3.21 17.73 35.53
N CYS A 625 -2.33 17.29 34.62
CA CYS A 625 -0.90 17.54 34.69
C CYS A 625 -0.58 19.05 34.64
N THR A 626 0.26 19.54 35.56
CA THR A 626 0.73 20.94 35.56
C THR A 626 1.70 21.22 34.42
N ASP A 627 2.46 20.22 34.02
CA ASP A 627 3.50 20.33 33.01
C ASP A 627 2.86 20.24 31.62
N ASN A 628 3.48 20.88 30.63
CA ASN A 628 2.86 21.12 29.33
C ASN A 628 3.88 21.02 28.19
N ASP A 629 4.69 19.97 28.28
CA ASP A 629 5.68 19.56 27.27
C ASP A 629 5.22 18.28 26.55
N PHE A 630 6.05 17.78 25.64
CA PHE A 630 5.72 16.62 24.84
C PHE A 630 5.62 15.33 25.67
N ASP A 631 6.56 15.08 26.58
CA ASP A 631 6.66 13.81 27.31
C ASP A 631 5.62 13.71 28.43
N SER A 632 5.24 14.85 29.01
CA SER A 632 4.17 14.95 30.03
C SER A 632 2.77 14.80 29.44
N ILE A 633 2.58 15.10 28.15
CA ILE A 633 1.27 15.07 27.47
C ILE A 633 1.16 13.97 26.41
N LEU A 634 1.89 14.08 25.29
CA LEU A 634 1.75 13.15 24.16
C LEU A 634 2.51 11.84 24.40
N GLY A 635 3.74 11.91 24.90
CA GLY A 635 4.49 10.72 25.34
C GLY A 635 3.78 9.97 26.47
N ALA A 636 3.07 10.68 27.34
CA ALA A 636 2.23 10.07 28.38
C ALA A 636 0.93 9.46 27.81
N TYR A 637 0.27 10.12 26.86
CA TYR A 637 -0.94 9.62 26.20
C TYR A 637 -0.68 8.33 25.41
N ASP A 638 0.46 8.23 24.72
CA ASP A 638 0.90 7.02 24.02
C ASP A 638 1.14 5.82 24.96
N ARG A 639 1.43 6.07 26.25
CA ARG A 639 1.59 5.02 27.30
C ARG A 639 0.29 4.75 28.08
N ALA A 640 -0.75 5.58 27.91
CA ALA A 640 -1.96 5.53 28.71
C ALA A 640 -2.81 4.31 28.37
N GLY A 641 -3.42 3.68 29.38
CA GLY A 641 -4.26 2.51 29.16
C GLY A 641 -3.50 1.25 28.74
N SER A 642 -2.19 1.13 29.01
CA SER A 642 -1.39 -0.07 28.71
C SER A 642 -2.05 -1.38 29.18
N LEU A 643 -2.68 -1.40 30.36
CA LEU A 643 -3.46 -2.56 30.85
C LEU A 643 -4.70 -2.84 29.97
N TYR A 644 -5.35 -1.81 29.44
CA TYR A 644 -6.48 -1.93 28.51
C TYR A 644 -6.05 -2.45 27.14
N SER A 645 -4.93 -1.99 26.58
CA SER A 645 -4.34 -2.59 25.37
C SER A 645 -3.99 -4.06 25.59
N LYS A 646 -3.29 -4.37 26.69
CA LYS A 646 -2.86 -5.72 27.09
C LYS A 646 -4.02 -6.72 27.24
N VAL A 647 -5.11 -6.35 27.91
CA VAL A 647 -6.31 -7.20 28.03
C VAL A 647 -7.12 -7.21 26.72
N GLY A 648 -7.17 -6.06 26.04
CA GLY A 648 -7.91 -5.85 24.79
C GLY A 648 -7.40 -6.70 23.62
N GLY A 649 -6.09 -6.82 23.43
CA GLY A 649 -5.49 -7.67 22.39
C GLY A 649 -5.84 -9.15 22.57
N VAL A 650 -5.81 -9.67 23.81
CA VAL A 650 -6.25 -11.03 24.13
C VAL A 650 -7.74 -11.21 23.85
N TYR A 651 -8.58 -10.27 24.31
CA TYR A 651 -10.03 -10.30 24.08
C TYR A 651 -10.37 -10.28 22.58
N GLY A 652 -9.75 -9.38 21.82
CA GLY A 652 -9.90 -9.23 20.37
C GLY A 652 -9.52 -10.50 19.60
N ASN A 653 -8.46 -11.20 20.02
CA ASN A 653 -8.13 -12.51 19.46
C ASN A 653 -9.18 -13.57 19.84
N TYR A 654 -9.66 -13.62 21.09
CA TYR A 654 -10.62 -14.65 21.51
C TYR A 654 -11.98 -14.50 20.78
N ILE A 655 -12.49 -13.29 20.56
CA ILE A 655 -13.75 -13.07 19.82
C ILE A 655 -13.64 -13.31 18.29
N SER A 656 -12.43 -13.56 17.77
CA SER A 656 -12.19 -13.88 16.35
C SER A 656 -11.73 -15.32 16.13
N SER A 657 -10.88 -15.86 17.00
CA SER A 657 -10.22 -17.16 16.84
C SER A 657 -10.69 -18.25 17.82
N LEU A 658 -11.54 -17.91 18.79
CA LEU A 658 -12.08 -18.83 19.81
C LEU A 658 -13.44 -18.36 20.39
N ASN A 659 -14.33 -17.86 19.53
CA ASN A 659 -15.59 -17.21 19.92
C ASN A 659 -16.71 -18.22 20.23
N THR A 660 -16.45 -19.07 21.23
CA THR A 660 -17.41 -20.04 21.82
C THR A 660 -18.69 -19.36 22.31
N PRO A 661 -19.81 -20.09 22.55
CA PRO A 661 -21.06 -19.47 23.01
C PRO A 661 -20.90 -18.56 24.24
N ASP A 662 -20.15 -19.00 25.25
CA ASP A 662 -19.78 -18.23 26.44
C ASP A 662 -19.03 -16.92 26.09
N MET A 663 -18.14 -16.96 25.08
CA MET A 663 -17.47 -15.76 24.56
C MET A 663 -18.43 -14.85 23.77
N GLN A 664 -19.43 -15.39 23.07
CA GLN A 664 -20.44 -14.61 22.35
C GLN A 664 -21.37 -13.87 23.33
N GLU A 665 -21.69 -14.46 24.48
CA GLU A 665 -22.41 -13.79 25.57
C GLU A 665 -21.58 -12.63 26.14
N VAL A 666 -20.30 -12.87 26.45
CA VAL A 666 -19.36 -11.81 26.89
C VAL A 666 -19.22 -10.71 25.84
N GLN A 667 -19.08 -11.07 24.56
CA GLN A 667 -18.97 -10.11 23.45
C GLN A 667 -20.21 -9.21 23.37
N SER A 668 -21.40 -9.80 23.47
CA SER A 668 -22.68 -9.09 23.41
C SER A 668 -22.88 -8.17 24.62
N ALA A 669 -22.44 -8.58 25.81
CA ALA A 669 -22.49 -7.76 27.02
C ALA A 669 -21.47 -6.60 26.98
N MET A 670 -20.25 -6.87 26.51
CA MET A 670 -19.14 -5.91 26.54
C MET A 670 -19.16 -4.89 25.39
N ALA A 671 -19.64 -5.24 24.20
CA ALA A 671 -19.67 -4.31 23.04
C ALA A 671 -20.24 -2.91 23.35
N PRO A 672 -21.44 -2.75 23.96
CA PRO A 672 -21.97 -1.43 24.31
C PRO A 672 -21.22 -0.76 25.47
N ILE A 673 -20.51 -1.50 26.32
CA ILE A 673 -19.71 -0.97 27.44
C ILE A 673 -18.38 -0.40 26.91
N LEU A 674 -17.67 -1.17 26.09
CA LEU A 674 -16.42 -0.77 25.42
C LEU A 674 -16.63 0.44 24.51
N SER A 675 -17.77 0.50 23.80
CA SER A 675 -18.16 1.66 22.99
C SER A 675 -18.30 2.94 23.85
N ARG A 676 -19.02 2.86 24.99
CA ARG A 676 -19.13 3.98 25.95
C ARG A 676 -17.78 4.38 26.56
N HIS A 677 -16.91 3.41 26.88
CA HIS A 677 -15.56 3.69 27.38
C HIS A 677 -14.73 4.47 26.37
N ARG A 678 -14.75 4.06 25.10
CA ARG A 678 -14.09 4.81 24.01
C ARG A 678 -14.60 6.24 23.95
N SER A 679 -15.92 6.47 23.94
CA SER A 679 -16.48 7.83 23.96
C SER A 679 -16.10 8.63 25.21
N LYS A 680 -15.97 8.00 26.39
CA LYS A 680 -15.52 8.64 27.63
C LYS A 680 -14.07 9.12 27.52
N CYS A 681 -13.17 8.31 26.95
CA CYS A 681 -11.74 8.64 26.84
C CYS A 681 -11.48 9.97 26.10
N TYR A 682 -12.22 10.24 25.01
CA TYR A 682 -12.09 11.48 24.24
C TYR A 682 -12.79 12.69 24.89
N ASN A 683 -13.59 12.49 25.95
CA ASN A 683 -14.37 13.53 26.63
C ASN A 683 -13.95 13.74 28.10
N ILE A 684 -12.71 13.35 28.46
CA ILE A 684 -12.11 13.72 29.75
C ILE A 684 -11.88 15.25 29.78
N PRO A 685 -12.44 15.99 30.76
CA PRO A 685 -12.31 17.46 30.81
C PRO A 685 -10.85 17.92 30.91
N GLY A 686 -10.44 18.87 30.07
CA GLY A 686 -9.06 19.39 30.02
C GLY A 686 -8.12 18.58 29.11
N LEU A 687 -8.47 17.34 28.75
CA LEU A 687 -7.59 16.48 27.96
C LEU A 687 -7.44 16.97 26.51
N PHE A 688 -8.53 17.39 25.87
CA PHE A 688 -8.47 17.89 24.50
C PHE A 688 -7.76 19.24 24.41
N GLU A 689 -7.87 20.08 25.44
CA GLU A 689 -7.12 21.33 25.58
C GLU A 689 -5.61 21.06 25.66
N LYS A 690 -5.18 20.02 26.40
CA LYS A 690 -3.78 19.55 26.41
C LYS A 690 -3.32 19.11 25.02
N MET A 691 -4.08 18.24 24.34
CA MET A 691 -3.71 17.77 22.99
C MET A 691 -3.68 18.89 21.95
N THR A 692 -4.62 19.83 22.03
CA THR A 692 -4.64 21.03 21.18
C THR A 692 -3.42 21.91 21.44
N SER A 693 -3.02 22.11 22.71
CA SER A 693 -1.83 22.91 23.02
C SER A 693 -0.53 22.32 22.45
N MET A 694 -0.46 20.99 22.29
CA MET A 694 0.66 20.31 21.63
C MET A 694 0.57 20.38 20.10
N TYR A 695 -0.63 20.25 19.54
CA TYR A 695 -0.87 20.39 18.10
C TYR A 695 -0.55 21.80 17.58
N ASP A 696 -0.93 22.85 18.33
CA ASP A 696 -0.75 24.24 17.93
C ASP A 696 0.74 24.65 17.89
N ILE A 697 1.58 24.10 18.79
CA ILE A 697 3.03 24.41 18.82
C ILE A 697 3.89 23.51 17.93
N ARG A 698 3.35 22.41 17.38
CA ARG A 698 4.15 21.35 16.73
C ARG A 698 5.08 21.87 15.62
N GLU A 699 4.61 22.84 14.83
CA GLU A 699 5.38 23.47 13.76
C GLU A 699 6.49 24.38 14.31
N GLU A 700 6.25 25.09 15.42
CA GLU A 700 7.28 25.90 16.09
C GLU A 700 8.38 25.01 16.68
N MET A 701 8.01 23.91 17.34
CA MET A 701 8.96 22.97 17.97
C MET A 701 9.78 22.21 16.92
N ALA A 702 9.18 21.87 15.78
CA ALA A 702 9.88 21.30 14.62
C ALA A 702 10.89 22.30 14.02
N ASN A 703 10.50 23.55 13.81
CA ASN A 703 11.37 24.60 13.25
C ASN A 703 12.55 24.96 14.18
N LYS A 704 12.43 24.74 15.49
CA LYS A 704 13.55 24.85 16.45
C LYS A 704 14.47 23.63 16.45
N GLY A 705 14.04 22.50 15.89
CA GLY A 705 14.72 21.21 16.03
C GLY A 705 14.56 20.57 17.41
N GLU A 706 13.55 20.99 18.18
CA GLU A 706 13.24 20.43 19.51
C GLU A 706 12.32 19.19 19.42
N TRP A 707 11.48 19.10 18.38
CA TRP A 707 10.68 17.90 18.08
C TRP A 707 11.15 17.23 16.78
N THR A 708 11.15 15.89 16.79
CA THR A 708 11.34 15.07 15.59
C THR A 708 10.09 15.06 14.70
N ALA A 709 10.26 14.65 13.43
CA ALA A 709 9.12 14.47 12.52
C ALA A 709 8.08 13.48 13.05
N GLU A 710 8.52 12.42 13.75
CA GLU A 710 7.62 11.45 14.38
C GLU A 710 6.80 12.09 15.53
N GLN A 711 7.40 12.96 16.34
CA GLN A 711 6.70 13.68 17.41
C GLN A 711 5.66 14.68 16.87
N VAL A 712 5.99 15.39 15.78
CA VAL A 712 5.01 16.22 15.04
C VAL A 712 3.86 15.35 14.54
N ARG A 713 4.18 14.20 13.94
CA ARG A 713 3.19 13.26 13.41
C ARG A 713 2.29 12.69 14.50
N LEU A 714 2.82 12.37 15.69
CA LEU A 714 2.00 11.94 16.83
C LEU A 714 1.01 13.03 17.24
N ALA A 715 1.46 14.28 17.37
CA ALA A 715 0.59 15.41 17.70
C ALA A 715 -0.57 15.56 16.69
N GLU A 716 -0.29 15.39 15.39
CA GLU A 716 -1.30 15.41 14.33
C GLU A 716 -2.28 14.24 14.41
N ARG A 717 -1.78 12.99 14.54
CA ARG A 717 -2.64 11.80 14.55
C ARG A 717 -3.50 11.70 15.82
N VAL A 718 -3.00 12.17 16.96
CA VAL A 718 -3.78 12.26 18.22
C VAL A 718 -4.85 13.35 18.09
N TYR A 719 -4.48 14.58 17.70
CA TYR A 719 -5.45 15.67 17.54
C TYR A 719 -6.57 15.33 16.54
N THR A 720 -6.22 14.79 15.37
CA THR A 720 -7.20 14.38 14.35
C THR A 720 -8.14 13.28 14.86
N ALA A 721 -7.66 12.33 15.66
CA ALA A 721 -8.53 11.32 16.28
C ALA A 721 -9.52 11.93 17.29
N PHE A 722 -9.06 12.86 18.15
CA PHE A 722 -9.96 13.62 19.04
C PHE A 722 -11.04 14.38 18.26
N VAL A 723 -10.67 15.02 17.15
CA VAL A 723 -11.61 15.72 16.26
C VAL A 723 -12.61 14.75 15.64
N ARG A 724 -12.16 13.65 15.01
CA ARG A 724 -13.03 12.66 14.33
C ARG A 724 -13.94 11.90 15.31
N MET A 725 -13.56 11.81 16.58
CA MET A 725 -14.39 11.29 17.69
C MET A 725 -15.40 12.31 18.26
N GLY A 726 -15.57 13.48 17.64
CA GLY A 726 -16.65 14.41 17.96
C GLY A 726 -16.41 15.33 19.17
N VAL A 727 -15.17 15.50 19.65
CA VAL A 727 -14.91 16.33 20.85
C VAL A 727 -15.29 17.81 20.67
N LYS A 728 -15.36 18.30 19.42
CA LYS A 728 -15.75 19.67 19.04
C LYS A 728 -17.27 19.88 18.93
N LEU A 729 -18.07 18.82 19.01
CA LEU A 729 -19.53 18.89 19.02
C LEU A 729 -20.03 19.55 20.31
N ASN A 730 -21.27 20.07 20.31
CA ASN A 730 -21.90 20.53 21.55
C ASN A 730 -22.33 19.33 22.44
N GLU A 731 -22.68 19.56 23.70
CA GLU A 731 -22.97 18.46 24.65
C GLU A 731 -24.20 17.60 24.28
N GLU A 732 -25.18 18.16 23.56
CA GLU A 732 -26.34 17.41 23.04
C GLU A 732 -25.92 16.54 21.83
N GLU A 733 -25.14 17.09 20.92
CA GLU A 733 -24.56 16.40 19.76
C GLU A 733 -23.55 15.31 20.16
N LYS A 734 -22.71 15.55 21.17
CA LYS A 734 -21.79 14.56 21.76
C LYS A 734 -22.56 13.38 22.33
N LYS A 735 -23.65 13.64 23.05
CA LYS A 735 -24.51 12.59 23.59
C LYS A 735 -25.12 11.76 22.45
N GLU A 736 -25.66 12.41 21.43
CA GLU A 736 -26.22 11.73 20.26
C GLU A 736 -25.17 10.89 19.52
N TYR A 737 -23.97 11.44 19.28
CA TYR A 737 -22.85 10.71 18.68
C TYR A 737 -22.48 9.48 19.52
N GLY A 738 -22.42 9.61 20.86
CA GLY A 738 -22.14 8.52 21.78
C GLY A 738 -23.21 7.42 21.76
N ASP A 739 -24.49 7.79 21.75
CA ASP A 739 -25.60 6.84 21.61
C ASP A 739 -25.54 6.10 20.25
N ILE A 740 -25.21 6.81 19.17
CA ILE A 740 -24.99 6.23 17.83
C ILE A 740 -23.83 5.22 17.84
N GLN A 741 -22.70 5.50 18.49
CA GLN A 741 -21.59 4.53 18.59
C GLN A 741 -21.99 3.26 19.38
N VAL A 742 -22.92 3.37 20.34
CA VAL A 742 -23.43 2.23 21.11
C VAL A 742 -24.38 1.38 20.28
N GLU A 743 -25.30 2.01 19.53
CA GLU A 743 -26.21 1.28 18.64
C GLU A 743 -25.45 0.62 17.48
N LEU A 744 -24.51 1.33 16.85
CA LEU A 744 -23.64 0.77 15.80
C LEU A 744 -22.88 -0.47 16.28
N ALA A 745 -22.20 -0.41 17.43
CA ALA A 745 -21.45 -1.56 17.97
C ALA A 745 -22.37 -2.76 18.27
N THR A 746 -23.59 -2.51 18.72
CA THR A 746 -24.60 -3.54 19.02
C THR A 746 -25.10 -4.21 17.73
N LEU A 747 -25.46 -3.42 16.72
CA LEU A 747 -25.91 -3.90 15.40
C LEU A 747 -24.80 -4.65 14.67
N GLN A 748 -23.57 -4.14 14.70
CA GLN A 748 -22.39 -4.77 14.08
C GLN A 748 -22.07 -6.14 14.69
N THR A 749 -22.14 -6.26 16.02
CA THR A 749 -21.98 -7.55 16.72
C THR A 749 -23.05 -8.55 16.30
N LYS A 750 -24.32 -8.12 16.25
CA LYS A 750 -25.45 -8.97 15.84
C LYS A 750 -25.38 -9.39 14.36
N PHE A 751 -24.93 -8.49 13.48
CA PHE A 751 -24.73 -8.77 12.06
C PHE A 751 -23.74 -9.93 11.84
N MET A 752 -22.60 -9.92 12.54
CA MET A 752 -21.60 -10.99 12.45
C MET A 752 -22.09 -12.30 13.07
N GLN A 753 -22.72 -12.24 14.25
CA GLN A 753 -23.30 -13.43 14.90
C GLN A 753 -24.38 -14.11 14.03
N ASN A 754 -25.16 -13.34 13.26
CA ASN A 754 -26.11 -13.90 12.30
C ASN A 754 -25.43 -14.68 11.17
N ILE A 755 -24.33 -14.17 10.59
CA ILE A 755 -23.55 -14.87 9.55
C ILE A 755 -22.92 -16.14 10.11
N LEU A 756 -22.25 -16.04 11.26
CA LEU A 756 -21.68 -17.21 11.95
C LEU A 756 -22.75 -18.25 12.23
N LYS A 757 -23.98 -17.83 12.58
CA LYS A 757 -25.06 -18.78 12.82
C LYS A 757 -25.59 -19.47 11.56
N ASP A 758 -25.59 -18.79 10.41
CA ASP A 758 -25.88 -19.42 9.12
C ASP A 758 -24.80 -20.44 8.73
N GLU A 759 -23.51 -20.12 8.94
CA GLU A 759 -22.40 -21.05 8.66
C GLU A 759 -22.34 -22.24 9.65
N GLU A 760 -22.72 -22.04 10.90
CA GLU A 760 -22.92 -23.11 11.88
C GLU A 760 -24.10 -24.02 11.50
N THR A 761 -25.28 -23.46 11.19
CA THR A 761 -26.54 -24.24 11.10
C THR A 761 -26.91 -24.74 9.71
N TRP A 762 -26.39 -24.15 8.63
CA TRP A 762 -26.67 -24.67 7.28
C TRP A 762 -25.73 -25.83 6.93
N GLU A 763 -26.32 -26.91 6.46
CA GLU A 763 -25.62 -28.07 5.94
C GLU A 763 -26.36 -28.68 4.75
N MET A 764 -25.59 -29.21 3.81
CA MET A 764 -26.10 -30.02 2.72
C MET A 764 -25.49 -31.42 2.82
N VAL A 765 -26.22 -32.30 3.50
CA VAL A 765 -25.96 -33.74 3.56
C VAL A 765 -26.24 -34.35 2.18
N ILE A 766 -25.29 -35.11 1.65
CA ILE A 766 -25.27 -35.71 0.32
C ILE A 766 -24.53 -37.07 0.34
N THR A 767 -24.69 -37.89 -0.70
CA THR A 767 -24.10 -39.24 -0.78
C THR A 767 -22.77 -39.27 -1.55
N ALA A 768 -22.11 -40.45 -1.59
CA ALA A 768 -20.91 -40.66 -2.40
C ALA A 768 -21.11 -40.37 -3.90
N GLU A 769 -22.30 -40.66 -4.44
CA GLU A 769 -22.66 -40.40 -5.84
C GLU A 769 -22.84 -38.91 -6.15
N ASP A 770 -23.27 -38.11 -5.17
CA ASP A 770 -23.42 -36.65 -5.30
C ASP A 770 -22.07 -35.93 -5.39
N MET A 771 -20.99 -36.56 -4.91
CA MET A 771 -19.61 -36.05 -4.97
C MET A 771 -18.91 -36.30 -6.32
N ALA A 772 -19.62 -36.76 -7.35
CA ALA A 772 -19.06 -37.05 -8.67
C ALA A 772 -18.33 -35.83 -9.29
N GLY A 773 -17.03 -36.00 -9.56
CA GLY A 773 -16.12 -34.97 -10.07
C GLY A 773 -15.29 -34.24 -9.00
N CYS A 774 -15.65 -34.36 -7.71
CA CYS A 774 -14.87 -33.75 -6.63
C CYS A 774 -13.52 -34.49 -6.43
N PRO A 775 -12.40 -33.77 -6.19
CA PRO A 775 -11.11 -34.39 -5.88
C PRO A 775 -11.10 -35.06 -4.49
N GLU A 776 -10.17 -36.00 -4.27
CA GLU A 776 -10.13 -36.85 -3.06
C GLU A 776 -10.02 -36.06 -1.75
N ASP A 777 -9.37 -34.90 -1.76
CA ASP A 777 -9.20 -34.02 -0.61
C ASP A 777 -10.51 -33.30 -0.24
N LEU A 778 -11.27 -32.82 -1.23
CA LEU A 778 -12.63 -32.29 -1.02
C LEU A 778 -13.59 -33.38 -0.52
N VAL A 779 -13.48 -34.60 -1.05
CA VAL A 779 -14.25 -35.76 -0.57
C VAL A 779 -13.90 -36.09 0.89
N ALA A 780 -12.61 -36.06 1.26
CA ALA A 780 -12.18 -36.24 2.64
C ALA A 780 -12.65 -35.10 3.56
N ALA A 781 -12.59 -33.85 3.12
CA ALA A 781 -13.02 -32.69 3.90
C ALA A 781 -14.55 -32.70 4.14
N ALA A 782 -15.35 -33.00 3.12
CA ALA A 782 -16.81 -33.13 3.24
C ALA A 782 -17.21 -34.31 4.15
N ARG A 783 -16.41 -35.39 4.17
CA ARG A 783 -16.59 -36.52 5.10
C ARG A 783 -16.23 -36.15 6.54
N GLN A 784 -15.15 -35.39 6.74
CA GLN A 784 -14.80 -34.90 8.09
C GLN A 784 -15.87 -33.94 8.61
N ALA A 785 -16.38 -33.04 7.77
CA ALA A 785 -17.49 -32.16 8.13
C ALA A 785 -18.79 -32.90 8.49
N ALA A 786 -19.04 -34.08 7.88
CA ALA A 786 -20.15 -34.96 8.27
C ALA A 786 -19.95 -35.51 9.70
N VAL A 787 -18.77 -36.08 9.99
CA VAL A 787 -18.40 -36.60 11.31
C VAL A 787 -18.44 -35.51 12.40
N ASP A 788 -17.88 -34.33 12.12
CA ASP A 788 -17.85 -33.19 13.05
C ASP A 788 -19.25 -32.65 13.39
N ARG A 789 -20.25 -32.97 12.56
CA ARG A 789 -21.66 -32.58 12.73
C ARG A 789 -22.58 -33.73 13.19
N GLY A 790 -22.03 -34.91 13.44
CA GLY A 790 -22.76 -36.08 13.96
C GLY A 790 -23.43 -36.96 12.90
N HIS A 791 -23.12 -36.78 11.63
CA HIS A 791 -23.55 -37.65 10.53
C HIS A 791 -22.55 -38.82 10.42
N GLU A 792 -22.79 -39.89 11.18
CA GLU A 792 -21.90 -41.06 11.28
C GLU A 792 -22.10 -42.11 10.16
N GLY A 793 -22.94 -41.85 9.16
CA GLY A 793 -23.18 -42.76 8.05
C GLY A 793 -21.94 -43.00 7.20
N ALA A 794 -21.72 -44.26 6.79
CA ALA A 794 -20.52 -44.65 6.05
C ALA A 794 -20.38 -43.98 4.67
N ASP A 795 -21.49 -43.52 4.10
CA ASP A 795 -21.63 -42.92 2.78
C ASP A 795 -22.18 -41.47 2.84
N GLU A 796 -22.20 -40.85 4.03
CA GLU A 796 -22.68 -39.48 4.25
C GLU A 796 -21.54 -38.44 4.16
N TYR A 797 -21.79 -37.35 3.45
CA TYR A 797 -20.87 -36.23 3.24
C TYR A 797 -21.63 -34.91 3.46
N VAL A 798 -20.98 -33.89 4.03
CA VAL A 798 -21.60 -32.59 4.29
C VAL A 798 -20.82 -31.47 3.60
N ILE A 799 -21.52 -30.74 2.74
CA ILE A 799 -21.09 -29.41 2.29
C ILE A 799 -21.66 -28.37 3.26
N THR A 800 -20.83 -27.44 3.71
CA THR A 800 -21.21 -26.29 4.56
C THR A 800 -21.06 -24.99 3.78
N LEU A 801 -21.44 -23.85 4.37
CA LEU A 801 -21.23 -22.53 3.76
C LEU A 801 -19.81 -21.95 3.97
N GLY A 802 -18.93 -22.68 4.66
CA GLY A 802 -17.52 -22.30 4.82
C GLY A 802 -16.77 -22.35 3.48
N ARG A 803 -15.99 -21.30 3.18
CA ARG A 803 -15.34 -21.09 1.86
C ARG A 803 -14.53 -22.30 1.39
N SER A 804 -13.82 -22.95 2.31
CA SER A 804 -12.97 -24.14 2.10
C SER A 804 -13.73 -25.42 1.68
N LEU A 805 -15.05 -25.45 1.75
CA LEU A 805 -15.90 -26.54 1.24
C LEU A 805 -16.78 -26.09 0.07
N VAL A 806 -17.44 -24.94 0.17
CA VAL A 806 -18.42 -24.51 -0.83
C VAL A 806 -17.80 -24.09 -2.16
N GLU A 807 -16.68 -23.35 -2.16
CA GLU A 807 -16.07 -22.93 -3.43
C GLU A 807 -15.47 -24.11 -4.21
N PRO A 808 -14.68 -25.03 -3.59
CA PRO A 808 -14.24 -26.25 -4.28
C PRO A 808 -15.40 -27.11 -4.79
N PHE A 809 -16.53 -27.19 -4.06
CA PHE A 809 -17.72 -27.90 -4.53
C PHE A 809 -18.36 -27.22 -5.76
N LEU A 810 -18.38 -25.88 -5.80
CA LEU A 810 -18.82 -25.11 -6.97
C LEU A 810 -17.87 -25.21 -8.17
N THR A 811 -16.57 -25.46 -7.93
CA THR A 811 -15.57 -25.67 -8.99
C THR A 811 -15.61 -27.09 -9.56
N TYR A 812 -15.72 -28.12 -8.72
CA TYR A 812 -15.49 -29.51 -9.16
C TYR A 812 -16.73 -30.41 -9.23
N SER A 813 -17.83 -30.11 -8.51
CA SER A 813 -19.00 -31.00 -8.54
C SER A 813 -19.70 -30.95 -9.90
N THR A 814 -19.86 -32.11 -10.54
CA THR A 814 -20.61 -32.24 -11.81
C THR A 814 -22.11 -31.99 -11.63
N ARG A 815 -22.63 -32.02 -10.38
CA ARG A 815 -24.05 -31.90 -10.07
C ARG A 815 -24.51 -30.45 -10.03
N ARG A 816 -24.85 -29.91 -11.21
CA ARG A 816 -25.37 -28.53 -11.41
C ARG A 816 -26.53 -28.17 -10.46
N ASP A 817 -27.41 -29.12 -10.17
CA ASP A 817 -28.52 -28.96 -9.22
C ASP A 817 -28.03 -28.70 -7.79
N LEU A 818 -27.00 -29.44 -7.35
CA LEU A 818 -26.38 -29.25 -6.04
C LEU A 818 -25.48 -28.02 -5.99
N ARG A 819 -24.75 -27.70 -7.07
CA ARG A 819 -24.01 -26.44 -7.20
C ARG A 819 -24.96 -25.25 -7.02
N LYS A 820 -26.12 -25.25 -7.70
CA LYS A 820 -27.13 -24.21 -7.52
C LYS A 820 -27.61 -24.13 -6.06
N LYS A 821 -28.00 -25.25 -5.46
CA LYS A 821 -28.47 -25.30 -4.06
C LYS A 821 -27.43 -24.74 -3.07
N ALA A 822 -26.15 -25.07 -3.26
CA ALA A 822 -25.06 -24.55 -2.43
C ALA A 822 -24.82 -23.04 -2.66
N PHE A 823 -24.80 -22.61 -3.92
CA PHE A 823 -24.60 -21.20 -4.29
C PHE A 823 -25.73 -20.29 -3.78
N ASP A 824 -26.99 -20.71 -3.95
CA ASP A 824 -28.18 -19.98 -3.48
C ASP A 824 -28.06 -19.72 -1.97
N ALA A 825 -27.75 -20.76 -1.18
CA ALA A 825 -27.60 -20.63 0.27
C ALA A 825 -26.38 -19.79 0.68
N TRP A 826 -25.24 -19.96 0.00
CA TRP A 826 -24.01 -19.22 0.28
C TRP A 826 -24.13 -17.72 0.00
N THR A 827 -24.90 -17.34 -1.02
CA THR A 827 -25.22 -15.94 -1.36
C THR A 827 -26.43 -15.36 -0.59
N SER A 828 -27.13 -16.20 0.17
CA SER A 828 -28.21 -15.82 1.10
C SER A 828 -27.83 -15.92 2.59
N ARG A 829 -26.53 -16.05 2.94
CA ARG A 829 -26.06 -15.81 4.32
C ARG A 829 -26.49 -14.41 4.79
N GLY A 830 -26.98 -14.31 6.02
CA GLY A 830 -27.65 -13.11 6.55
C GLY A 830 -29.11 -12.97 6.09
N GLU A 831 -29.68 -13.96 5.43
CA GLU A 831 -31.08 -13.99 4.95
C GLU A 831 -31.75 -15.39 5.13
N LEU A 832 -31.05 -16.40 5.67
CA LEU A 832 -31.57 -17.79 5.73
C LEU A 832 -32.72 -18.03 6.73
N SER A 833 -33.14 -17.02 7.50
CA SER A 833 -34.32 -17.07 8.37
C SER A 833 -34.81 -15.66 8.74
N GLU A 834 -36.10 -15.51 9.01
CA GLU A 834 -36.71 -14.24 9.46
C GLU A 834 -36.07 -13.66 10.75
N GLU A 835 -35.54 -14.51 11.63
CA GLU A 835 -34.83 -14.09 12.86
C GLU A 835 -33.42 -13.53 12.60
N ARG A 836 -32.91 -13.65 11.37
CA ARG A 836 -31.54 -13.30 10.98
C ARG A 836 -31.49 -12.38 9.75
N ASP A 837 -32.49 -11.51 9.61
CA ASP A 837 -32.49 -10.43 8.61
C ASP A 837 -31.34 -9.44 8.85
N ASN A 838 -30.25 -9.61 8.10
CA ASN A 838 -29.12 -8.69 8.11
C ASN A 838 -29.31 -7.48 7.18
N LEU A 839 -30.28 -7.47 6.27
CA LEU A 839 -30.57 -6.33 5.40
C LEU A 839 -31.20 -5.18 6.21
N ALA A 840 -32.18 -5.48 7.07
CA ALA A 840 -32.75 -4.50 7.99
C ALA A 840 -31.74 -4.00 9.04
N ILE A 841 -30.74 -4.83 9.40
CA ILE A 841 -29.61 -4.41 10.26
C ILE A 841 -28.69 -3.46 9.49
N ALA A 842 -28.31 -3.80 8.25
CA ALA A 842 -27.47 -2.97 7.40
C ALA A 842 -28.12 -1.60 7.10
N THR A 843 -29.42 -1.54 6.78
CA THR A 843 -30.15 -0.27 6.58
C THR A 843 -30.13 0.62 7.82
N LYS A 844 -30.21 0.05 9.04
CA LYS A 844 -30.03 0.83 10.28
C LYS A 844 -28.61 1.35 10.45
N ILE A 845 -27.61 0.51 10.20
CA ILE A 845 -26.19 0.91 10.23
C ILE A 845 -25.92 2.05 9.23
N LEU A 846 -26.49 2.00 8.02
CA LEU A 846 -26.37 3.05 7.00
C LEU A 846 -26.98 4.38 7.47
N ARG A 847 -28.22 4.37 8.00
CA ARG A 847 -28.88 5.55 8.57
C ARG A 847 -28.09 6.16 9.74
N LEU A 848 -27.59 5.32 10.67
CA LEU A 848 -26.76 5.74 11.80
C LEU A 848 -25.41 6.34 11.35
N ARG A 849 -24.75 5.74 10.36
CA ARG A 849 -23.50 6.23 9.76
C ARG A 849 -23.66 7.59 9.10
N LYS A 850 -24.73 7.79 8.33
CA LYS A 850 -25.04 9.12 7.79
C LYS A 850 -25.29 10.11 8.93
N ARG A 851 -26.05 9.76 9.98
CA ARG A 851 -26.25 10.69 11.11
C ARG A 851 -24.93 11.03 11.82
N GLN A 852 -24.03 10.06 12.00
CA GLN A 852 -22.65 10.29 12.48
C GLN A 852 -21.90 11.29 11.60
N ALA A 853 -21.89 11.10 10.27
CA ALA A 853 -21.21 11.99 9.33
C ALA A 853 -21.83 13.42 9.31
N ASN A 854 -23.15 13.52 9.37
CA ASN A 854 -23.88 14.79 9.44
C ASN A 854 -23.58 15.56 10.74
N LEU A 855 -23.43 14.87 11.88
CA LEU A 855 -22.96 15.50 13.13
C LEU A 855 -21.53 16.06 12.96
N MET A 856 -20.66 15.31 12.27
CA MET A 856 -19.29 15.74 11.98
C MET A 856 -19.18 16.82 10.88
N GLY A 857 -20.29 17.23 10.25
CA GLY A 857 -20.33 18.31 9.27
C GLY A 857 -20.21 17.89 7.80
N HIS A 858 -20.29 16.60 7.50
CA HIS A 858 -20.28 16.06 6.13
C HIS A 858 -21.70 15.79 5.60
N THR A 859 -21.85 15.69 4.28
CA THR A 859 -23.14 15.38 3.63
C THR A 859 -23.41 13.88 3.56
N THR A 860 -22.34 13.09 3.46
CA THR A 860 -22.38 11.63 3.28
C THR A 860 -21.39 10.92 4.20
N PHE A 861 -21.58 9.63 4.46
CA PHE A 861 -20.61 8.85 5.22
C PHE A 861 -19.29 8.65 4.44
N SER A 862 -19.37 8.57 3.11
CA SER A 862 -18.18 8.47 2.26
C SER A 862 -17.25 9.66 2.37
N GLU A 863 -17.77 10.90 2.42
CA GLU A 863 -16.97 12.10 2.70
C GLU A 863 -16.25 11.99 4.06
N TYR A 864 -16.98 11.66 5.12
CA TYR A 864 -16.43 11.52 6.48
C TYR A 864 -15.41 10.38 6.61
N GLN A 865 -15.57 9.29 5.86
CA GLN A 865 -14.62 8.17 5.89
C GLN A 865 -13.34 8.49 5.10
N THR A 866 -13.48 9.06 3.90
CA THR A 866 -12.35 9.23 2.95
C THR A 866 -11.45 10.43 3.24
N GLU A 867 -11.84 11.39 4.09
CA GLU A 867 -10.95 12.52 4.44
C GLU A 867 -9.61 12.09 5.07
N ASP A 868 -9.58 10.94 5.75
CA ASP A 868 -8.44 10.42 6.51
C ASP A 868 -7.81 9.20 5.81
N THR A 869 -7.70 9.27 4.48
CA THR A 869 -7.13 8.23 3.61
C THR A 869 -6.21 8.83 2.54
N MET A 870 -5.45 8.00 1.83
CA MET A 870 -4.66 8.41 0.66
C MET A 870 -5.53 8.87 -0.51
N ALA A 871 -6.72 8.31 -0.66
CA ALA A 871 -7.71 8.74 -1.66
C ALA A 871 -8.33 10.13 -1.36
N GLN A 872 -8.39 10.54 -0.08
CA GLN A 872 -8.84 11.86 0.42
C GLN A 872 -10.31 12.23 0.17
N ASN A 873 -11.00 11.62 -0.79
CA ASN A 873 -12.39 11.89 -1.14
C ASN A 873 -13.02 10.73 -1.95
N PRO A 874 -14.37 10.67 -2.07
CA PRO A 874 -15.07 9.63 -2.82
C PRO A 874 -14.82 9.65 -4.35
N GLU A 875 -14.55 10.82 -4.92
CA GLU A 875 -14.38 10.98 -6.38
C GLU A 875 -13.12 10.27 -6.88
N ASN A 876 -12.00 10.42 -6.15
CA ASN A 876 -10.75 9.71 -6.42
C ASN A 876 -10.93 8.18 -6.38
N VAL A 877 -11.70 7.66 -5.42
CA VAL A 877 -12.03 6.23 -5.35
C VAL A 877 -12.84 5.80 -6.56
N MET A 878 -13.92 6.51 -6.87
CA MET A 878 -14.80 6.19 -8.00
C MET A 878 -14.06 6.26 -9.34
N ASN A 879 -13.12 7.20 -9.51
CA ASN A 879 -12.28 7.31 -10.70
C ASN A 879 -11.40 6.07 -10.90
N LEU A 880 -10.73 5.57 -9.85
CA LEU A 880 -9.95 4.33 -9.92
C LEU A 880 -10.86 3.11 -10.16
N CYS A 881 -11.92 2.96 -9.37
CA CYS A 881 -12.80 1.80 -9.46
C CYS A 881 -13.50 1.70 -10.83
N MET A 882 -13.90 2.82 -11.46
CA MET A 882 -14.61 2.80 -12.74
C MET A 882 -13.72 2.53 -13.97
N ASP A 883 -12.44 2.93 -13.98
CA ASP A 883 -11.52 2.55 -15.08
C ASP A 883 -11.22 1.04 -15.03
N VAL A 884 -11.00 0.50 -13.83
CA VAL A 884 -10.78 -0.93 -13.60
C VAL A 884 -12.05 -1.74 -13.93
N TRP A 885 -13.22 -1.31 -13.43
CA TRP A 885 -14.52 -1.92 -13.71
C TRP A 885 -14.78 -2.11 -15.20
N LYS A 886 -14.54 -1.06 -16.00
CA LYS A 886 -14.71 -1.10 -17.46
C LYS A 886 -13.87 -2.21 -18.10
N ARG A 887 -12.60 -2.32 -17.71
CA ARG A 887 -11.64 -3.27 -18.31
C ARG A 887 -11.89 -4.70 -17.83
N ALA A 888 -12.20 -4.87 -16.55
CA ALA A 888 -12.57 -6.14 -15.95
C ALA A 888 -13.81 -6.74 -16.63
N LYS A 889 -14.83 -5.91 -16.92
CA LYS A 889 -15.99 -6.31 -17.73
C LYS A 889 -15.58 -6.74 -19.15
N GLU A 890 -14.78 -5.93 -19.84
CA GLU A 890 -14.26 -6.29 -21.16
C GLU A 890 -13.47 -7.60 -21.16
N ALA A 891 -12.89 -8.04 -20.03
CA ALA A 891 -12.24 -9.35 -19.88
C ALA A 891 -13.24 -10.46 -19.54
N ALA A 892 -14.12 -10.25 -18.56
CA ALA A 892 -15.16 -11.18 -18.15
C ALA A 892 -16.07 -11.61 -19.31
N ASP A 893 -16.46 -10.68 -20.19
CA ASP A 893 -17.25 -10.98 -21.39
C ASP A 893 -16.51 -11.94 -22.36
N LYS A 894 -15.16 -11.88 -22.41
CA LYS A 894 -14.34 -12.81 -23.21
C LYS A 894 -14.22 -14.18 -22.53
N GLU A 895 -13.98 -14.20 -21.21
CA GLU A 895 -13.90 -15.42 -20.41
C GLU A 895 -15.20 -16.22 -20.49
N ARG A 896 -16.35 -15.53 -20.44
CA ARG A 896 -17.66 -16.14 -20.70
C ARG A 896 -17.80 -16.67 -22.12
N ALA A 897 -17.37 -15.90 -23.13
CA ALA A 897 -17.41 -16.36 -24.51
C ALA A 897 -16.55 -17.64 -24.73
N MET A 898 -15.45 -17.82 -23.98
CA MET A 898 -14.68 -19.07 -23.99
C MET A 898 -15.48 -20.24 -23.39
N MET A 899 -16.16 -20.05 -22.26
CA MET A 899 -17.01 -21.09 -21.67
C MET A 899 -18.21 -21.48 -22.55
N GLU A 900 -18.86 -20.50 -23.18
CA GLU A 900 -19.96 -20.74 -24.11
C GLU A 900 -19.50 -21.41 -25.42
N SER A 901 -18.28 -21.09 -25.88
CA SER A 901 -17.65 -21.80 -27.01
C SER A 901 -17.30 -23.25 -26.64
N PHE A 902 -16.70 -23.48 -25.46
CA PHE A 902 -16.36 -24.81 -24.96
C PHE A 902 -17.60 -25.72 -24.84
N LEU A 903 -18.71 -25.20 -24.30
CA LEU A 903 -20.00 -25.90 -24.28
C LEU A 903 -20.46 -26.29 -25.69
N SER A 904 -20.45 -25.34 -26.62
CA SER A 904 -20.84 -25.57 -28.02
C SER A 904 -19.97 -26.63 -28.72
N GLU A 905 -18.67 -26.67 -28.44
CA GLU A 905 -17.74 -27.69 -28.96
C GLU A 905 -17.98 -29.09 -28.39
N LYS A 906 -18.54 -29.21 -27.16
CA LYS A 906 -19.01 -30.51 -26.63
C LYS A 906 -20.36 -30.94 -27.21
N GLY A 907 -21.12 -30.01 -27.79
CA GLY A 907 -22.52 -30.21 -28.16
C GLY A 907 -23.50 -30.06 -26.99
N ASP A 908 -23.06 -29.43 -25.90
CA ASP A 908 -23.87 -29.14 -24.71
C ASP A 908 -24.45 -27.72 -24.79
N GLU A 909 -25.70 -27.55 -24.35
CA GLU A 909 -26.34 -26.24 -24.16
C GLU A 909 -26.89 -26.12 -22.74
N LEU A 910 -26.70 -24.96 -22.10
CA LEU A 910 -27.29 -24.65 -20.80
C LEU A 910 -28.54 -23.80 -20.95
N GLU A 911 -29.64 -24.22 -20.32
CA GLU A 911 -30.83 -23.38 -20.17
C GLU A 911 -30.45 -22.09 -19.41
N GLY A 912 -30.62 -20.95 -20.09
CA GLY A 912 -30.23 -19.62 -19.60
C GLY A 912 -28.77 -19.20 -19.86
N GLY A 913 -27.95 -20.05 -20.50
CA GLY A 913 -26.51 -19.82 -20.64
C GLY A 913 -25.74 -19.99 -19.32
N ILE A 914 -24.51 -19.49 -19.24
CA ILE A 914 -23.70 -19.54 -18.01
C ILE A 914 -24.39 -18.76 -16.88
N GLN A 915 -24.60 -19.41 -15.73
CA GLN A 915 -25.17 -18.84 -14.52
C GLN A 915 -24.09 -18.74 -13.40
N PRO A 916 -24.32 -17.98 -12.32
CA PRO A 916 -23.32 -17.80 -11.25
C PRO A 916 -22.85 -19.11 -10.56
N TRP A 917 -23.74 -20.10 -10.44
CA TRP A 917 -23.43 -21.46 -9.93
C TRP A 917 -22.79 -22.39 -10.98
N ASP A 918 -22.61 -21.92 -12.21
CA ASP A 918 -21.94 -22.63 -13.30
C ASP A 918 -20.55 -22.05 -13.60
N TRP A 919 -20.32 -20.75 -13.33
CA TRP A 919 -19.09 -20.06 -13.72
C TRP A 919 -17.82 -20.77 -13.24
N ARG A 920 -17.68 -21.03 -11.93
CA ARG A 920 -16.47 -21.66 -11.35
C ARG A 920 -16.19 -23.05 -11.97
N PHE A 921 -17.23 -23.83 -12.25
CA PHE A 921 -17.12 -25.13 -12.90
C PHE A 921 -16.65 -25.04 -14.36
N TYR A 922 -17.28 -24.19 -15.18
CA TYR A 922 -16.89 -24.09 -16.60
C TYR A 922 -15.60 -23.29 -16.81
N ALA A 923 -15.25 -22.37 -15.92
CA ALA A 923 -13.95 -21.72 -15.90
C ALA A 923 -12.85 -22.77 -15.70
N GLU A 924 -12.99 -23.69 -14.75
CA GLU A 924 -12.02 -24.79 -14.56
C GLU A 924 -11.92 -25.70 -15.78
N GLN A 925 -13.05 -26.11 -16.37
CA GLN A 925 -13.04 -26.92 -17.60
C GLN A 925 -12.33 -26.21 -18.78
N VAL A 926 -12.51 -24.90 -18.92
CA VAL A 926 -11.80 -24.08 -19.92
C VAL A 926 -10.32 -23.91 -19.55
N ARG A 927 -9.97 -23.78 -18.27
CA ARG A 927 -8.59 -23.68 -17.78
C ARG A 927 -7.79 -24.94 -18.17
N GLN A 928 -8.37 -26.10 -17.89
CA GLN A 928 -7.81 -27.40 -18.25
C GLN A 928 -7.72 -27.58 -19.77
N ALA A 929 -8.75 -27.21 -20.53
CA ALA A 929 -8.77 -27.36 -21.99
C ALA A 929 -7.77 -26.45 -22.73
N ASN A 930 -7.63 -25.18 -22.31
CA ASN A 930 -6.85 -24.18 -23.05
C ASN A 930 -5.39 -24.06 -22.59
N PHE A 931 -5.11 -24.35 -21.31
CA PHE A 931 -3.77 -24.21 -20.72
C PHE A 931 -3.15 -25.56 -20.31
N ASN A 932 -3.89 -26.67 -20.47
CA ASN A 932 -3.52 -28.00 -19.97
C ASN A 932 -3.20 -27.99 -18.46
N PHE A 933 -3.80 -27.08 -17.68
CA PHE A 933 -3.50 -26.89 -16.26
C PHE A 933 -4.71 -27.26 -15.40
N ASP A 934 -4.55 -28.29 -14.57
CA ASP A 934 -5.41 -28.61 -13.44
C ASP A 934 -4.66 -28.25 -12.15
N GLU A 935 -5.30 -27.50 -11.26
CA GLU A 935 -4.71 -27.11 -9.97
C GLU A 935 -4.43 -28.33 -9.07
N SER A 936 -5.14 -29.46 -9.29
CA SER A 936 -4.91 -30.71 -8.57
C SER A 936 -3.52 -31.33 -8.85
N GLU A 937 -2.86 -30.99 -9.97
CA GLU A 937 -1.46 -31.37 -10.22
C GLU A 937 -0.48 -30.61 -9.32
N LEU A 938 -0.78 -29.35 -8.98
CA LEU A 938 0.10 -28.46 -8.22
C LEU A 938 -0.05 -28.62 -6.71
N LYS A 939 -1.29 -28.83 -6.23
CA LYS A 939 -1.63 -28.97 -4.80
C LYS A 939 -0.74 -29.95 -4.00
N PRO A 940 -0.32 -31.12 -4.54
CA PRO A 940 0.64 -32.02 -3.89
C PRO A 940 2.03 -31.42 -3.58
N TYR A 941 2.43 -30.34 -4.25
CA TYR A 941 3.70 -29.64 -4.01
C TYR A 941 3.57 -28.50 -2.98
N LEU A 942 2.34 -28.05 -2.70
CA LEU A 942 2.01 -26.93 -1.82
C LEU A 942 1.52 -27.42 -0.45
N SER A 943 2.34 -28.23 0.24
CA SER A 943 2.05 -28.55 1.65
C SER A 943 2.19 -27.31 2.54
N LEU A 944 1.38 -27.21 3.60
CA LEU A 944 1.42 -26.07 4.53
C LEU A 944 2.83 -25.83 5.09
N ASP A 945 3.58 -26.89 5.40
CA ASP A 945 4.97 -26.80 5.85
C ASP A 945 5.88 -26.25 4.74
N ALA A 946 5.71 -26.68 3.48
CA ALA A 946 6.49 -26.17 2.35
C ALA A 946 6.24 -24.67 2.09
N VAL A 947 4.97 -24.23 2.11
CA VAL A 947 4.61 -22.82 1.90
C VAL A 947 5.04 -21.95 3.09
N THR A 948 4.95 -22.47 4.33
CA THR A 948 5.47 -21.79 5.52
C THR A 948 6.99 -21.63 5.46
N ASN A 949 7.73 -22.66 5.01
CA ASN A 949 9.17 -22.56 4.80
C ASN A 949 9.52 -21.58 3.67
N ALA A 950 8.72 -21.53 2.59
CA ALA A 950 8.91 -20.60 1.49
C ALA A 950 8.84 -19.14 1.95
N VAL A 951 7.78 -18.76 2.69
CA VAL A 951 7.65 -17.39 3.17
C VAL A 951 8.69 -17.04 4.25
N PHE A 952 9.08 -17.98 5.10
CA PHE A 952 10.17 -17.78 6.07
C PHE A 952 11.54 -17.57 5.41
N ASP A 953 11.82 -18.28 4.30
CA ASP A 953 13.03 -18.10 3.51
C ASP A 953 13.03 -16.78 2.72
N VAL A 954 11.90 -16.41 2.10
CA VAL A 954 11.72 -15.07 1.50
C VAL A 954 11.93 -13.96 2.54
N SER A 955 11.40 -14.14 3.76
CA SER A 955 11.61 -13.23 4.90
C SER A 955 13.10 -13.14 5.32
N ASN A 956 13.85 -14.24 5.18
CA ASN A 956 15.28 -14.26 5.46
C ASN A 956 16.08 -13.51 4.38
N LYS A 957 15.78 -13.78 3.10
CA LYS A 957 16.42 -13.17 1.93
C LYS A 957 16.18 -11.66 1.85
N LEU A 958 14.95 -11.20 2.13
CA LEU A 958 14.59 -9.77 2.11
C LEU A 958 15.04 -9.02 3.39
N TYR A 959 14.81 -9.60 4.58
CA TYR A 959 14.85 -8.84 5.84
C TYR A 959 15.73 -9.47 6.95
N GLY A 960 16.44 -10.57 6.64
CA GLY A 960 17.32 -11.27 7.57
C GLY A 960 16.60 -12.02 8.71
N LEU A 961 15.27 -12.18 8.62
CA LEU A 961 14.45 -12.80 9.67
C LEU A 961 14.69 -14.31 9.76
N LYS A 962 14.69 -14.83 11.00
CA LYS A 962 14.89 -16.23 11.35
C LYS A 962 13.76 -16.66 12.29
N TYR A 963 13.05 -17.73 11.98
CA TYR A 963 11.90 -18.21 12.76
C TYR A 963 12.29 -19.45 13.57
N VAL A 964 12.41 -19.30 14.89
CA VAL A 964 12.78 -20.39 15.81
C VAL A 964 11.52 -20.91 16.49
N LYS A 965 11.09 -22.13 16.17
CA LYS A 965 9.87 -22.72 16.73
C LYS A 965 10.01 -22.97 18.24
N ARG A 966 8.94 -22.71 19.00
CA ARG A 966 8.87 -22.82 20.47
C ARG A 966 7.80 -23.81 20.91
N ASP A 967 8.04 -25.11 20.67
CA ASP A 967 7.15 -26.20 21.12
C ASP A 967 7.04 -26.34 22.65
N ASP A 968 7.86 -25.60 23.41
CA ASP A 968 7.76 -25.45 24.87
C ASP A 968 6.70 -24.43 25.31
N ILE A 969 6.21 -23.58 24.40
CA ILE A 969 5.21 -22.55 24.66
C ILE A 969 3.86 -22.98 24.07
N LYS A 970 2.82 -23.00 24.91
CA LYS A 970 1.44 -23.27 24.47
C LYS A 970 0.70 -21.96 24.19
N ALA A 971 -0.02 -21.90 23.07
CA ALA A 971 -0.93 -20.82 22.71
C ALA A 971 -2.37 -21.12 23.16
N TYR A 972 -3.31 -20.21 22.86
CA TYR A 972 -4.74 -20.33 23.15
C TYR A 972 -5.45 -21.54 22.50
N HIS A 973 -4.84 -22.16 21.48
CA HIS A 973 -5.36 -23.37 20.85
C HIS A 973 -4.20 -24.30 20.42
N LYS A 974 -4.42 -25.62 20.55
CA LYS A 974 -3.40 -26.67 20.38
C LYS A 974 -2.71 -26.74 19.01
N ASP A 975 -3.35 -26.20 17.98
CA ASP A 975 -2.88 -26.24 16.59
C ASP A 975 -2.12 -24.97 16.16
N VAL A 976 -1.99 -24.00 17.06
CA VAL A 976 -1.28 -22.74 16.82
C VAL A 976 0.20 -22.93 17.12
N ASN A 977 1.06 -22.66 16.14
CA ASN A 977 2.51 -22.75 16.32
C ASN A 977 3.06 -21.42 16.82
N VAL A 978 3.93 -21.45 17.83
CA VAL A 978 4.63 -20.26 18.35
C VAL A 978 6.06 -20.22 17.82
N TYR A 979 6.50 -19.06 17.36
CA TYR A 979 7.84 -18.80 16.86
C TYR A 979 8.46 -17.59 17.58
N GLU A 980 9.73 -17.73 17.94
CA GLU A 980 10.61 -16.65 18.32
C GLU A 980 11.30 -16.12 17.05
N VAL A 981 11.07 -14.85 16.70
CA VAL A 981 11.54 -14.26 15.44
C VAL A 981 12.78 -13.43 15.70
N ARG A 982 13.89 -13.77 15.03
CA ARG A 982 15.22 -13.21 15.26
C ARG A 982 15.83 -12.60 14.01
N ARG A 983 16.83 -11.73 14.18
CA ARG A 983 17.63 -11.13 13.09
C ARG A 983 19.05 -10.87 13.60
N ALA A 984 20.05 -10.87 12.72
CA ALA A 984 21.42 -10.49 13.10
C ALA A 984 21.51 -9.00 13.41
N LYS A 985 22.17 -8.62 14.52
CA LYS A 985 22.35 -7.21 14.92
C LYS A 985 23.23 -6.48 13.90
N LYS A 986 22.78 -5.29 13.48
CA LYS A 986 23.50 -4.45 12.51
C LYS A 986 24.94 -4.13 12.91
N ASP A 987 25.17 -3.85 14.20
CA ASP A 987 26.48 -3.49 14.76
C ASP A 987 27.24 -4.69 15.37
N SER A 988 26.69 -5.90 15.31
CA SER A 988 27.27 -7.14 15.87
C SER A 988 26.69 -8.38 15.18
N PRO A 989 27.03 -8.65 13.90
CA PRO A 989 26.33 -9.65 13.07
C PRO A 989 26.50 -11.11 13.53
N ASP A 990 27.43 -11.38 14.44
CA ASP A 990 27.57 -12.69 15.12
C ASP A 990 26.53 -12.90 16.26
N GLU A 991 25.75 -11.87 16.62
CA GLU A 991 24.69 -11.92 17.61
C GLU A 991 23.29 -11.70 16.99
N ASP A 992 22.32 -12.56 17.32
CA ASP A 992 20.92 -12.36 16.95
C ASP A 992 20.14 -11.57 18.01
N GLU A 993 19.45 -10.51 17.58
CA GLU A 993 18.42 -9.83 18.37
C GLU A 993 17.05 -10.54 18.26
N LEU A 994 16.20 -10.33 19.27
CA LEU A 994 14.79 -10.72 19.22
C LEU A 994 14.01 -9.59 18.54
N VAL A 995 13.30 -9.92 17.47
CA VAL A 995 12.50 -8.98 16.66
C VAL A 995 11.03 -9.04 17.08
N ALA A 996 10.47 -10.24 17.23
CA ALA A 996 9.06 -10.43 17.58
C ALA A 996 8.80 -11.83 18.17
N ILE A 997 7.61 -12.02 18.74
CA ILE A 997 7.00 -13.35 18.91
C ILE A 997 5.85 -13.48 17.90
N PHE A 998 5.78 -14.61 17.21
CA PHE A 998 4.83 -14.85 16.13
C PHE A 998 3.99 -16.11 16.38
N LEU A 999 2.67 -15.99 16.31
CA LEU A 999 1.71 -17.07 16.43
C LEU A 999 1.09 -17.37 15.05
N HIS A 1000 1.01 -18.65 14.69
CA HIS A 1000 0.57 -19.08 13.36
C HIS A 1000 -0.59 -20.10 13.48
N ASP A 1001 -1.83 -19.63 13.28
CA ASP A 1001 -3.08 -20.38 13.47
C ASP A 1001 -3.81 -20.66 12.15
N ASN A 1002 -3.52 -21.81 11.53
CA ASN A 1002 -3.81 -22.01 10.11
C ASN A 1002 -5.15 -22.67 9.74
N PHE A 1003 -5.89 -23.24 10.70
CA PHE A 1003 -7.00 -24.14 10.37
C PHE A 1003 -8.38 -23.58 10.69
N SER A 1004 -9.33 -23.83 9.79
CA SER A 1004 -10.75 -23.65 10.06
C SER A 1004 -11.25 -24.64 11.10
N ARG A 1005 -12.22 -24.18 11.90
CA ARG A 1005 -12.84 -24.91 13.02
C ARG A 1005 -14.11 -24.19 13.47
N ALA A 1006 -14.96 -24.89 14.23
CA ALA A 1006 -16.06 -24.25 14.94
C ALA A 1006 -15.56 -23.07 15.81
N HIS A 1007 -16.36 -22.01 15.89
CA HIS A 1007 -16.10 -20.81 16.69
C HIS A 1007 -14.86 -19.97 16.29
N LYS A 1008 -14.26 -20.22 15.12
CA LYS A 1008 -13.33 -19.27 14.48
C LYS A 1008 -14.08 -18.53 13.37
N SER A 1009 -13.85 -17.22 13.23
CA SER A 1009 -14.37 -16.41 12.12
C SER A 1009 -13.85 -16.91 10.77
N SER A 1010 -14.68 -16.85 9.74
CA SER A 1010 -14.31 -17.17 8.35
C SER A 1010 -13.38 -16.10 7.76
N GLY A 1011 -12.56 -16.46 6.76
CA GLY A 1011 -11.56 -15.58 6.13
C GLY A 1011 -10.13 -15.79 6.63
N ALA A 1012 -9.29 -14.76 6.53
CA ALA A 1012 -7.94 -14.71 7.11
C ALA A 1012 -7.68 -13.31 7.70
N TRP A 1013 -6.77 -13.21 8.69
CA TRP A 1013 -6.35 -11.94 9.29
C TRP A 1013 -5.08 -12.05 10.16
N MET A 1014 -4.35 -10.93 10.22
CA MET A 1014 -3.33 -10.64 11.23
C MET A 1014 -3.94 -9.93 12.45
N SER A 1015 -3.37 -10.16 13.63
CA SER A 1015 -3.67 -9.44 14.87
C SER A 1015 -2.43 -9.28 15.76
N GLU A 1016 -2.46 -8.32 16.68
CA GLU A 1016 -1.41 -8.12 17.69
C GLU A 1016 -1.97 -8.34 19.12
N TYR A 1017 -1.20 -9.02 19.96
CA TYR A 1017 -1.41 -9.03 21.42
C TYR A 1017 -0.64 -7.91 22.14
N ARG A 1018 0.42 -7.41 21.49
CA ARG A 1018 1.27 -6.31 21.92
C ARG A 1018 1.88 -5.69 20.66
N THR A 1019 1.59 -4.42 20.43
CA THR A 1019 2.16 -3.62 19.33
C THR A 1019 3.62 -3.26 19.65
N GLN A 1020 4.41 -2.92 18.64
CA GLN A 1020 5.80 -2.50 18.85
C GLN A 1020 5.85 -1.08 19.43
N THR A 1021 6.74 -0.84 20.41
CA THR A 1021 6.99 0.52 20.92
C THR A 1021 8.41 0.65 21.49
N LYS A 1022 8.93 1.88 21.54
CA LYS A 1022 10.17 2.23 22.29
C LYS A 1022 9.88 3.18 23.45
N ASN A 1023 8.67 3.74 23.51
CA ASN A 1023 8.19 4.67 24.54
C ASN A 1023 7.84 3.93 25.85
N LEU A 1024 8.79 3.15 26.38
CA LEU A 1024 8.64 2.42 27.63
C LEU A 1024 8.92 3.34 28.83
N ILE A 1025 8.35 3.00 29.99
CA ILE A 1025 8.67 3.68 31.27
C ILE A 1025 10.11 3.35 31.67
N GLU A 1026 10.84 4.31 32.25
CA GLU A 1026 12.23 4.10 32.70
C GLU A 1026 12.31 2.91 33.68
N GLY A 1027 13.09 1.88 33.31
CA GLY A 1027 13.27 0.67 34.11
C GLY A 1027 12.24 -0.44 33.86
N ALA A 1028 11.33 -0.29 32.90
CA ALA A 1028 10.54 -1.40 32.35
C ALA A 1028 11.47 -2.45 31.68
N ASP A 1029 10.98 -3.69 31.52
CA ASP A 1029 11.73 -4.71 30.80
C ASP A 1029 11.65 -4.43 29.29
N PRO A 1030 12.77 -4.34 28.55
CA PRO A 1030 12.76 -4.11 27.10
C PRO A 1030 11.93 -5.12 26.29
N ILE A 1031 11.64 -6.31 26.82
CA ILE A 1031 10.73 -7.27 26.18
C ILE A 1031 9.32 -6.71 25.97
N GLU A 1032 8.90 -5.72 26.75
CA GLU A 1032 7.57 -5.12 26.66
C GLU A 1032 7.42 -4.19 25.43
N GLY A 1033 8.53 -3.77 24.80
CA GLY A 1033 8.53 -3.07 23.51
C GLY A 1033 8.56 -4.00 22.29
N VAL A 1034 8.79 -5.30 22.49
CA VAL A 1034 8.88 -6.32 21.41
C VAL A 1034 7.47 -6.78 21.01
N PRO A 1035 7.06 -6.68 19.73
CA PRO A 1035 5.71 -7.04 19.31
C PRO A 1035 5.40 -8.54 19.47
N ILE A 1036 4.12 -8.83 19.71
CA ILE A 1036 3.54 -10.19 19.69
C ILE A 1036 2.45 -10.22 18.63
N VAL A 1037 2.76 -10.83 17.48
CA VAL A 1037 1.94 -10.88 16.26
C VAL A 1037 1.29 -12.25 16.11
N SER A 1038 0.10 -12.33 15.52
CA SER A 1038 -0.59 -13.58 15.19
C SER A 1038 -1.21 -13.53 13.81
N ASN A 1039 -0.95 -14.53 12.97
CA ASN A 1039 -1.63 -14.72 11.69
C ASN A 1039 -2.64 -15.87 11.79
N ASN A 1040 -3.82 -15.66 11.21
CA ASN A 1040 -4.98 -16.55 11.33
C ASN A 1040 -5.50 -16.91 9.93
N ASN A 1041 -5.38 -18.16 9.53
CA ASN A 1041 -5.97 -18.69 8.28
C ASN A 1041 -7.08 -19.71 8.57
N ASN A 1042 -7.87 -20.05 7.54
CA ASN A 1042 -9.00 -20.99 7.64
C ASN A 1042 -8.88 -22.22 6.72
N PHE A 1043 -7.66 -22.70 6.47
CA PHE A 1043 -7.41 -23.86 5.61
C PHE A 1043 -8.09 -25.13 6.15
N ALA A 1044 -8.55 -26.01 5.25
CA ALA A 1044 -9.08 -27.31 5.63
C ALA A 1044 -7.95 -28.19 6.18
N LYS A 1045 -8.13 -28.76 7.37
CA LYS A 1045 -7.07 -29.53 8.03
C LYS A 1045 -6.96 -30.94 7.43
N GLY A 1046 -5.78 -31.30 6.92
CA GLY A 1046 -5.52 -32.62 6.38
C GLY A 1046 -5.48 -33.72 7.46
N SER A 1047 -5.75 -34.97 7.06
CA SER A 1047 -5.56 -36.17 7.88
C SER A 1047 -4.10 -36.63 7.99
N GLY A 1048 -3.19 -35.93 7.30
CA GLY A 1048 -1.74 -36.09 7.34
C GLY A 1048 -1.08 -34.72 7.11
N ALA A 1049 -0.32 -34.56 6.03
CA ALA A 1049 0.07 -33.24 5.57
C ALA A 1049 -1.17 -32.47 5.07
N THR A 1050 -1.34 -31.21 5.51
CA THR A 1050 -2.30 -30.29 4.90
C THR A 1050 -1.73 -29.79 3.57
N LEU A 1051 -2.52 -29.87 2.50
CA LEU A 1051 -2.18 -29.41 1.16
C LEU A 1051 -3.04 -28.18 0.81
N LEU A 1052 -2.40 -27.11 0.35
CA LEU A 1052 -3.00 -25.83 0.05
C LEU A 1052 -3.33 -25.72 -1.45
N SER A 1053 -4.41 -25.01 -1.80
CA SER A 1053 -4.56 -24.44 -3.16
C SER A 1053 -3.46 -23.39 -3.41
N PHE A 1054 -3.34 -22.90 -4.65
CA PHE A 1054 -2.50 -21.73 -4.90
C PHE A 1054 -3.06 -20.52 -4.14
N ASP A 1055 -4.38 -20.28 -4.20
CA ASP A 1055 -5.10 -19.26 -3.43
C ASP A 1055 -4.84 -19.33 -1.91
N ASP A 1056 -4.85 -20.52 -1.31
CA ASP A 1056 -4.55 -20.72 0.12
C ASP A 1056 -3.09 -20.33 0.42
N GLY A 1057 -2.17 -20.67 -0.48
CA GLY A 1057 -0.76 -20.27 -0.39
C GLY A 1057 -0.58 -18.75 -0.48
N THR A 1058 -1.26 -18.11 -1.45
CA THR A 1058 -1.27 -16.65 -1.61
C THR A 1058 -1.83 -15.97 -0.37
N THR A 1059 -2.92 -16.52 0.21
CA THR A 1059 -3.49 -16.04 1.49
C THR A 1059 -2.47 -16.13 2.64
N LEU A 1060 -1.69 -17.21 2.71
CA LEU A 1060 -0.62 -17.34 3.72
C LEU A 1060 0.44 -16.24 3.57
N PHE A 1061 0.86 -15.94 2.33
CA PHE A 1061 1.81 -14.86 2.04
C PHE A 1061 1.22 -13.46 2.33
N HIS A 1062 -0.06 -13.22 2.00
CA HIS A 1062 -0.79 -11.99 2.32
C HIS A 1062 -0.75 -11.69 3.83
N GLU A 1063 -1.19 -12.64 4.66
CA GLU A 1063 -1.15 -12.46 6.11
C GLU A 1063 0.27 -12.31 6.64
N MET A 1064 1.25 -13.01 6.04
CA MET A 1064 2.65 -12.83 6.41
C MET A 1064 3.17 -11.41 6.13
N GLY A 1065 2.68 -10.72 5.10
CA GLY A 1065 3.03 -9.32 4.84
C GLY A 1065 2.43 -8.33 5.85
N HIS A 1066 1.19 -8.55 6.31
CA HIS A 1066 0.69 -7.85 7.51
C HIS A 1066 1.54 -8.19 8.74
N GLY A 1067 1.88 -9.47 8.90
CA GLY A 1067 2.73 -9.96 9.98
C GLY A 1067 4.09 -9.28 9.98
N HIS A 1068 4.72 -9.09 8.81
CA HIS A 1068 5.96 -8.34 8.64
C HIS A 1068 5.80 -6.87 9.00
N HIS A 1069 4.66 -6.25 8.71
CA HIS A 1069 4.40 -4.84 9.06
C HIS A 1069 4.34 -4.63 10.58
N GLY A 1070 3.83 -5.62 11.33
CA GLY A 1070 3.94 -5.64 12.81
C GLY A 1070 5.35 -5.99 13.30
N MET A 1071 5.92 -7.09 12.80
CA MET A 1071 7.21 -7.62 13.26
C MET A 1071 8.42 -6.71 12.94
N LEU A 1072 8.39 -5.97 11.82
CA LEU A 1072 9.51 -5.12 11.39
C LEU A 1072 9.37 -3.65 11.82
N SER A 1073 8.29 -3.29 12.51
CA SER A 1073 8.05 -1.93 12.99
C SER A 1073 9.22 -1.41 13.83
N ASP A 1074 9.64 -0.18 13.58
CA ASP A 1074 10.81 0.45 14.21
C ASP A 1074 10.46 1.86 14.72
N CYS A 1075 9.22 2.07 15.14
CA CYS A 1075 8.70 3.36 15.59
C CYS A 1075 9.05 3.61 17.06
N THR A 1076 8.95 4.88 17.48
CA THR A 1076 9.12 5.28 18.88
C THR A 1076 7.83 5.09 19.67
N TYR A 1077 6.69 5.50 19.10
CA TYR A 1077 5.38 5.57 19.76
C TYR A 1077 4.43 4.45 19.30
N GLU A 1078 3.74 3.81 20.25
CA GLU A 1078 2.80 2.70 19.98
C GLU A 1078 1.67 3.13 19.04
N TYR A 1079 1.18 4.37 19.19
CA TYR A 1079 0.10 4.96 18.41
C TYR A 1079 0.44 5.19 16.91
N LEU A 1080 1.74 5.13 16.55
CA LEU A 1080 2.22 5.14 15.16
C LEU A 1080 2.79 3.77 14.73
N ALA A 1081 2.80 2.82 15.67
CA ALA A 1081 3.13 1.40 15.67
C ALA A 1081 2.59 0.57 14.50
N SER A 1082 3.36 -0.41 14.01
CA SER A 1082 2.87 -1.55 13.22
C SER A 1082 1.89 -1.14 12.11
N THR A 1083 0.72 -1.76 12.03
CA THR A 1083 -0.33 -1.53 11.04
C THR A 1083 -1.16 -0.25 11.25
N SER A 1084 -0.76 0.68 12.11
CA SER A 1084 -1.52 1.90 12.50
C SER A 1084 -1.52 3.01 11.43
N VAL A 1085 -1.48 2.64 10.16
CA VAL A 1085 -1.39 3.51 8.97
C VAL A 1085 -2.76 4.00 8.47
N LEU A 1086 -2.78 4.81 7.40
CA LEU A 1086 -4.02 5.13 6.69
C LEU A 1086 -4.60 3.88 6.01
N LYS A 1087 -5.93 3.76 5.96
CA LYS A 1087 -6.58 2.47 5.69
C LYS A 1087 -6.38 1.92 4.27
N ASP A 1088 -6.12 2.78 3.30
CA ASP A 1088 -5.75 2.45 1.91
C ASP A 1088 -4.24 2.26 1.68
N PHE A 1089 -3.43 2.33 2.73
CA PHE A 1089 -2.03 1.86 2.71
C PHE A 1089 -1.84 0.51 3.40
N VAL A 1090 -2.71 0.10 4.33
CA VAL A 1090 -2.45 -1.07 5.18
C VAL A 1090 -2.41 -2.40 4.43
N GLU A 1091 -3.06 -2.49 3.27
CA GLU A 1091 -3.08 -3.68 2.42
C GLU A 1091 -1.89 -3.73 1.43
N LEU A 1092 -1.07 -2.68 1.31
CA LEU A 1092 0.16 -2.73 0.49
C LEU A 1092 1.17 -3.74 1.05
N PRO A 1093 1.55 -3.69 2.35
CA PRO A 1093 2.49 -4.66 2.94
C PRO A 1093 2.07 -6.12 2.81
N SER A 1094 0.77 -6.42 2.82
CA SER A 1094 0.22 -7.77 2.67
C SER A 1094 0.22 -8.22 1.21
N GLN A 1095 -0.42 -7.47 0.33
CA GLN A 1095 -0.50 -7.79 -1.10
C GLN A 1095 0.87 -7.85 -1.76
N LEU A 1096 1.81 -7.00 -1.34
CA LEU A 1096 3.19 -7.03 -1.81
C LEU A 1096 3.84 -8.41 -1.60
N MET A 1097 3.65 -9.06 -0.45
CA MET A 1097 4.24 -10.37 -0.19
C MET A 1097 3.69 -11.48 -1.12
N GLU A 1098 2.46 -11.36 -1.63
CA GLU A 1098 1.85 -12.36 -2.53
C GLU A 1098 2.72 -12.64 -3.77
N HIS A 1099 3.34 -11.60 -4.34
CA HIS A 1099 4.15 -11.70 -5.56
C HIS A 1099 5.34 -12.66 -5.44
N TRP A 1100 5.92 -12.82 -4.25
CA TRP A 1100 7.04 -13.74 -4.05
C TRP A 1100 6.64 -15.22 -4.09
N LEU A 1101 5.35 -15.56 -3.95
CA LEU A 1101 4.88 -16.94 -4.17
C LEU A 1101 4.79 -17.27 -5.67
N GLU A 1102 4.54 -16.28 -6.54
CA GLU A 1102 4.50 -16.49 -8.00
C GLU A 1102 5.89 -16.63 -8.62
N GLU A 1103 6.94 -16.19 -7.92
CA GLU A 1103 8.29 -16.17 -8.48
C GLU A 1103 8.89 -17.58 -8.63
N PRO A 1104 9.29 -18.01 -9.85
CA PRO A 1104 9.72 -19.39 -10.11
C PRO A 1104 10.92 -19.85 -9.28
N VAL A 1105 11.75 -18.93 -8.77
CA VAL A 1105 12.86 -19.26 -7.87
C VAL A 1105 12.36 -19.78 -6.51
N VAL A 1106 11.31 -19.17 -5.94
CA VAL A 1106 10.71 -19.58 -4.67
C VAL A 1106 9.98 -20.91 -4.83
N LEU A 1107 9.17 -21.05 -5.89
CA LEU A 1107 8.45 -22.30 -6.17
C LEU A 1107 9.40 -23.48 -6.41
N LYS A 1108 10.49 -23.30 -7.18
CA LYS A 1108 11.47 -24.38 -7.40
C LYS A 1108 12.24 -24.76 -6.13
N GLU A 1109 12.49 -23.82 -5.23
CA GLU A 1109 13.21 -24.10 -3.98
C GLU A 1109 12.31 -24.79 -2.94
N HIS A 1110 11.03 -24.45 -2.86
CA HIS A 1110 10.15 -24.90 -1.76
C HIS A 1110 9.00 -25.81 -2.16
N ALA A 1111 8.38 -25.64 -3.33
CA ALA A 1111 7.24 -26.46 -3.74
C ALA A 1111 7.71 -27.88 -4.11
N LYS A 1112 7.58 -28.79 -3.14
CA LYS A 1112 8.10 -30.16 -3.18
C LYS A 1112 6.99 -31.15 -2.86
N HIS A 1113 6.89 -32.19 -3.67
CA HIS A 1113 5.82 -33.18 -3.59
C HIS A 1113 5.84 -33.91 -2.23
N TYR A 1114 4.78 -33.74 -1.43
CA TYR A 1114 4.75 -34.12 0.00
C TYR A 1114 5.07 -35.60 0.31
N LYS A 1115 4.93 -36.51 -0.69
CA LYS A 1115 5.23 -37.95 -0.55
C LYS A 1115 6.61 -38.37 -1.07
N THR A 1116 7.23 -37.61 -1.98
CA THR A 1116 8.48 -38.02 -2.66
C THR A 1116 9.64 -37.05 -2.46
N GLY A 1117 9.37 -35.80 -2.06
CA GLY A 1117 10.38 -34.75 -1.91
C GLY A 1117 10.86 -34.13 -3.24
N GLU A 1118 10.27 -34.54 -4.37
CA GLU A 1118 10.61 -34.04 -5.70
C GLU A 1118 10.12 -32.61 -5.90
N THR A 1119 10.96 -31.73 -6.43
CA THR A 1119 10.61 -30.35 -6.81
C THR A 1119 9.54 -30.33 -7.91
N VAL A 1120 8.66 -29.33 -7.86
CA VAL A 1120 7.65 -29.03 -8.89
C VAL A 1120 8.26 -28.98 -10.31
N PRO A 1121 7.69 -29.70 -11.31
CA PRO A 1121 8.23 -29.70 -12.67
C PRO A 1121 8.17 -28.32 -13.35
N ASP A 1122 9.22 -27.98 -14.10
CA ASP A 1122 9.31 -26.76 -14.91
C ASP A 1122 8.12 -26.58 -15.89
N ASP A 1123 7.61 -27.69 -16.43
CA ASP A 1123 6.40 -27.72 -17.27
C ASP A 1123 5.15 -27.26 -16.51
N LEU A 1124 4.95 -27.74 -15.28
CA LEU A 1124 3.78 -27.40 -14.47
C LEU A 1124 3.84 -25.92 -14.02
N LEU A 1125 5.04 -25.40 -13.74
CA LEU A 1125 5.24 -23.96 -13.50
C LEU A 1125 4.99 -23.11 -14.75
N ALA A 1126 5.38 -23.59 -15.94
CA ALA A 1126 5.09 -22.90 -17.20
C ALA A 1126 3.59 -22.89 -17.50
N ARG A 1127 2.87 -23.99 -17.21
CA ARG A 1127 1.41 -24.09 -17.35
C ARG A 1127 0.66 -23.19 -16.35
N LEU A 1128 1.07 -23.18 -15.08
CA LEU A 1128 0.58 -22.23 -14.07
C LEU A 1128 0.72 -20.78 -14.55
N LYS A 1129 1.93 -20.40 -15.02
CA LYS A 1129 2.20 -19.04 -15.51
C LYS A 1129 1.47 -18.69 -16.81
N ALA A 1130 1.13 -19.68 -17.64
CA ALA A 1130 0.28 -19.47 -18.81
C ALA A 1130 -1.19 -19.23 -18.43
N ALA A 1131 -1.67 -19.89 -17.36
CA ALA A 1131 -3.03 -19.78 -16.86
C ALA A 1131 -3.27 -18.57 -15.92
N SER A 1132 -2.22 -17.90 -15.42
CA SER A 1132 -2.35 -16.86 -14.37
C SER A 1132 -3.28 -15.70 -14.72
N LEU A 1133 -3.35 -15.29 -15.99
CA LEU A 1133 -4.22 -14.20 -16.46
C LEU A 1133 -5.65 -14.65 -16.83
N PHE A 1134 -5.98 -15.93 -16.68
CA PHE A 1134 -7.31 -16.46 -16.97
C PHE A 1134 -8.23 -16.32 -15.77
N ASN A 1135 -9.48 -15.87 -16.01
CA ASN A 1135 -10.50 -15.64 -14.98
C ASN A 1135 -10.23 -14.42 -14.07
N GLU A 1136 -9.27 -13.56 -14.43
CA GLU A 1136 -9.02 -12.26 -13.77
C GLU A 1136 -10.11 -11.22 -14.06
N GLY A 1137 -10.76 -11.31 -15.23
CA GLY A 1137 -11.95 -10.52 -15.55
C GLY A 1137 -13.06 -10.81 -14.55
N PHE A 1138 -13.37 -12.10 -14.34
CA PHE A 1138 -14.29 -12.55 -13.31
C PHE A 1138 -13.88 -12.09 -11.91
N ALA A 1139 -12.65 -12.41 -11.48
CA ALA A 1139 -12.18 -12.13 -10.11
C ALA A 1139 -12.23 -10.64 -9.79
N THR A 1140 -11.83 -9.79 -10.74
CA THR A 1140 -11.91 -8.34 -10.59
C THR A 1140 -13.37 -7.85 -10.64
N VAL A 1141 -14.25 -8.40 -11.49
CA VAL A 1141 -15.67 -8.00 -11.52
C VAL A 1141 -16.38 -8.32 -10.20
N GLU A 1142 -16.26 -9.55 -9.65
CA GLU A 1142 -16.95 -9.88 -8.39
C GLU A 1142 -16.45 -9.03 -7.20
N TYR A 1143 -15.16 -8.64 -7.21
CA TYR A 1143 -14.58 -7.73 -6.21
C TYR A 1143 -14.96 -6.25 -6.44
N THR A 1144 -14.74 -5.69 -7.63
CA THR A 1144 -14.93 -4.24 -7.88
C THR A 1144 -16.41 -3.84 -7.80
N ALA A 1145 -17.34 -4.74 -8.13
CA ALA A 1145 -18.76 -4.55 -7.87
C ALA A 1145 -19.06 -4.30 -6.37
N CYS A 1146 -18.30 -4.94 -5.47
CA CYS A 1146 -18.43 -4.74 -4.03
C CYS A 1146 -17.91 -3.35 -3.58
N ALA A 1147 -16.75 -2.93 -4.09
CA ALA A 1147 -16.20 -1.60 -3.80
C ALA A 1147 -17.07 -0.45 -4.36
N LEU A 1148 -17.65 -0.65 -5.55
CA LEU A 1148 -18.57 0.30 -6.17
C LEU A 1148 -19.90 0.41 -5.39
N LEU A 1149 -20.51 -0.71 -4.97
CA LEU A 1149 -21.73 -0.65 -4.16
C LEU A 1149 -21.47 -0.03 -2.78
N ASP A 1150 -20.36 -0.38 -2.13
CA ASP A 1150 -19.95 0.19 -0.83
C ASP A 1150 -19.85 1.72 -0.89
N MET A 1151 -19.13 2.23 -1.89
CA MET A 1151 -18.97 3.66 -2.10
C MET A 1151 -20.30 4.32 -2.49
N ALA A 1152 -21.10 3.70 -3.36
CA ALA A 1152 -22.39 4.25 -3.80
C ALA A 1152 -23.42 4.34 -2.68
N VAL A 1153 -23.58 3.29 -1.86
CA VAL A 1153 -24.59 3.26 -0.80
C VAL A 1153 -24.26 4.23 0.34
N HIS A 1154 -22.98 4.32 0.75
CA HIS A 1154 -22.54 5.25 1.78
C HIS A 1154 -22.47 6.71 1.30
N SER A 1155 -22.58 6.96 -0.01
CA SER A 1155 -22.66 8.28 -0.64
C SER A 1155 -24.10 8.79 -0.83
N LEU A 1156 -25.11 8.08 -0.32
CA LEU A 1156 -26.49 8.56 -0.37
C LEU A 1156 -26.72 9.70 0.64
N SER A 1157 -27.27 10.82 0.16
CA SER A 1157 -27.61 11.98 0.97
C SER A 1157 -28.87 11.81 1.81
N GLU A 1158 -29.70 10.80 1.52
CA GLU A 1158 -30.84 10.37 2.34
C GLU A 1158 -31.08 8.86 2.22
N TYR A 1159 -31.75 8.29 3.24
CA TYR A 1159 -32.34 6.94 3.18
C TYR A 1159 -33.78 7.04 3.67
N ASP A 1160 -34.70 7.34 2.75
CA ASP A 1160 -36.14 7.49 3.00
C ASP A 1160 -36.71 6.29 3.77
N ASP A 1161 -37.85 6.46 4.47
CA ASP A 1161 -38.39 5.44 5.39
C ASP A 1161 -38.56 4.05 4.73
N ASP A 1162 -38.92 4.02 3.46
CA ASP A 1162 -39.13 2.86 2.59
C ASP A 1162 -37.88 2.39 1.81
N PHE A 1163 -36.68 2.88 2.14
CA PHE A 1163 -35.42 2.45 1.52
C PHE A 1163 -35.15 0.94 1.69
N ASP A 1164 -35.26 0.18 0.59
CA ASP A 1164 -34.88 -1.23 0.49
C ASP A 1164 -33.45 -1.37 -0.08
N LEU A 1165 -32.55 -1.93 0.73
CA LEU A 1165 -31.15 -2.14 0.38
C LEU A 1165 -30.95 -3.21 -0.71
N SER A 1166 -31.86 -4.17 -0.82
CA SER A 1166 -31.84 -5.20 -1.86
C SER A 1166 -32.38 -4.69 -3.19
N GLU A 1167 -33.35 -3.78 -3.19
CA GLU A 1167 -33.74 -3.04 -4.41
C GLU A 1167 -32.63 -2.07 -4.85
N PHE A 1168 -31.97 -1.38 -3.91
CA PHE A 1168 -30.79 -0.57 -4.21
C PHE A 1168 -29.65 -1.39 -4.83
N GLU A 1169 -29.32 -2.54 -4.22
CA GLU A 1169 -28.34 -3.51 -4.74
C GLU A 1169 -28.66 -3.89 -6.20
N LYS A 1170 -29.87 -4.40 -6.46
CA LYS A 1170 -30.30 -4.85 -7.80
C LYS A 1170 -30.28 -3.71 -8.82
N LYS A 1171 -30.77 -2.53 -8.44
CA LYS A 1171 -30.79 -1.33 -9.31
C LYS A 1171 -29.38 -0.87 -9.65
N TYR A 1172 -28.51 -0.73 -8.64
CA TYR A 1172 -27.15 -0.23 -8.84
C TYR A 1172 -26.31 -1.19 -9.70
N LEU A 1173 -26.38 -2.50 -9.43
CA LEU A 1173 -25.71 -3.51 -10.25
C LEU A 1173 -26.21 -3.52 -11.70
N ALA A 1174 -27.51 -3.27 -11.94
CA ALA A 1174 -28.04 -3.10 -13.29
C ALA A 1174 -27.54 -1.79 -13.95
N GLU A 1175 -27.41 -0.70 -13.20
CA GLU A 1175 -26.95 0.62 -13.69
C GLU A 1175 -25.46 0.60 -14.12
N ILE A 1176 -24.58 0.00 -13.31
CA ILE A 1176 -23.18 -0.23 -13.69
C ILE A 1176 -23.01 -1.35 -14.73
N GLY A 1177 -24.10 -2.06 -15.05
CA GLY A 1177 -24.20 -3.12 -16.04
C GLY A 1177 -23.40 -4.37 -15.66
N MET A 1178 -23.75 -5.01 -14.54
CA MET A 1178 -23.15 -6.26 -14.09
C MET A 1178 -23.14 -7.33 -15.21
N PRO A 1179 -22.00 -7.99 -15.52
CA PRO A 1179 -21.96 -9.08 -16.48
C PRO A 1179 -22.85 -10.26 -16.05
N GLN A 1180 -23.73 -10.71 -16.94
CA GLN A 1180 -24.55 -11.90 -16.69
C GLN A 1180 -23.64 -13.13 -16.53
N GLY A 1181 -23.89 -13.89 -15.45
CA GLY A 1181 -23.07 -15.03 -15.03
C GLY A 1181 -22.21 -14.71 -13.80
N ILE A 1182 -22.09 -13.44 -13.41
CA ILE A 1182 -21.30 -12.98 -12.27
C ILE A 1182 -22.21 -12.29 -11.23
N VAL A 1183 -21.85 -12.39 -9.95
CA VAL A 1183 -22.46 -11.65 -8.82
C VAL A 1183 -21.37 -10.91 -8.04
N MET A 1184 -21.77 -10.07 -7.09
CA MET A 1184 -20.84 -9.55 -6.08
C MET A 1184 -20.23 -10.69 -5.26
N ARG A 1185 -18.92 -10.60 -4.94
CA ARG A 1185 -18.22 -11.51 -4.02
C ARG A 1185 -18.86 -11.53 -2.63
N HIS A 1186 -19.45 -10.42 -2.21
CA HIS A 1186 -20.21 -10.28 -0.97
C HIS A 1186 -21.50 -9.49 -1.22
N ARG A 1187 -22.67 -10.09 -0.98
CA ARG A 1187 -23.95 -9.35 -0.96
C ARG A 1187 -24.13 -8.62 0.38
N PRO A 1188 -24.88 -7.49 0.44
CA PRO A 1188 -24.97 -6.66 1.64
C PRO A 1188 -25.30 -7.40 2.94
N ALA A 1189 -26.16 -8.43 2.90
CA ALA A 1189 -26.57 -9.21 4.07
C ALA A 1189 -25.44 -10.02 4.74
N HIS A 1190 -24.36 -10.36 4.03
CA HIS A 1190 -23.19 -11.03 4.61
C HIS A 1190 -21.88 -10.26 4.41
N PHE A 1191 -21.96 -8.97 4.08
CA PHE A 1191 -20.78 -8.15 3.83
C PHE A 1191 -20.14 -7.65 5.13
N ALA A 1192 -19.49 -8.56 5.88
CA ALA A 1192 -18.92 -8.30 7.19
C ALA A 1192 -17.93 -7.12 7.22
N HIS A 1193 -17.09 -6.96 6.18
CA HIS A 1193 -16.21 -5.80 6.01
C HIS A 1193 -16.94 -4.44 6.17
N LEU A 1194 -18.15 -4.33 5.65
CA LEU A 1194 -18.99 -3.13 5.73
C LEU A 1194 -19.82 -3.06 7.01
N PHE A 1195 -20.37 -4.19 7.49
CA PHE A 1195 -21.47 -4.16 8.46
C PHE A 1195 -21.21 -4.93 9.77
N ALA A 1196 -20.10 -5.65 9.91
CA ALA A 1196 -19.61 -6.17 11.19
C ALA A 1196 -18.61 -5.23 11.88
N SER A 1197 -18.16 -4.18 11.20
CA SER A 1197 -17.34 -3.08 11.73
C SER A 1197 -17.50 -1.83 10.85
N SER A 1198 -16.88 -0.70 11.21
CA SER A 1198 -16.71 0.44 10.30
C SER A 1198 -15.29 0.53 9.70
N SER A 1199 -14.49 -0.55 9.78
CA SER A 1199 -13.08 -0.54 9.36
C SER A 1199 -12.87 -0.54 7.85
N TYR A 1200 -13.85 -1.04 7.07
CA TYR A 1200 -13.86 -1.04 5.60
C TYR A 1200 -15.20 -0.52 5.03
N ALA A 1201 -16.00 0.19 5.82
CA ALA A 1201 -17.24 0.81 5.34
C ALA A 1201 -16.93 2.12 4.60
N SER A 1202 -17.45 2.30 3.38
CA SER A 1202 -16.94 3.28 2.41
C SER A 1202 -15.41 3.21 2.29
N GLY A 1203 -14.93 1.98 2.21
CA GLY A 1203 -13.54 1.59 2.48
C GLY A 1203 -13.18 0.20 1.97
N TYR A 1204 -14.08 -0.52 1.29
CA TYR A 1204 -13.72 -1.82 0.71
C TYR A 1204 -12.78 -1.66 -0.50
N TYR A 1205 -12.79 -0.48 -1.14
CA TYR A 1205 -11.88 -0.14 -2.25
C TYR A 1205 -10.38 -0.25 -1.91
N VAL A 1206 -10.02 -0.26 -0.62
CA VAL A 1206 -8.63 -0.19 -0.13
C VAL A 1206 -7.75 -1.30 -0.68
N TYR A 1207 -8.30 -2.51 -0.89
CA TYR A 1207 -7.56 -3.62 -1.51
C TYR A 1207 -7.23 -3.35 -2.99
N GLN A 1208 -8.05 -2.57 -3.71
CA GLN A 1208 -7.77 -2.16 -5.09
C GLN A 1208 -6.84 -0.95 -5.17
N TRP A 1209 -6.88 -0.09 -4.16
CA TRP A 1209 -5.97 1.04 -4.03
C TRP A 1209 -4.56 0.56 -3.70
N ALA A 1210 -4.44 -0.35 -2.72
CA ALA A 1210 -3.20 -1.06 -2.42
C ALA A 1210 -2.71 -1.89 -3.61
N GLN A 1211 -3.60 -2.50 -4.40
CA GLN A 1211 -3.24 -3.19 -5.64
C GLN A 1211 -2.55 -2.30 -6.70
N VAL A 1212 -2.69 -0.97 -6.61
CA VAL A 1212 -1.90 -0.01 -7.41
C VAL A 1212 -0.52 0.21 -6.81
N LEU A 1213 -0.41 0.19 -5.48
CA LEU A 1213 0.83 0.43 -4.76
C LEU A 1213 1.76 -0.79 -4.78
N ASP A 1214 1.26 -1.99 -4.53
CA ASP A 1214 2.05 -3.22 -4.37
C ASP A 1214 2.69 -3.69 -5.69
N ASN A 1215 1.92 -3.66 -6.78
CA ASN A 1215 2.34 -4.05 -8.13
C ASN A 1215 3.41 -3.08 -8.64
N ASP A 1216 3.31 -1.80 -8.25
CA ASP A 1216 4.31 -0.78 -8.53
C ASP A 1216 5.56 -0.94 -7.64
N VAL A 1217 5.40 -1.31 -6.36
CA VAL A 1217 6.53 -1.59 -5.46
C VAL A 1217 7.28 -2.87 -5.88
N PHE A 1218 6.58 -3.94 -6.23
CA PHE A 1218 7.19 -5.18 -6.74
C PHE A 1218 7.88 -4.97 -8.09
N ALA A 1219 7.31 -4.13 -8.96
CA ALA A 1219 7.99 -3.71 -10.18
C ALA A 1219 9.33 -3.01 -9.92
N ALA A 1220 9.52 -2.33 -8.79
CA ALA A 1220 10.82 -1.77 -8.42
C ALA A 1220 11.89 -2.85 -8.16
N PHE A 1221 11.50 -4.03 -7.65
CA PHE A 1221 12.40 -5.17 -7.54
C PHE A 1221 12.67 -5.79 -8.94
N GLN A 1222 11.62 -6.00 -9.74
CA GLN A 1222 11.76 -6.51 -11.12
C GLN A 1222 12.65 -5.63 -12.01
N GLU A 1223 12.63 -4.31 -11.81
CA GLU A 1223 13.48 -3.33 -12.52
C GLU A 1223 14.98 -3.51 -12.25
N THR A 1224 15.37 -4.15 -11.15
CA THR A 1224 16.79 -4.48 -10.87
C THR A 1224 17.27 -5.75 -11.58
N GLY A 1225 16.35 -6.64 -11.95
CA GLY A 1225 16.65 -8.00 -12.40
C GLY A 1225 16.78 -9.04 -11.28
N ASP A 1226 16.69 -8.65 -10.00
CA ASP A 1226 16.68 -9.53 -8.84
C ASP A 1226 15.50 -9.22 -7.90
N VAL A 1227 14.61 -10.20 -7.70
CA VAL A 1227 13.46 -10.09 -6.78
C VAL A 1227 13.86 -10.13 -5.30
N PHE A 1228 15.15 -10.26 -5.00
CA PHE A 1228 15.74 -10.15 -3.66
C PHE A 1228 16.82 -9.05 -3.56
N ASP A 1229 16.85 -8.07 -4.48
CA ASP A 1229 17.82 -6.96 -4.41
C ASP A 1229 17.85 -6.30 -3.02
N ALA A 1230 19.03 -6.32 -2.39
CA ALA A 1230 19.20 -5.91 -1.00
C ALA A 1230 19.02 -4.39 -0.78
N GLU A 1231 19.31 -3.54 -1.77
CA GLU A 1231 19.09 -2.09 -1.63
C GLU A 1231 17.59 -1.76 -1.71
N THR A 1232 16.87 -2.41 -2.63
CA THR A 1232 15.41 -2.29 -2.75
C THR A 1232 14.70 -2.94 -1.57
N ALA A 1233 15.20 -4.05 -1.03
CA ALA A 1233 14.67 -4.68 0.18
C ALA A 1233 14.85 -3.79 1.44
N GLU A 1234 16.03 -3.19 1.67
CA GLU A 1234 16.22 -2.25 2.79
C GLU A 1234 15.43 -0.94 2.60
N ARG A 1235 15.28 -0.44 1.36
CA ARG A 1235 14.37 0.69 1.05
C ARG A 1235 12.92 0.32 1.34
N CYS A 1236 12.49 -0.87 0.95
CA CYS A 1236 11.13 -1.38 1.19
C CYS A 1236 10.88 -1.54 2.69
N ARG A 1237 11.81 -2.17 3.42
CA ARG A 1237 11.76 -2.27 4.89
C ARG A 1237 11.63 -0.89 5.53
N ARG A 1238 12.54 0.04 5.21
CA ARG A 1238 12.60 1.38 5.82
C ARG A 1238 11.38 2.26 5.51
N CYS A 1239 10.85 2.19 4.30
CA CYS A 1239 9.77 3.09 3.85
C CYS A 1239 8.36 2.48 3.95
N ILE A 1240 8.24 1.16 4.13
CA ILE A 1240 6.95 0.45 4.21
C ILE A 1240 6.87 -0.31 5.53
N TYR A 1241 7.60 -1.41 5.69
CA TYR A 1241 7.40 -2.35 6.80
C TYR A 1241 7.84 -1.85 8.19
N SER A 1242 8.80 -0.92 8.29
CA SER A 1242 9.32 -0.42 9.58
C SER A 1242 8.89 1.00 9.92
N ALA A 1243 8.20 1.69 9.01
CA ALA A 1243 7.86 3.11 9.16
C ALA A 1243 6.54 3.34 9.91
N GLY A 1244 5.63 2.35 9.91
CA GLY A 1244 4.27 2.50 10.40
C GLY A 1244 3.66 3.80 9.88
N ASN A 1245 3.17 4.65 10.78
CA ASN A 1245 2.58 5.94 10.46
C ASN A 1245 3.43 7.15 10.90
N THR A 1246 4.76 6.99 11.08
CA THR A 1246 5.66 8.10 11.51
C THR A 1246 5.83 9.20 10.44
N VAL A 1247 5.47 8.91 9.19
CA VAL A 1247 5.39 9.84 8.05
C VAL A 1247 4.08 9.57 7.29
N ALA A 1248 3.59 10.53 6.50
CA ALA A 1248 2.41 10.32 5.66
C ALA A 1248 2.63 9.19 4.62
N PRO A 1249 1.71 8.23 4.46
CA PRO A 1249 1.87 7.11 3.53
C PRO A 1249 2.16 7.48 2.06
N GLN A 1250 1.63 8.61 1.58
CA GLN A 1250 1.94 9.13 0.25
C GLN A 1250 3.43 9.49 0.12
N ASP A 1251 4.02 10.08 1.16
CA ASP A 1251 5.41 10.52 1.17
C ASP A 1251 6.37 9.36 1.48
N LEU A 1252 5.92 8.37 2.26
CA LEU A 1252 6.58 7.06 2.39
C LEU A 1252 6.68 6.33 1.05
N PHE A 1253 5.57 6.25 0.29
CA PHE A 1253 5.57 5.68 -1.05
C PHE A 1253 6.53 6.44 -1.98
N LYS A 1254 6.51 7.78 -1.97
CA LYS A 1254 7.45 8.62 -2.75
C LYS A 1254 8.91 8.41 -2.33
N ALA A 1255 9.18 8.28 -1.04
CA ALA A 1255 10.53 8.00 -0.52
C ALA A 1255 11.03 6.59 -0.89
N PHE A 1256 10.13 5.65 -1.19
CA PHE A 1256 10.47 4.37 -1.80
C PHE A 1256 10.65 4.47 -3.32
N ARG A 1257 9.61 4.92 -4.05
CA ARG A 1257 9.52 4.84 -5.52
C ARG A 1257 10.18 6.00 -6.29
N GLY A 1258 10.44 7.13 -5.64
CA GLY A 1258 10.92 8.37 -6.28
C GLY A 1258 9.87 9.15 -7.07
N ARG A 1259 8.60 8.69 -7.08
CA ARG A 1259 7.47 9.28 -7.81
C ARG A 1259 6.14 8.88 -7.16
N GLU A 1260 5.04 9.45 -7.67
CA GLU A 1260 3.67 8.98 -7.40
C GLU A 1260 3.45 7.53 -7.93
N PRO A 1261 2.43 6.80 -7.44
CA PRO A 1261 2.07 5.48 -7.94
C PRO A 1261 1.67 5.47 -9.42
N ASP A 1262 2.00 4.39 -10.13
CA ASP A 1262 1.66 4.19 -11.54
C ASP A 1262 0.72 2.99 -11.72
N THR A 1263 -0.54 3.26 -12.06
CA THR A 1263 -1.60 2.26 -12.26
C THR A 1263 -1.33 1.31 -13.42
N SER A 1264 -0.36 1.60 -14.31
CA SER A 1264 -0.04 0.73 -15.43
C SER A 1264 0.57 -0.61 -15.01
N PHE A 1265 1.27 -0.68 -13.87
CA PHE A 1265 1.82 -1.95 -13.35
C PHE A 1265 0.70 -2.90 -12.92
N PHE A 1266 -0.24 -2.42 -12.10
CA PHE A 1266 -1.47 -3.12 -11.74
C PHE A 1266 -2.27 -3.58 -12.96
N LEU A 1267 -2.57 -2.65 -13.88
CA LEU A 1267 -3.35 -2.96 -15.08
C LEU A 1267 -2.63 -3.94 -16.01
N LYS A 1268 -1.30 -3.97 -16.02
CA LYS A 1268 -0.49 -4.96 -16.75
C LYS A 1268 -0.58 -6.33 -16.07
N ASN A 1269 -0.43 -6.41 -14.75
CA ASN A 1269 -0.46 -7.66 -14.02
C ASN A 1269 -1.85 -8.33 -14.09
N LYS A 1270 -2.93 -7.55 -14.02
CA LYS A 1270 -4.31 -8.03 -14.22
C LYS A 1270 -4.72 -8.22 -15.70
N GLY A 1271 -3.80 -8.13 -16.66
CA GLY A 1271 -4.08 -8.32 -18.08
C GLY A 1271 -4.96 -7.24 -18.75
N PHE A 1272 -5.31 -6.17 -18.03
CA PHE A 1272 -6.20 -5.07 -18.44
C PHE A 1272 -5.49 -3.91 -19.15
N PHE A 1273 -4.19 -4.04 -19.41
CA PHE A 1273 -3.41 -3.00 -20.09
C PHE A 1273 -3.80 -2.90 -21.58
N LEU A 1274 -4.29 -1.73 -21.98
CA LEU A 1274 -4.67 -1.47 -23.37
C LEU A 1274 -3.44 -1.41 -24.28
N LYS A 1275 -3.14 -2.53 -24.95
CA LYS A 1275 -2.33 -2.49 -26.19
C LYS A 1275 -3.01 -1.52 -27.17
N ASN A 1276 -2.33 -0.43 -27.50
CA ASN A 1276 -2.80 0.49 -28.54
C ASN A 1276 -3.08 -0.28 -29.84
N LYS A 1277 -4.25 -0.06 -30.45
CA LYS A 1277 -4.74 -0.78 -31.65
C LYS A 1277 -4.02 -0.36 -32.94
N GLY A 1278 -2.68 -0.39 -32.92
CA GLY A 1278 -1.78 -0.05 -34.01
C GLY A 1278 -0.71 -1.12 -34.29
N MET A 1279 -0.79 -2.29 -33.64
CA MET A 1279 0.00 -3.47 -33.96
C MET A 1279 -0.90 -4.71 -33.93
N ALA A 1280 -1.35 -5.11 -35.12
CA ALA A 1280 -2.04 -6.34 -35.47
C ALA A 1280 -1.50 -6.75 -36.85
#